data_AF-A0AAN5YNX6-F1
#
_entry.id   AF-A0AAN5YNX6-F1
#
_cell.length_a   1.000
_cell.length_b   1.000
_cell.length_c   1.000
_cell.angle_alpha   90.00
_cell.angle_beta   90.00
_cell.angle_gamma   90.00
#
_symmetry.space_group_name_H-M   'P 1'
#
loop_
_entity.id
_entity.type
_entity.pdbx_description
1 polymer ?
#
loop_
_entity_poly.entity_id
_entity_poly.type
_entity_poly.pdbx_seq_one_letter_code
_entity_poly.pdbx_strand_id
1 'polypeptide(L)'
;MAAYTQQVVICTGQRDWESRIEDDGKGQSWGELVRGLKKLMGRGGRYADPFNNVLVSNSSFPSSSNSTASAFLFPRFRYIPSISVNVSEEQNAQTDLGTFVRAFLLPQQLNPMQDSLPESKRAKLTRKPELESSFPGAIDIQYSPVVLICGHGGRDMRCGVMAPVLEKEFSRVLRARGFSSAGGDGNPTDSPEHAHIGLISHVGGHKYAGNVIVYIPPGTKAGGSPHPLAVWGAELPEPKIIVGVRSIYDETLPHASGPAPLPDTFCLNGRVTNCPAPYDGQTSTMQSISRLRLSPTVFIQGRWRCAAHRPVLSNFIRLATTSATPLPRKLDLPAIDRKWQEKWQAEGTRSSTNGSANKENQGDRPKSYILSMFPYPSGTLHMGHLRVYTISDVLARFYRMRGHEVLHPMGWDAFGLPAENAAIERGIDPAEWTKQNIAKMKEQLRSISTSFDWDRELATCSPDFYEHTQRIFLMLYQKGLAYQAEALVNYDPVDKTVLANEQVDANGFSWRSGAKVEKLKLRQWFFRITEFKEMLLKDLDSLTGTWPERVLTMQRNWLGKSYGAKIKFPVAVDESGDASLHVNVFTTRPDTLYGAEYIALSLDHPIVLEAAEKDAALRKFLDEAASLPSDSKVGYKLSGVTASNPLHIIDKESPHIARKLPIFVAPYVLGDYGEGAVMGVPGHDSRDLAFFKENTNSESVPVVIEPEHLPNPNNDSTGTVSPPNDMKAFTQEGILTSRCWKYQGLHSREAKKQIVTDLKGVGHGDFVEQWRLRDWLISRQRYWGAPIPIIHCDSCGPVPVPEDQLPVRLPKIEGDWLKGKKGNPLKSSQEWVNTKCPSCNGPAKRDTDTMDTFVDSSWYYLRFLDAHNKEQPFSPSAARPVDIYIGGVEHAILHLLYARFIYKFLSQTKLFPEIARLGNVSGPSEPFKTVLTQGMVHGKTYTEPSTGRFLLPSEVDLSNPNKPLIKGTQVAPNISFEKMSKSKHNGVDPTSCALQYGADATRAHVLFSAPVSEVLEWDDTKIVGIERWFGRLWKLVLDAKQSLASASFIVSQTDLQNSAGPISTLPTLLQGLCDSDADGLLHTHQTIVSVTNCIENNPYGLNTVISDLTKLTNTLTSSTPTSPQVLYLCVSSLVRLLAPVAPALASECWEVLNDSVIDKNASVGTHVPDIFDCEWPSPLLTSEQADVLSARGGQIVAVQINGKLRFTVTIPRRLSPITSAESSDNSGAVTDEQDWIISRILETDEGRVWLREKNDWEKRRRVVVVKGGKLVNIVF
;
A
#
# COMPACT_ATOMS: atom_id res chain seq x y z
N MET A 1 -14.94 15.13 -1.52
CA MET A 1 -15.94 14.88 -0.45
C MET A 1 -17.32 15.00 -1.07
N ALA A 2 -18.38 14.51 -0.42
CA ALA A 2 -19.72 14.54 -1.01
C ALA A 2 -20.40 15.92 -0.85
N ALA A 3 -21.31 16.26 -1.76
CA ALA A 3 -22.02 17.55 -1.77
C ALA A 3 -22.96 17.74 -0.56
N TYR A 4 -23.45 16.64 0.03
CA TYR A 4 -24.47 16.62 1.08
C TYR A 4 -23.94 16.82 2.52
N THR A 5 -22.63 17.05 2.72
CA THR A 5 -22.04 17.20 4.07
C THR A 5 -21.60 18.64 4.35
N GLN A 6 -22.31 19.38 5.21
CA GLN A 6 -21.80 20.64 5.77
C GLN A 6 -20.78 20.36 6.86
N GLN A 7 -19.68 21.12 6.87
CA GLN A 7 -18.65 21.07 7.89
C GLN A 7 -18.87 22.20 8.91
N VAL A 8 -18.76 21.88 10.19
CA VAL A 8 -18.97 22.82 11.32
C VAL A 8 -17.74 22.80 12.21
N VAL A 9 -17.16 23.97 12.48
CA VAL A 9 -16.00 24.16 13.36
C VAL A 9 -16.44 25.01 14.54
N ILE A 10 -16.28 24.45 15.74
CA ILE A 10 -16.70 25.07 17.00
C ILE A 10 -15.43 25.56 17.70
N CYS A 11 -15.34 26.86 18.00
CA CYS A 11 -14.24 27.43 18.74
C CYS A 11 -14.45 27.28 20.25
N THR A 12 -13.37 27.00 20.98
CA THR A 12 -13.39 26.74 22.42
C THR A 12 -12.77 27.85 23.27
N GLY A 13 -12.07 28.83 22.65
CA GLY A 13 -11.31 29.89 23.33
C GLY A 13 -10.03 29.44 24.07
N GLN A 14 -9.87 28.14 24.34
CA GLN A 14 -8.69 27.55 25.00
C GLN A 14 -7.49 27.38 24.04
N ARG A 15 -6.30 27.87 24.43
CA ARG A 15 -5.03 27.74 23.69
C ARG A 15 -4.25 26.45 23.97
N ASP A 16 -4.43 25.84 25.15
CA ASP A 16 -3.84 24.56 25.58
C ASP A 16 -4.90 23.77 26.37
N TRP A 17 -4.71 22.46 26.54
CA TRP A 17 -5.61 21.57 27.29
C TRP A 17 -4.80 20.65 28.20
N GLU A 18 -5.20 20.42 29.46
CA GLU A 18 -4.44 19.49 30.33
C GLU A 18 -4.51 18.03 29.87
N SER A 19 -5.61 17.64 29.20
CA SER A 19 -5.94 16.25 28.88
C SER A 19 -6.54 16.12 27.47
N ARG A 20 -7.51 15.21 27.24
CA ARG A 20 -8.38 15.32 26.06
C ARG A 20 -9.56 16.21 26.41
N ILE A 21 -10.08 16.97 25.45
CA ILE A 21 -11.33 17.73 25.64
C ILE A 21 -12.54 16.88 26.09
N GLU A 22 -12.55 15.57 25.81
CA GLU A 22 -13.58 14.62 26.31
C GLU A 22 -13.34 14.11 27.75
N ASP A 23 -12.10 14.18 28.22
CA ASP A 23 -11.64 13.75 29.56
C ASP A 23 -11.51 14.91 30.55
N ASP A 24 -11.52 16.17 30.07
CA ASP A 24 -11.19 17.35 30.87
C ASP A 24 -12.28 17.68 31.91
N GLY A 25 -12.05 17.24 33.15
CA GLY A 25 -13.05 17.16 34.21
C GLY A 25 -13.04 18.30 35.23
N LYS A 26 -12.62 19.52 34.85
CA LYS A 26 -12.52 20.66 35.78
C LYS A 26 -13.18 21.95 35.28
N GLY A 27 -14.51 22.03 35.45
CA GLY A 27 -15.22 23.31 35.53
C GLY A 27 -15.40 24.09 34.22
N GLN A 28 -15.34 23.44 33.05
CA GLN A 28 -15.65 24.07 31.76
C GLN A 28 -16.72 23.31 30.98
N SER A 29 -17.59 24.05 30.31
CA SER A 29 -18.74 23.59 29.51
C SER A 29 -18.38 22.63 28.36
N TRP A 30 -17.17 22.73 27.83
CA TRP A 30 -16.78 22.06 26.59
C TRP A 30 -16.74 20.54 26.67
N GLY A 31 -16.25 19.95 27.76
CA GLY A 31 -16.19 18.49 27.89
C GLY A 31 -17.56 17.82 27.93
N GLU A 32 -18.61 18.56 28.31
CA GLU A 32 -19.98 18.06 28.31
C GLU A 32 -20.64 18.17 26.93
N LEU A 33 -20.36 19.24 26.19
CA LEU A 33 -20.74 19.36 24.77
C LEU A 33 -20.28 18.14 23.97
N VAL A 34 -18.98 17.79 24.04
CA VAL A 34 -18.40 16.68 23.26
C VAL A 34 -19.05 15.34 23.61
N ARG A 35 -19.26 15.08 24.90
CA ARG A 35 -19.88 13.83 25.39
C ARG A 35 -21.38 13.78 25.05
N GLY A 36 -22.07 14.92 25.08
CA GLY A 36 -23.45 15.06 24.64
C GLY A 36 -23.63 14.80 23.14
N LEU A 37 -22.76 15.37 22.29
CA LEU A 37 -22.78 15.13 20.85
C LEU A 37 -22.47 13.66 20.52
N LYS A 38 -21.48 13.05 21.20
CA LYS A 38 -21.23 11.60 21.09
C LYS A 38 -22.44 10.75 21.54
N LYS A 39 -23.18 11.14 22.58
CA LYS A 39 -24.40 10.46 23.04
C LYS A 39 -25.60 10.67 22.10
N LEU A 40 -25.65 11.78 21.37
CA LEU A 40 -26.73 12.12 20.45
C LEU A 40 -26.54 11.51 19.05
N MET A 41 -25.33 11.53 18.48
CA MET A 41 -25.06 11.12 17.10
C MET A 41 -24.20 9.86 16.96
N GLY A 42 -23.51 9.42 18.02
CA GLY A 42 -22.72 8.18 18.01
C GLY A 42 -23.61 6.92 17.96
N ARG A 43 -23.00 5.75 17.71
CA ARG A 43 -23.71 4.46 17.52
C ARG A 43 -24.72 4.18 18.64
N GLY A 44 -26.03 4.24 18.33
CA GLY A 44 -27.14 4.06 19.27
C GLY A 44 -27.77 5.35 19.82
N GLY A 45 -27.26 6.53 19.45
CA GLY A 45 -27.82 7.83 19.82
C GLY A 45 -29.11 8.21 19.10
N ARG A 46 -29.83 9.21 19.64
CA ARG A 46 -31.14 9.69 19.14
C ARG A 46 -31.14 10.13 17.66
N TYR A 47 -29.99 10.59 17.18
CA TYR A 47 -29.74 11.07 15.81
C TYR A 47 -28.65 10.26 15.10
N ALA A 48 -28.40 9.03 15.54
CA ALA A 48 -27.40 8.16 14.93
C ALA A 48 -27.88 7.65 13.56
N ASP A 49 -27.12 7.92 12.51
CA ASP A 49 -27.42 7.53 11.14
C ASP A 49 -26.15 7.06 10.42
N PRO A 50 -26.02 5.77 10.06
CA PRO A 50 -24.82 5.25 9.41
C PRO A 50 -24.64 5.73 7.96
N PHE A 51 -25.67 6.31 7.34
CA PHE A 51 -25.59 6.82 5.96
C PHE A 51 -25.14 8.28 5.88
N ASN A 52 -25.37 9.08 6.93
CA ASN A 52 -25.17 10.53 6.91
C ASN A 52 -24.21 11.06 8.01
N ASN A 53 -24.18 10.44 9.20
CA ASN A 53 -23.60 11.06 10.40
C ASN A 53 -22.28 10.41 10.84
N VAL A 54 -21.17 10.75 10.17
CA VAL A 54 -19.81 10.30 10.54
C VAL A 54 -19.14 11.28 11.50
N LEU A 55 -19.32 11.08 12.81
CA LEU A 55 -18.62 11.84 13.85
C LEU A 55 -17.15 11.39 13.97
N VAL A 56 -16.27 11.99 13.17
CA VAL A 56 -14.81 11.82 13.31
C VAL A 56 -14.37 12.45 14.63
N SER A 57 -13.62 11.69 15.43
CA SER A 57 -12.97 12.17 16.65
C SER A 57 -11.54 11.64 16.72
N ASN A 58 -10.71 12.12 17.65
CA ASN A 58 -9.30 11.70 17.71
C ASN A 58 -9.14 10.16 17.95
N SER A 59 -10.09 9.53 18.64
CA SER A 59 -10.19 8.07 18.78
C SER A 59 -10.58 7.31 17.50
N SER A 60 -10.90 8.01 16.41
CA SER A 60 -11.16 7.43 15.08
C SER A 60 -9.86 7.25 14.26
N PHE A 61 -8.74 7.82 14.70
CA PHE A 61 -7.42 7.61 14.09
C PHE A 61 -6.65 6.52 14.85
N PRO A 62 -5.93 5.62 14.16
CA PRO A 62 -5.18 4.54 14.80
C PRO A 62 -4.03 5.08 15.65
N SER A 63 -3.79 4.48 16.82
CA SER A 63 -2.69 4.85 17.72
C SER A 63 -1.32 4.27 17.30
N SER A 64 -1.05 4.24 16.00
CA SER A 64 0.21 3.76 15.42
C SER A 64 1.33 4.79 15.60
N SER A 65 2.57 4.33 15.76
CA SER A 65 3.75 5.13 16.10
C SER A 65 4.35 5.97 14.95
N ASN A 66 3.63 6.15 13.84
CA ASN A 66 4.14 6.85 12.66
C ASN A 66 3.88 8.36 12.78
N SER A 67 4.92 9.17 12.56
CA SER A 67 4.90 10.62 12.81
C SER A 67 4.27 11.45 11.69
N THR A 68 3.07 11.08 11.26
CA THR A 68 2.30 11.75 10.21
C THR A 68 1.32 12.78 10.79
N ALA A 69 1.45 14.05 10.37
CA ALA A 69 0.44 15.08 10.59
C ALA A 69 -0.52 15.14 9.39
N SER A 70 -1.81 15.38 9.63
CA SER A 70 -2.87 15.34 8.62
C SER A 70 -3.38 16.74 8.33
N ALA A 71 -2.93 17.32 7.22
CA ALA A 71 -3.47 18.59 6.73
C ALA A 71 -4.84 18.35 6.07
N PHE A 72 -5.88 19.02 6.55
CA PHE A 72 -7.18 19.08 5.90
C PHE A 72 -7.38 20.48 5.31
N LEU A 73 -7.80 20.56 4.05
CA LEU A 73 -8.25 21.82 3.47
C LEU A 73 -9.79 21.82 3.50
N PHE A 74 -10.37 22.74 4.28
CA PHE A 74 -11.82 22.91 4.34
C PHE A 74 -12.19 24.16 3.53
N PRO A 75 -12.74 24.01 2.30
CA PRO A 75 -12.91 25.14 1.39
C PRO A 75 -14.08 26.06 1.77
N ARG A 76 -15.04 25.55 2.54
CA ARG A 76 -16.11 26.27 3.24
C ARG A 76 -16.46 25.51 4.52
N PHE A 77 -16.75 26.21 5.61
CA PHE A 77 -17.29 25.60 6.85
C PHE A 77 -18.05 26.63 7.69
N ARG A 78 -18.96 26.18 8.55
CA ARG A 78 -19.65 27.05 9.51
C ARG A 78 -18.83 27.17 10.79
N TYR A 79 -18.33 28.37 11.07
CA TYR A 79 -17.66 28.72 12.32
C TYR A 79 -18.70 29.06 13.39
N ILE A 80 -18.50 28.54 14.61
CA ILE A 80 -19.34 28.84 15.77
C ILE A 80 -18.42 29.29 16.90
N PRO A 81 -18.41 30.59 17.28
CA PRO A 81 -17.40 31.20 18.15
C PRO A 81 -17.46 30.70 19.60
N SER A 82 -18.66 30.32 20.05
CA SER A 82 -18.92 29.74 21.36
C SER A 82 -20.25 29.00 21.33
N ILE A 83 -20.41 27.96 22.16
CA ILE A 83 -21.71 27.36 22.46
C ILE A 83 -21.90 27.46 23.97
N SER A 84 -22.92 28.23 24.38
CA SER A 84 -23.19 28.57 25.77
C SER A 84 -23.89 27.43 26.52
N VAL A 85 -23.21 26.28 26.66
CA VAL A 85 -23.74 25.16 27.46
C VAL A 85 -23.81 25.59 28.92
N ASN A 86 -25.02 25.95 29.39
CA ASN A 86 -25.29 26.22 30.79
C ASN A 86 -25.31 24.90 31.57
N VAL A 87 -24.19 24.58 32.20
CA VAL A 87 -23.96 23.34 32.97
C VAL A 87 -24.74 23.31 34.31
N SER A 88 -25.38 24.41 34.71
CA SER A 88 -26.03 24.54 36.02
C SER A 88 -27.33 23.76 36.21
N GLU A 89 -27.96 23.25 35.14
CA GLU A 89 -29.25 22.53 35.22
C GLU A 89 -29.29 21.30 34.28
N GLU A 90 -29.14 20.11 34.86
CA GLU A 90 -29.06 18.84 34.09
C GLU A 90 -30.32 18.53 33.26
N GLN A 91 -31.46 19.15 33.54
CA GLN A 91 -32.71 18.96 32.78
C GLN A 91 -32.77 19.79 31.48
N ASN A 92 -32.10 20.94 31.41
CA ASN A 92 -32.19 21.84 30.24
C ASN A 92 -31.11 21.58 29.17
N ALA A 93 -29.94 21.07 29.56
CA ALA A 93 -28.80 20.86 28.64
C ALA A 93 -29.09 19.87 27.49
N GLN A 94 -30.03 18.93 27.66
CA GLN A 94 -30.38 17.96 26.61
C GLN A 94 -31.29 18.57 25.51
N THR A 95 -31.99 19.66 25.82
CA THR A 95 -32.89 20.36 24.89
C THR A 95 -32.08 21.21 23.92
N ASP A 96 -31.18 22.06 24.45
CA ASP A 96 -30.35 22.98 23.66
C ASP A 96 -29.38 22.25 22.72
N LEU A 97 -28.70 21.21 23.20
CA LEU A 97 -27.82 20.42 22.34
C LEU A 97 -28.58 19.59 21.29
N GLY A 98 -29.83 19.22 21.58
CA GLY A 98 -30.74 18.63 20.59
C GLY A 98 -31.14 19.64 19.50
N THR A 99 -31.42 20.88 19.88
CA THR A 99 -31.65 22.01 18.96
C THR A 99 -30.41 22.27 18.10
N PHE A 100 -29.22 22.33 18.69
CA PHE A 100 -27.94 22.51 17.98
C PHE A 100 -27.68 21.44 16.92
N VAL A 101 -27.88 20.15 17.26
CA VAL A 101 -27.74 19.05 16.29
C VAL A 101 -28.70 19.21 15.12
N ARG A 102 -29.97 19.57 15.39
CA ARG A 102 -30.97 19.78 14.34
C ARG A 102 -30.75 21.07 13.53
N ALA A 103 -30.13 22.10 14.12
CA ALA A 103 -29.80 23.36 13.47
C ALA A 103 -28.62 23.21 12.49
N PHE A 104 -27.55 22.49 12.86
CA PHE A 104 -26.29 22.52 12.11
C PHE A 104 -25.66 21.18 11.73
N LEU A 105 -26.02 20.06 12.38
CA LEU A 105 -25.29 18.78 12.23
C LEU A 105 -26.07 17.66 11.53
N LEU A 106 -27.39 17.82 11.36
CA LEU A 106 -28.21 16.94 10.51
C LEU A 106 -28.13 17.38 9.02
N PRO A 107 -28.27 16.45 8.07
CA PRO A 107 -28.32 16.77 6.65
C PRO A 107 -29.65 17.45 6.25
N GLN A 108 -29.61 18.28 5.21
CA GLN A 108 -30.82 18.92 4.65
C GLN A 108 -31.68 17.95 3.81
N GLN A 109 -31.07 16.92 3.22
CA GLN A 109 -31.74 15.82 2.52
C GLN A 109 -31.15 14.51 3.01
N LEU A 110 -31.99 13.48 3.16
CA LEU A 110 -31.54 12.14 3.55
C LEU A 110 -31.01 11.38 2.32
N ASN A 111 -30.28 10.29 2.56
CA ASN A 111 -29.79 9.43 1.49
C ASN A 111 -30.99 8.71 0.82
N PRO A 112 -31.06 8.59 -0.53
CA PRO A 112 -32.19 7.94 -1.22
C PRO A 112 -32.48 6.51 -0.76
N MET A 113 -31.49 5.78 -0.22
CA MET A 113 -31.72 4.46 0.40
C MET A 113 -32.61 4.51 1.67
N GLN A 114 -32.96 5.70 2.16
CA GLN A 114 -33.75 5.96 3.35
C GLN A 114 -35.17 6.46 3.04
N ASP A 115 -35.57 6.56 1.76
CA ASP A 115 -36.91 7.02 1.37
C ASP A 115 -38.05 6.12 1.89
N SER A 116 -37.74 4.85 2.16
CA SER A 116 -38.65 3.89 2.78
C SER A 116 -38.89 4.12 4.29
N LEU A 117 -38.17 5.05 4.93
CA LEU A 117 -38.37 5.34 6.35
C LEU A 117 -39.71 6.07 6.58
N PRO A 118 -40.44 5.74 7.68
CA PRO A 118 -41.60 6.51 8.10
C PRO A 118 -41.29 8.00 8.21
N GLU A 119 -42.22 8.86 7.78
CA GLU A 119 -42.05 10.31 7.75
C GLU A 119 -41.69 10.90 9.13
N SER A 120 -42.25 10.32 10.20
CA SER A 120 -41.95 10.66 11.60
C SER A 120 -40.56 10.23 12.08
N LYS A 121 -39.83 9.38 11.32
CA LYS A 121 -38.39 9.14 11.44
C LYS A 121 -37.59 10.09 10.53
N ARG A 122 -38.01 10.28 9.27
CA ARG A 122 -37.33 11.20 8.32
C ARG A 122 -37.24 12.62 8.89
N ALA A 123 -38.35 13.19 9.37
CA ALA A 123 -38.41 14.51 10.02
C ALA A 123 -37.65 14.63 11.38
N LYS A 124 -37.08 13.53 11.90
CA LYS A 124 -36.16 13.53 13.06
C LYS A 124 -34.69 13.47 12.66
N LEU A 125 -34.37 12.99 11.45
CA LEU A 125 -33.02 12.89 10.90
C LEU A 125 -32.71 14.00 9.90
N THR A 126 -33.72 14.68 9.34
CA THR A 126 -33.54 15.91 8.56
C THR A 126 -33.31 17.13 9.47
N ARG A 127 -32.47 18.05 9.01
CA ARG A 127 -32.18 19.37 9.59
C ARG A 127 -33.41 20.27 9.71
N LYS A 128 -33.31 21.26 10.59
CA LYS A 128 -34.27 22.37 10.80
C LYS A 128 -33.54 23.72 10.82
N PRO A 129 -33.36 24.38 9.66
CA PRO A 129 -32.67 25.68 9.56
C PRO A 129 -33.32 26.80 10.37
N GLU A 130 -34.62 26.70 10.69
CA GLU A 130 -35.30 27.69 11.54
C GLU A 130 -34.72 27.78 12.96
N LEU A 131 -34.07 26.71 13.43
CA LEU A 131 -33.41 26.62 14.75
C LEU A 131 -32.02 27.28 14.77
N GLU A 132 -31.48 27.70 13.63
CA GLU A 132 -30.19 28.41 13.56
C GLU A 132 -30.29 29.80 14.21
N SER A 133 -31.49 30.38 14.24
CA SER A 133 -31.83 31.62 14.95
C SER A 133 -31.51 31.59 16.44
N SER A 134 -31.45 30.41 17.07
CA SER A 134 -31.08 30.23 18.48
C SER A 134 -29.57 30.41 18.75
N PHE A 135 -28.73 30.51 17.70
CA PHE A 135 -27.27 30.61 17.82
C PHE A 135 -26.73 31.86 17.08
N PRO A 136 -27.03 33.08 17.55
CA PRO A 136 -26.82 34.36 16.84
C PRO A 136 -25.36 34.79 16.63
N GLY A 137 -24.40 33.89 16.79
CA GLY A 137 -22.97 34.09 16.47
C GLY A 137 -22.41 33.12 15.42
N ALA A 138 -23.21 32.22 14.85
CA ALA A 138 -22.75 31.29 13.81
C ALA A 138 -22.47 32.03 12.48
N ILE A 139 -21.30 31.78 11.88
CA ILE A 139 -20.80 32.47 10.68
C ILE A 139 -20.36 31.43 9.64
N ASP A 140 -20.83 31.53 8.39
CA ASP A 140 -20.27 30.71 7.31
C ASP A 140 -18.96 31.30 6.78
N ILE A 141 -17.86 30.61 7.05
CA ILE A 141 -16.54 30.91 6.50
C ILE A 141 -16.51 30.35 5.08
N GLN A 142 -16.57 31.23 4.09
CA GLN A 142 -16.67 30.86 2.67
C GLN A 142 -15.32 30.73 1.95
N TYR A 143 -14.21 30.97 2.66
CA TYR A 143 -12.84 30.91 2.16
C TYR A 143 -12.13 29.63 2.62
N SER A 144 -10.96 29.34 2.06
CA SER A 144 -10.21 28.08 2.28
C SER A 144 -8.98 28.25 3.19
N PRO A 145 -9.11 28.29 4.54
CA PRO A 145 -7.96 28.23 5.44
C PRO A 145 -7.34 26.82 5.48
N VAL A 146 -6.07 26.76 5.90
CA VAL A 146 -5.28 25.52 5.98
C VAL A 146 -5.42 24.89 7.37
N VAL A 147 -6.28 23.88 7.49
CA VAL A 147 -6.64 23.28 8.77
C VAL A 147 -5.70 22.10 9.08
N LEU A 148 -4.57 22.41 9.74
CA LEU A 148 -3.58 21.42 10.18
C LEU A 148 -4.08 20.64 11.40
N ILE A 149 -4.30 19.33 11.26
CA ILE A 149 -4.72 18.44 12.34
C ILE A 149 -3.62 17.41 12.62
N CYS A 150 -2.99 17.49 13.80
CA CYS A 150 -2.07 16.44 14.22
C CYS A 150 -2.84 15.19 14.67
N GLY A 151 -2.77 14.12 13.88
CA GLY A 151 -3.51 12.86 14.09
C GLY A 151 -2.90 11.89 15.12
N HIS A 152 -2.11 12.36 16.08
CA HIS A 152 -1.52 11.49 17.10
C HIS A 152 -2.56 11.02 18.14
N GLY A 153 -2.95 9.75 18.07
CA GLY A 153 -3.84 9.12 19.06
C GLY A 153 -3.21 8.91 20.45
N GLY A 154 -1.87 8.96 20.56
CA GLY A 154 -1.08 8.84 21.80
C GLY A 154 -0.41 10.14 22.24
N ARG A 155 0.11 10.19 23.47
CA ARG A 155 0.89 11.36 23.95
C ARG A 155 2.28 11.36 23.33
N ASP A 156 2.64 12.48 22.73
CA ASP A 156 3.98 12.76 22.20
C ASP A 156 4.36 14.21 22.53
N MET A 157 5.59 14.41 23.05
CA MET A 157 6.11 15.74 23.40
C MET A 157 6.40 16.60 22.15
N ARG A 158 6.65 15.98 20.98
CA ARG A 158 7.00 16.69 19.74
C ARG A 158 5.93 17.69 19.30
N CYS A 159 4.66 17.45 19.61
CA CYS A 159 3.56 18.26 19.09
C CYS A 159 3.42 19.62 19.80
N GLY A 160 3.78 19.72 21.09
CA GLY A 160 3.88 21.00 21.82
C GLY A 160 5.09 21.83 21.39
N VAL A 161 6.13 21.20 20.87
CA VAL A 161 7.31 21.86 20.28
C VAL A 161 7.02 22.32 18.83
N MET A 162 6.21 21.55 18.09
CA MET A 162 5.88 21.86 16.69
C MET A 162 4.96 23.08 16.52
N ALA A 163 4.01 23.33 17.43
CA ALA A 163 3.08 24.47 17.28
C ALA A 163 3.80 25.82 17.17
N PRO A 164 4.68 26.22 18.11
CA PRO A 164 5.41 27.49 18.03
C PRO A 164 6.38 27.55 16.85
N VAL A 165 6.90 26.39 16.40
CA VAL A 165 7.78 26.31 15.21
C VAL A 165 6.99 26.54 13.93
N LEU A 166 5.81 25.93 13.78
CA LEU A 166 4.92 26.14 12.63
C LEU A 166 4.37 27.57 12.60
N GLU A 167 3.97 28.12 13.74
CA GLU A 167 3.56 29.53 13.89
C GLU A 167 4.70 30.49 13.49
N LYS A 168 5.93 30.24 13.97
CA LYS A 168 7.12 31.03 13.64
C LYS A 168 7.48 30.95 12.14
N GLU A 169 7.36 29.78 11.53
CA GLU A 169 7.66 29.57 10.11
C GLU A 169 6.57 30.14 9.19
N PHE A 170 5.28 29.98 9.52
CA PHE A 170 4.22 30.72 8.82
C PHE A 170 4.42 32.23 8.96
N SER A 171 4.74 32.71 10.16
CA SER A 171 5.08 34.13 10.41
C SER A 171 6.33 34.60 9.66
N ARG A 172 7.26 33.70 9.30
CA ARG A 172 8.43 34.01 8.46
C ARG A 172 8.04 34.09 6.99
N VAL A 173 7.25 33.15 6.48
CA VAL A 173 6.74 33.13 5.11
C VAL A 173 5.80 34.30 4.83
N LEU A 174 4.95 34.67 5.80
CA LEU A 174 4.07 35.84 5.73
C LEU A 174 4.87 37.15 5.69
N ARG A 175 5.85 37.33 6.58
CA ARG A 175 6.75 38.50 6.55
C ARG A 175 7.56 38.60 5.25
N ALA A 176 8.03 37.47 4.73
CA ALA A 176 8.69 37.40 3.41
C ALA A 176 7.76 37.72 2.22
N ARG A 177 6.45 37.88 2.44
CA ARG A 177 5.45 38.32 1.45
C ARG A 177 4.78 39.66 1.80
N GLY A 178 5.33 40.41 2.76
CA GLY A 178 4.87 41.74 3.13
C GLY A 178 3.79 41.80 4.22
N PHE A 179 3.54 40.71 4.95
CA PHE A 179 2.55 40.71 6.04
C PHE A 179 3.20 40.66 7.43
N SER A 180 2.85 41.57 8.32
CA SER A 180 3.34 41.59 9.71
C SER A 180 2.58 40.61 10.60
N SER A 181 3.32 39.70 11.24
CA SER A 181 2.79 38.82 12.29
C SER A 181 2.81 39.57 13.63
N ALA A 182 1.64 39.88 14.20
CA ALA A 182 1.56 40.48 15.53
C ALA A 182 2.03 39.48 16.60
N GLY A 183 3.24 39.68 17.12
CA GLY A 183 3.78 38.87 18.21
C GLY A 183 2.99 39.10 19.50
N GLY A 184 2.78 38.04 20.28
CA GLY A 184 1.98 38.10 21.50
C GLY A 184 2.68 38.80 22.67
N ASP A 185 2.64 40.13 22.69
CA ASP A 185 2.54 40.97 23.89
C ASP A 185 1.84 42.29 23.52
N GLY A 186 1.06 42.84 24.45
CA GLY A 186 -0.08 43.70 24.09
C GLY A 186 0.22 45.17 23.79
N ASN A 187 0.07 45.58 22.52
CA ASN A 187 -0.63 46.82 22.15
C ASN A 187 -1.04 46.83 20.66
N PRO A 188 -2.25 47.28 20.29
CA PRO A 188 -2.65 47.43 18.89
C PRO A 188 -2.03 48.69 18.26
N THR A 189 -1.65 48.62 16.99
CA THR A 189 -1.34 49.78 16.15
C THR A 189 -1.92 49.58 14.74
N ASP A 190 -2.57 50.61 14.21
CA ASP A 190 -3.52 50.51 13.09
C ASP A 190 -2.87 50.43 11.69
N SER A 191 -2.01 49.43 11.45
CA SER A 191 -1.51 49.10 10.11
C SER A 191 -2.31 47.96 9.46
N PRO A 192 -2.81 48.13 8.22
CA PRO A 192 -3.62 47.12 7.52
C PRO A 192 -2.83 45.90 7.01
N GLU A 193 -1.50 45.89 7.13
CA GLU A 193 -0.63 44.81 6.62
C GLU A 193 -0.51 43.58 7.56
N HIS A 194 -1.31 43.54 8.63
CA HIS A 194 -1.23 42.48 9.64
C HIS A 194 -1.94 41.18 9.23
N ALA A 195 -1.26 40.05 9.43
CA ALA A 195 -1.83 38.71 9.27
C ALA A 195 -2.00 38.02 10.63
N HIS A 196 -3.23 37.63 10.94
CA HIS A 196 -3.55 36.91 12.18
C HIS A 196 -3.37 35.39 12.01
N ILE A 197 -2.66 34.78 12.97
CA ILE A 197 -2.57 33.33 13.15
C ILE A 197 -3.34 32.98 14.41
N GLY A 198 -4.55 32.46 14.26
CA GLY A 198 -5.32 31.88 15.37
C GLY A 198 -5.03 30.38 15.46
N LEU A 199 -4.66 29.88 16.65
CA LEU A 199 -4.60 28.46 16.98
C LEU A 199 -5.96 28.00 17.52
N ILE A 200 -6.62 27.05 16.84
CA ILE A 200 -7.90 26.49 17.27
C ILE A 200 -7.78 24.97 17.50
N SER A 201 -8.33 24.49 18.62
CA SER A 201 -8.43 23.06 18.93
C SER A 201 -9.71 22.44 18.35
N HIS A 202 -9.65 21.18 17.94
CA HIS A 202 -10.79 20.45 17.38
C HIS A 202 -11.50 19.60 18.43
N VAL A 203 -12.77 19.24 18.17
CA VAL A 203 -13.60 18.40 19.03
C VAL A 203 -13.04 16.96 19.08
N GLY A 204 -12.10 16.73 19.99
CA GLY A 204 -11.40 15.45 20.20
C GLY A 204 -9.92 15.57 20.59
N GLY A 205 -9.33 16.77 20.53
CA GLY A 205 -7.90 16.96 20.79
C GLY A 205 -7.42 16.50 22.17
N HIS A 206 -6.26 15.83 22.19
CA HIS A 206 -5.36 15.73 23.36
C HIS A 206 -4.62 17.07 23.54
N LYS A 207 -3.97 17.26 24.70
CA LYS A 207 -3.05 18.36 25.05
C LYS A 207 -2.19 18.95 23.90
N TYR A 208 -1.73 18.15 22.94
CA TYR A 208 -0.94 18.67 21.80
C TYR A 208 -1.50 18.29 20.41
N ALA A 209 -2.76 17.82 20.32
CA ALA A 209 -3.36 17.31 19.08
C ALA A 209 -4.47 18.23 18.56
N GLY A 210 -4.09 19.25 17.78
CA GLY A 210 -5.03 20.17 17.11
C GLY A 210 -4.53 21.61 17.13
N ASN A 211 -3.73 21.98 16.13
CA ASN A 211 -3.20 23.32 15.95
C ASN A 211 -3.70 23.86 14.61
N VAL A 212 -5.01 24.12 14.52
CA VAL A 212 -5.62 24.68 13.33
C VAL A 212 -5.16 26.13 13.21
N ILE A 213 -4.35 26.44 12.20
CA ILE A 213 -3.90 27.79 11.86
C ILE A 213 -4.93 28.42 10.93
N VAL A 214 -5.78 29.30 11.44
CA VAL A 214 -6.71 30.06 10.61
C VAL A 214 -6.06 31.38 10.18
N TYR A 215 -5.86 31.52 8.87
CA TYR A 215 -5.60 32.82 8.23
C TYR A 215 -6.93 33.55 8.05
N ILE A 216 -7.02 34.76 8.60
CA ILE A 216 -8.21 35.63 8.50
C ILE A 216 -7.77 36.95 7.83
N PRO A 217 -8.35 37.33 6.68
CA PRO A 217 -8.10 38.64 6.08
C PRO A 217 -8.62 39.78 6.97
N PRO A 218 -7.88 40.90 7.09
CA PRO A 218 -8.38 42.13 7.70
C PRO A 218 -9.74 42.56 7.14
N GLY A 219 -10.54 43.26 7.96
CA GLY A 219 -11.83 43.83 7.52
C GLY A 219 -13.01 42.85 7.41
N THR A 220 -12.84 41.55 7.66
CA THR A 220 -13.95 40.58 7.67
C THR A 220 -14.99 40.94 8.75
N LYS A 221 -16.17 41.44 8.35
CA LYS A 221 -17.28 41.83 9.26
C LYS A 221 -18.35 40.73 9.33
N ALA A 222 -19.01 40.58 10.49
CA ALA A 222 -20.11 39.64 10.71
C ALA A 222 -21.33 40.36 11.29
N GLY A 223 -22.45 40.41 10.57
CA GLY A 223 -23.72 40.96 11.08
C GLY A 223 -23.64 42.41 11.58
N GLY A 224 -22.85 43.27 10.91
CA GLY A 224 -22.63 44.66 11.33
C GLY A 224 -21.67 44.84 12.52
N SER A 225 -21.19 43.76 13.13
CA SER A 225 -20.17 43.75 14.17
C SER A 225 -18.79 43.34 13.63
N PRO A 226 -17.69 43.66 14.34
CA PRO A 226 -16.39 43.04 14.09
C PRO A 226 -16.48 41.50 14.24
N HIS A 227 -15.66 40.75 13.50
CA HIS A 227 -15.58 39.31 13.70
C HIS A 227 -15.15 39.00 15.16
N PRO A 228 -15.67 37.95 15.82
CA PRO A 228 -15.22 37.54 17.16
C PRO A 228 -13.73 37.11 17.27
N LEU A 229 -12.95 37.28 16.20
CA LEU A 229 -11.50 37.05 16.12
C LEU A 229 -10.74 38.29 15.58
N ALA A 230 -11.42 39.40 15.31
CA ALA A 230 -10.86 40.65 14.78
C ALA A 230 -11.20 41.80 15.74
N VAL A 231 -10.25 42.11 16.62
CA VAL A 231 -10.38 43.18 17.62
C VAL A 231 -9.61 44.40 17.10
N TRP A 232 -10.38 45.45 16.74
CA TRP A 232 -9.96 46.77 16.22
C TRP A 232 -9.55 46.77 14.72
N GLY A 233 -9.57 47.94 14.09
CA GLY A 233 -9.15 48.11 12.69
C GLY A 233 -9.79 49.29 11.93
N ALA A 234 -9.30 49.48 10.70
CA ALA A 234 -9.80 50.38 9.65
C ALA A 234 -9.80 49.64 8.28
N GLU A 235 -9.96 50.35 7.15
CA GLU A 235 -10.40 49.75 5.86
C GLU A 235 -9.27 49.50 4.81
N LEU A 236 -9.63 48.77 3.73
CA LEU A 236 -8.83 48.40 2.52
C LEU A 236 -7.80 47.26 2.71
N PRO A 237 -7.34 46.53 1.65
CA PRO A 237 -7.93 46.21 0.33
C PRO A 237 -8.00 44.66 0.07
N GLU A 238 -7.93 44.19 -1.19
CA GLU A 238 -8.13 42.77 -1.60
C GLU A 238 -7.04 41.75 -1.15
N PRO A 239 -7.41 40.46 -0.94
CA PRO A 239 -6.49 39.41 -0.47
C PRO A 239 -5.69 38.70 -1.59
N LYS A 240 -4.40 38.45 -1.35
CA LYS A 240 -3.53 37.58 -2.17
C LYS A 240 -3.51 36.15 -1.63
N ILE A 241 -3.43 35.12 -2.50
CA ILE A 241 -3.44 33.72 -2.06
C ILE A 241 -2.04 33.24 -1.59
N ILE A 242 -2.02 32.59 -0.42
CA ILE A 242 -0.82 31.92 0.11
C ILE A 242 -0.62 30.57 -0.61
N VAL A 243 0.00 30.62 -1.79
CA VAL A 243 0.52 29.41 -2.47
C VAL A 243 1.94 29.10 -1.98
N GLY A 244 2.12 27.94 -1.35
CA GLY A 244 3.44 27.37 -1.06
C GLY A 244 3.70 27.03 0.42
N VAL A 245 3.36 25.80 0.81
CA VAL A 245 3.99 25.11 1.96
C VAL A 245 4.59 23.82 1.41
N ARG A 246 5.92 23.79 1.26
CA ARG A 246 6.66 22.57 0.92
C ARG A 246 6.74 21.63 2.14
N SER A 247 7.05 20.36 1.89
CA SER A 247 7.37 19.41 2.96
C SER A 247 8.54 19.92 3.80
N ILE A 248 8.37 20.02 5.12
CA ILE A 248 9.42 20.49 6.06
C ILE A 248 10.43 19.37 6.37
N TYR A 249 10.85 18.63 5.34
CA TYR A 249 11.83 17.55 5.40
C TYR A 249 12.78 17.49 4.18
N ASP A 250 12.53 18.28 3.12
CA ASP A 250 13.42 18.36 1.95
C ASP A 250 13.43 19.78 1.36
N GLU A 251 14.28 20.65 1.91
CA GLU A 251 15.08 21.65 1.17
C GLU A 251 16.37 21.95 1.94
N THR A 252 17.47 22.13 1.21
CA THR A 252 18.82 22.28 1.79
C THR A 252 19.05 23.64 2.44
N LEU A 253 19.76 23.66 3.58
CA LEU A 253 20.40 24.86 4.11
C LEU A 253 21.45 25.38 3.10
N PRO A 254 21.37 26.64 2.62
CA PRO A 254 22.47 27.24 1.87
C PRO A 254 23.64 27.58 2.81
N HIS A 255 24.87 27.33 2.36
CA HIS A 255 26.07 27.70 3.12
C HIS A 255 26.22 29.23 3.22
N ALA A 256 26.00 29.78 4.41
CA ALA A 256 26.35 31.16 4.74
C ALA A 256 27.66 31.19 5.56
N SER A 257 28.80 31.40 4.88
CA SER A 257 30.13 31.52 5.51
C SER A 257 30.65 32.95 5.44
N GLY A 258 30.61 33.67 6.57
CA GLY A 258 31.21 35.01 6.71
C GLY A 258 30.47 35.89 7.74
N PRO A 259 31.15 36.41 8.77
CA PRO A 259 30.53 37.30 9.75
C PRO A 259 30.53 38.77 9.29
N ALA A 260 29.57 39.56 9.79
CA ALA A 260 29.63 41.02 9.77
C ALA A 260 30.33 41.55 11.05
N PRO A 261 31.08 42.67 10.98
CA PRO A 261 31.91 43.14 12.09
C PRO A 261 31.20 44.15 13.01
N LEU A 262 31.78 44.34 14.20
CA LEU A 262 31.76 45.60 14.95
C LEU A 262 33.20 45.99 15.35
N PRO A 263 33.50 47.28 15.56
CA PRO A 263 34.86 47.81 15.51
C PRO A 263 35.55 47.84 16.89
N ASP A 264 36.90 47.85 16.94
CA ASP A 264 37.60 49.13 17.07
C ASP A 264 39.14 49.11 16.84
N THR A 265 39.64 50.32 16.60
CA THR A 265 41.01 50.85 16.42
C THR A 265 42.30 50.00 16.55
N PHE A 266 43.20 50.28 15.59
CA PHE A 266 44.67 50.13 15.61
C PHE A 266 45.37 50.52 16.93
N CYS A 267 46.51 49.87 17.25
CA CYS A 267 47.84 50.52 17.11
C CYS A 267 49.10 49.65 17.40
N LEU A 268 50.14 49.92 16.59
CA LEU A 268 51.60 49.92 16.88
C LEU A 268 52.37 48.65 17.32
N ASN A 269 53.42 48.36 16.52
CA ASN A 269 54.80 47.96 16.88
C ASN A 269 55.09 46.77 17.84
N GLY A 270 56.01 45.88 17.45
CA GLY A 270 56.71 45.00 18.42
C GLY A 270 57.61 43.91 17.82
N ARG A 271 58.93 44.14 17.82
CA ARG A 271 59.96 43.15 17.47
C ARG A 271 60.26 42.18 18.65
N VAL A 272 60.66 40.94 18.31
CA VAL A 272 61.80 40.18 18.91
C VAL A 272 61.65 39.48 20.29
N THR A 273 61.54 38.14 20.20
CA THR A 273 62.18 37.06 21.01
C THR A 273 61.83 36.74 22.49
N ASN A 274 61.95 35.42 22.74
CA ASN A 274 62.47 34.74 23.95
C ASN A 274 61.54 34.23 25.08
N CYS A 275 61.90 33.01 25.50
CA CYS A 275 61.58 32.26 26.72
C CYS A 275 62.19 32.94 27.99
N PRO A 276 61.91 32.52 29.25
CA PRO A 276 61.53 31.17 29.69
C PRO A 276 60.46 31.06 30.82
N ALA A 277 60.38 29.87 31.44
CA ALA A 277 59.51 29.47 32.57
C ALA A 277 60.11 29.94 33.95
N PRO A 278 59.97 29.30 35.16
CA PRO A 278 59.65 27.89 35.53
C PRO A 278 58.83 27.67 36.86
N TYR A 279 58.82 26.43 37.39
CA TYR A 279 58.38 25.94 38.73
C TYR A 279 56.86 25.92 39.05
N ASP A 280 56.28 24.97 39.83
CA ASP A 280 56.64 23.57 40.23
C ASP A 280 55.35 22.87 40.75
N GLY A 281 55.25 21.55 41.02
CA GLY A 281 56.19 20.43 40.86
C GLY A 281 55.71 19.13 41.55
N GLN A 282 56.36 18.00 41.20
CA GLN A 282 56.43 16.71 41.94
C GLN A 282 55.11 15.91 42.17
N THR A 283 55.00 14.58 42.22
CA THR A 283 55.83 13.34 42.01
C THR A 283 54.83 12.16 41.92
N SER A 284 55.06 10.88 41.55
CA SER A 284 56.14 9.97 41.06
C SER A 284 55.43 8.65 40.63
N THR A 285 55.93 7.57 39.98
CA THR A 285 57.20 7.11 39.37
C THR A 285 56.82 6.02 38.32
N MET A 286 57.52 5.84 37.18
CA MET A 286 58.49 4.76 36.85
C MET A 286 58.09 3.30 37.15
N GLN A 287 58.39 2.25 36.35
CA GLN A 287 59.04 2.00 35.02
C GLN A 287 58.81 0.48 34.65
N SER A 288 59.24 -0.21 33.57
CA SER A 288 59.57 -0.02 32.12
C SER A 288 60.00 -1.42 31.53
N ILE A 289 60.47 -1.74 30.30
CA ILE A 289 60.71 -1.04 29.01
C ILE A 289 60.78 -2.06 27.81
N SER A 290 60.31 -1.68 26.60
CA SER A 290 60.79 -2.21 25.26
C SER A 290 60.48 -3.69 24.87
N ARG A 291 60.61 -4.22 23.62
CA ARG A 291 60.63 -3.69 22.21
C ARG A 291 60.52 -4.84 21.15
N LEU A 292 60.21 -4.47 19.88
CA LEU A 292 60.60 -5.11 18.58
C LEU A 292 59.97 -6.44 18.05
N ARG A 293 58.93 -6.30 17.19
CA ARG A 293 58.86 -6.57 15.72
C ARG A 293 59.38 -7.88 15.03
N LEU A 294 58.57 -8.32 14.04
CA LEU A 294 58.86 -8.91 12.69
C LEU A 294 58.90 -10.45 12.42
N SER A 295 57.72 -11.01 12.11
CA SER A 295 57.33 -11.70 10.84
C SER A 295 58.16 -12.92 10.27
N PRO A 296 57.87 -13.51 9.07
CA PRO A 296 57.42 -14.94 9.05
C PRO A 296 58.06 -15.88 7.99
N THR A 297 57.83 -17.20 8.06
CA THR A 297 57.92 -18.11 6.88
C THR A 297 57.11 -19.43 7.02
N VAL A 298 57.10 -20.23 5.94
CA VAL A 298 56.20 -21.37 5.61
C VAL A 298 56.96 -22.71 5.67
N PHE A 299 56.31 -23.82 5.25
CA PHE A 299 56.82 -25.19 4.90
C PHE A 299 56.66 -26.28 5.99
N ILE A 300 56.33 -27.56 5.68
CA ILE A 300 55.54 -28.14 4.56
C ILE A 300 55.00 -29.55 4.94
N GLN A 301 54.10 -30.10 4.11
CA GLN A 301 53.56 -31.47 4.00
C GLN A 301 54.07 -32.61 4.93
N GLY A 302 53.11 -33.40 5.44
CA GLY A 302 53.29 -34.81 5.87
C GLY A 302 51.96 -35.56 5.77
N ARG A 303 51.94 -36.75 5.16
CA ARG A 303 50.71 -37.54 4.88
C ARG A 303 50.90 -39.02 5.30
N TRP A 304 49.90 -39.85 4.98
CA TRP A 304 49.79 -41.31 5.26
C TRP A 304 49.43 -41.66 6.71
N ARG A 305 48.74 -42.78 7.01
CA ARG A 305 47.54 -43.51 6.51
C ARG A 305 47.57 -44.92 7.12
N CYS A 306 46.38 -45.48 7.36
CA CYS A 306 46.03 -46.83 7.87
C CYS A 306 45.77 -46.90 9.39
N ALA A 307 44.68 -47.47 9.92
CA ALA A 307 43.88 -48.68 9.57
C ALA A 307 44.55 -50.00 10.05
N ALA A 308 43.88 -50.94 10.74
CA ALA A 308 42.50 -50.98 11.30
C ALA A 308 42.37 -52.07 12.41
N HIS A 309 41.11 -52.35 12.82
CA HIS A 309 40.59 -53.52 13.56
C HIS A 309 40.16 -53.37 15.05
N ARG A 310 39.00 -54.00 15.31
CA ARG A 310 38.36 -54.43 16.58
C ARG A 310 38.78 -55.91 16.86
N PRO A 311 38.42 -56.65 17.95
CA PRO A 311 37.18 -56.51 18.76
C PRO A 311 37.13 -57.01 20.25
N VAL A 312 35.92 -56.85 20.86
CA VAL A 312 35.19 -57.81 21.74
C VAL A 312 35.57 -58.03 23.25
N LEU A 313 34.57 -57.75 24.13
CA LEU A 313 34.16 -58.37 25.42
C LEU A 313 35.18 -58.56 26.59
N SER A 314 34.82 -58.55 27.89
CA SER A 314 33.56 -58.18 28.60
C SER A 314 33.75 -58.12 30.14
N ASN A 315 32.99 -57.23 30.82
CA ASN A 315 32.58 -57.24 32.25
C ASN A 315 33.71 -57.24 33.34
N PHE A 316 33.62 -56.60 34.52
CA PHE A 316 32.50 -56.27 35.42
C PHE A 316 32.85 -55.09 36.37
N ILE A 317 31.83 -54.40 36.92
CA ILE A 317 31.78 -53.79 38.30
C ILE A 317 32.78 -52.62 38.60
N ARG A 318 32.41 -51.49 39.24
CA ARG A 318 31.17 -51.03 39.93
C ARG A 318 31.00 -49.50 39.77
N LEU A 319 29.84 -48.96 40.16
CA LEU A 319 29.55 -47.52 40.15
C LEU A 319 30.38 -46.74 41.19
N ALA A 320 30.76 -45.52 40.82
CA ALA A 320 30.94 -44.39 41.73
C ALA A 320 30.30 -43.16 41.09
N THR A 321 29.25 -42.61 41.71
CA THR A 321 28.43 -41.52 41.14
C THR A 321 28.86 -40.15 41.64
N THR A 322 29.35 -39.30 40.75
CA THR A 322 29.37 -37.84 40.94
C THR A 322 28.68 -37.18 39.75
N SER A 323 27.46 -36.71 39.98
CA SER A 323 26.61 -36.09 38.96
C SER A 323 27.05 -34.67 38.62
N ALA A 324 27.93 -34.54 37.63
CA ALA A 324 28.14 -33.27 36.94
C ALA A 324 27.08 -33.11 35.85
N THR A 325 26.04 -32.32 36.12
CA THR A 325 24.99 -32.00 35.14
C THR A 325 25.62 -31.30 33.93
N PRO A 326 25.47 -31.81 32.70
CA PRO A 326 25.93 -31.09 31.52
C PRO A 326 25.17 -29.76 31.40
N LEU A 327 25.89 -28.66 31.16
CA LEU A 327 25.25 -27.41 30.76
C LEU A 327 24.38 -27.68 29.51
N PRO A 328 23.13 -27.18 29.46
CA PRO A 328 22.26 -27.41 28.31
C PRO A 328 22.93 -26.86 27.05
N ARG A 329 22.99 -27.67 25.98
CA ARG A 329 23.56 -27.24 24.70
C ARG A 329 22.86 -25.98 24.23
N LYS A 330 23.64 -24.94 23.93
CA LYS A 330 23.16 -23.71 23.29
C LYS A 330 22.40 -24.09 22.01
N LEU A 331 21.23 -23.50 21.80
CA LEU A 331 20.46 -23.67 20.56
C LEU A 331 21.30 -23.24 19.35
N ASP A 332 21.40 -24.11 18.36
CA ASP A 332 22.15 -23.93 17.12
C ASP A 332 21.17 -24.02 15.94
N LEU A 333 20.65 -22.87 15.52
CA LEU A 333 19.63 -22.80 14.47
C LEU A 333 20.21 -23.26 13.10
N PRO A 334 21.40 -22.81 12.64
CA PRO A 334 22.00 -23.30 11.39
C PRO A 334 22.34 -24.80 11.37
N ALA A 335 22.47 -25.47 12.53
CA ALA A 335 22.55 -26.94 12.59
C ALA A 335 21.17 -27.60 12.44
N ILE A 336 20.12 -27.05 13.09
CA ILE A 336 18.74 -27.54 12.99
C ILE A 336 18.18 -27.33 11.58
N ASP A 337 18.30 -26.12 11.01
CA ASP A 337 17.88 -25.81 9.64
C ASP A 337 18.43 -26.83 8.65
N ARG A 338 19.72 -27.16 8.77
CA ARG A 338 20.40 -28.13 7.92
C ARG A 338 19.88 -29.56 8.08
N LYS A 339 19.71 -30.05 9.32
CA LYS A 339 19.13 -31.37 9.61
C LYS A 339 17.80 -31.56 8.88
N TRP A 340 16.92 -30.56 8.98
CA TRP A 340 15.58 -30.62 8.40
C TRP A 340 15.58 -30.40 6.88
N GLN A 341 16.40 -29.49 6.36
CA GLN A 341 16.59 -29.31 4.92
C GLN A 341 17.15 -30.59 4.25
N GLU A 342 18.06 -31.32 4.89
CA GLU A 342 18.56 -32.62 4.42
C GLU A 342 17.48 -33.71 4.50
N LYS A 343 16.75 -33.80 5.62
CA LYS A 343 15.66 -34.77 5.84
C LYS A 343 14.54 -34.63 4.80
N TRP A 344 13.96 -33.43 4.65
CA TRP A 344 12.87 -33.19 3.69
C TRP A 344 13.30 -33.39 2.23
N GLN A 345 14.57 -33.12 1.88
CA GLN A 345 15.08 -33.42 0.54
C GLN A 345 15.15 -34.93 0.27
N ALA A 346 15.58 -35.72 1.26
CA ALA A 346 15.58 -37.19 1.15
C ALA A 346 14.15 -37.77 1.10
N GLU A 347 13.21 -37.19 1.82
CA GLU A 347 11.80 -37.63 1.85
C GLU A 347 11.04 -37.24 0.58
N GLY A 348 11.20 -36.01 0.08
CA GLY A 348 10.64 -35.59 -1.20
C GLY A 348 11.13 -36.46 -2.36
N THR A 349 12.42 -36.78 -2.38
CA THR A 349 13.03 -37.69 -3.39
C THR A 349 12.45 -39.12 -3.31
N ARG A 350 12.00 -39.58 -2.13
CA ARG A 350 11.33 -40.89 -1.99
C ARG A 350 9.87 -40.83 -2.44
N SER A 351 9.17 -39.74 -2.14
CA SER A 351 7.77 -39.54 -2.51
C SER A 351 7.59 -39.51 -4.04
N SER A 352 8.45 -38.79 -4.76
CA SER A 352 8.42 -38.73 -6.23
C SER A 352 8.82 -40.05 -6.91
N THR A 353 9.62 -40.91 -6.27
CA THR A 353 9.88 -42.28 -6.75
C THR A 353 8.76 -43.28 -6.43
N ASN A 354 8.06 -43.12 -5.32
CA ASN A 354 6.99 -44.03 -4.86
C ASN A 354 5.60 -43.57 -5.35
N GLY A 355 5.44 -43.44 -6.67
CA GLY A 355 4.17 -43.05 -7.26
C GLY A 355 3.03 -44.01 -6.89
N SER A 356 1.89 -43.42 -6.46
CA SER A 356 0.59 -44.10 -6.34
C SER A 356 0.35 -45.06 -5.16
N ALA A 357 0.75 -44.69 -3.94
CA ALA A 357 0.09 -45.19 -2.72
C ALA A 357 -1.15 -44.31 -2.39
N ASN A 358 -2.25 -44.93 -1.97
CA ASN A 358 -3.51 -44.30 -1.52
C ASN A 358 -4.12 -43.24 -2.46
N LYS A 359 -4.62 -43.69 -3.63
CA LYS A 359 -5.47 -42.86 -4.53
C LYS A 359 -6.96 -42.85 -4.16
N GLU A 360 -7.46 -43.85 -3.44
CA GLU A 360 -8.89 -44.15 -3.36
C GLU A 360 -9.72 -43.10 -2.58
N ASN A 361 -9.11 -42.32 -1.68
CA ASN A 361 -9.78 -41.25 -0.91
C ASN A 361 -9.32 -39.82 -1.28
N GLN A 362 -8.74 -39.60 -2.47
CA GLN A 362 -8.27 -38.27 -2.88
C GLN A 362 -9.36 -37.32 -3.41
N GLY A 363 -10.60 -37.80 -3.57
CA GLY A 363 -11.71 -37.01 -4.13
C GLY A 363 -12.24 -35.90 -3.21
N ASP A 364 -12.30 -36.15 -1.91
CA ASP A 364 -13.07 -35.34 -0.95
C ASP A 364 -12.27 -34.21 -0.27
N ARG A 365 -10.96 -34.13 -0.46
CA ARG A 365 -10.14 -33.10 0.21
C ARG A 365 -10.32 -31.73 -0.45
N PRO A 366 -10.52 -30.64 0.32
CA PRO A 366 -10.55 -29.29 -0.24
C PRO A 366 -9.18 -28.97 -0.85
N LYS A 367 -9.16 -28.33 -2.03
CA LYS A 367 -7.92 -28.02 -2.74
C LYS A 367 -7.60 -26.54 -2.61
N SER A 368 -6.32 -26.20 -2.37
CA SER A 368 -5.83 -24.82 -2.33
C SER A 368 -4.68 -24.63 -3.31
N TYR A 369 -4.82 -23.69 -4.24
CA TYR A 369 -3.74 -23.25 -5.11
C TYR A 369 -3.18 -21.92 -4.61
N ILE A 370 -1.96 -21.96 -4.09
CA ILE A 370 -1.26 -20.81 -3.51
C ILE A 370 -0.02 -20.55 -4.35
N LEU A 371 0.08 -19.36 -4.93
CA LEU A 371 1.14 -19.03 -5.88
C LEU A 371 1.73 -17.66 -5.56
N SER A 372 3.05 -17.59 -5.52
CA SER A 372 3.79 -16.34 -5.50
C SER A 372 4.27 -15.97 -6.91
N MET A 373 4.43 -14.67 -7.18
CA MET A 373 5.07 -14.20 -8.42
C MET A 373 6.48 -14.80 -8.56
N PHE A 374 6.67 -15.61 -9.60
CA PHE A 374 7.95 -16.24 -9.90
C PHE A 374 9.04 -15.19 -10.26
N PRO A 375 10.32 -15.43 -9.95
CA PRO A 375 11.37 -14.42 -10.13
C PRO A 375 12.04 -14.47 -11.51
N TYR A 376 12.55 -13.32 -11.95
CA TYR A 376 13.44 -13.21 -13.11
C TYR A 376 14.85 -13.70 -12.76
N PRO A 377 15.41 -14.73 -13.43
CA PRO A 377 16.73 -15.30 -13.17
C PRO A 377 17.88 -14.44 -13.75
N SER A 378 17.93 -13.20 -13.29
CA SER A 378 18.88 -12.16 -13.71
C SER A 378 20.11 -12.02 -12.79
N GLY A 379 20.25 -12.91 -11.79
CA GLY A 379 21.30 -12.87 -10.76
C GLY A 379 20.86 -13.64 -9.52
N THR A 380 21.17 -13.14 -8.32
CA THR A 380 20.73 -13.70 -7.04
C THR A 380 19.40 -13.13 -6.53
N LEU A 381 18.79 -13.85 -5.59
CA LEU A 381 17.72 -13.34 -4.73
C LEU A 381 18.23 -12.27 -3.74
N HIS A 382 17.28 -11.53 -3.18
CA HIS A 382 17.49 -10.55 -2.11
C HIS A 382 16.31 -10.58 -1.13
N MET A 383 16.40 -9.91 0.02
CA MET A 383 15.35 -9.94 1.06
C MET A 383 13.92 -9.64 0.57
N GLY A 384 13.75 -8.74 -0.41
CA GLY A 384 12.46 -8.51 -1.08
C GLY A 384 11.80 -9.73 -1.73
N HIS A 385 12.59 -10.70 -2.19
CA HIS A 385 12.11 -12.00 -2.70
C HIS A 385 11.78 -12.95 -1.53
N LEU A 386 12.66 -13.02 -0.52
CA LEU A 386 12.43 -13.85 0.68
C LEU A 386 11.10 -13.48 1.36
N ARG A 387 10.70 -12.19 1.38
CA ARG A 387 9.40 -11.77 1.92
C ARG A 387 8.22 -12.42 1.19
N VAL A 388 8.17 -12.35 -0.15
CA VAL A 388 7.11 -12.98 -0.97
C VAL A 388 7.04 -14.49 -0.68
N TYR A 389 8.18 -15.16 -0.74
CA TYR A 389 8.26 -16.62 -0.68
C TYR A 389 8.06 -17.18 0.73
N THR A 390 8.43 -16.43 1.78
CA THR A 390 8.06 -16.76 3.16
C THR A 390 6.55 -16.64 3.37
N ILE A 391 5.91 -15.60 2.83
CA ILE A 391 4.45 -15.42 2.93
C ILE A 391 3.72 -16.56 2.22
N SER A 392 4.10 -16.92 0.98
CA SER A 392 3.44 -18.02 0.27
C SER A 392 3.68 -19.39 0.94
N ASP A 393 4.88 -19.64 1.47
CA ASP A 393 5.23 -20.86 2.20
C ASP A 393 4.51 -20.99 3.56
N VAL A 394 4.32 -19.89 4.30
CA VAL A 394 3.47 -19.86 5.50
C VAL A 394 2.04 -20.26 5.17
N LEU A 395 1.46 -19.68 4.12
CA LEU A 395 0.09 -20.00 3.70
C LEU A 395 0.00 -21.46 3.23
N ALA A 396 0.96 -21.95 2.45
CA ALA A 396 1.00 -23.33 1.97
C ALA A 396 1.09 -24.36 3.11
N ARG A 397 2.01 -24.14 4.07
CA ARG A 397 2.15 -25.01 5.25
C ARG A 397 0.90 -24.97 6.13
N PHE A 398 0.31 -23.80 6.34
CA PHE A 398 -0.95 -23.66 7.06
C PHE A 398 -2.09 -24.46 6.40
N TYR A 399 -2.39 -24.23 5.13
CA TYR A 399 -3.50 -24.94 4.46
C TYR A 399 -3.28 -26.45 4.38
N ARG A 400 -2.03 -26.93 4.27
CA ARG A 400 -1.70 -28.36 4.38
C ARG A 400 -2.10 -28.93 5.75
N MET A 401 -1.72 -28.24 6.84
CA MET A 401 -2.10 -28.64 8.20
C MET A 401 -3.61 -28.49 8.47
N ARG A 402 -4.34 -27.68 7.69
CA ARG A 402 -5.82 -27.64 7.67
C ARG A 402 -6.46 -28.76 6.83
N GLY A 403 -5.67 -29.72 6.33
CA GLY A 403 -6.13 -30.89 5.56
C GLY A 403 -6.32 -30.66 4.06
N HIS A 404 -5.92 -29.49 3.52
CA HIS A 404 -6.11 -29.20 2.09
C HIS A 404 -5.08 -29.91 1.20
N GLU A 405 -5.48 -30.28 -0.01
CA GLU A 405 -4.57 -30.57 -1.11
C GLU A 405 -3.96 -29.26 -1.63
N VAL A 406 -2.77 -28.93 -1.13
CA VAL A 406 -2.07 -27.69 -1.47
C VAL A 406 -1.19 -27.86 -2.70
N LEU A 407 -1.42 -27.02 -3.72
CA LEU A 407 -0.49 -26.78 -4.81
C LEU A 407 0.26 -25.47 -4.52
N HIS A 408 1.58 -25.57 -4.32
CA HIS A 408 2.49 -24.45 -4.08
C HIS A 408 3.76 -24.60 -4.96
N PRO A 409 3.69 -24.26 -6.25
CA PRO A 409 4.77 -24.49 -7.21
C PRO A 409 5.73 -23.29 -7.29
N MET A 410 6.86 -23.47 -7.97
CA MET A 410 7.80 -22.39 -8.30
C MET A 410 8.37 -22.58 -9.72
N GLY A 411 8.80 -21.49 -10.34
CA GLY A 411 9.40 -21.47 -11.66
C GLY A 411 10.20 -20.20 -11.89
N TRP A 412 10.48 -19.88 -13.15
CA TRP A 412 11.44 -18.84 -13.52
C TRP A 412 10.95 -18.04 -14.74
N ASP A 413 10.78 -16.72 -14.59
CA ASP A 413 10.46 -15.82 -15.72
C ASP A 413 11.75 -15.49 -16.48
N ALA A 414 12.14 -16.45 -17.31
CA ALA A 414 13.52 -16.68 -17.74
C ALA A 414 13.88 -16.05 -19.09
N PHE A 415 12.90 -15.53 -19.83
CA PHE A 415 13.11 -14.76 -21.05
C PHE A 415 13.28 -13.25 -20.78
N GLY A 416 13.50 -12.50 -21.85
CA GLY A 416 13.48 -11.05 -21.89
C GLY A 416 14.79 -10.35 -21.56
N LEU A 417 14.73 -9.02 -21.68
CA LEU A 417 15.83 -8.08 -21.49
C LEU A 417 16.67 -8.27 -20.20
N PRO A 418 16.13 -8.67 -19.02
CA PRO A 418 16.93 -8.78 -17.79
C PRO A 418 18.03 -9.83 -17.84
N ALA A 419 17.74 -11.00 -18.43
CA ALA A 419 18.73 -12.06 -18.60
C ALA A 419 19.70 -11.73 -19.75
N GLU A 420 19.17 -11.22 -20.87
CA GLU A 420 19.93 -10.90 -22.07
C GLU A 420 21.00 -9.82 -21.84
N ASN A 421 20.64 -8.66 -21.27
CA ASN A 421 21.61 -7.60 -20.99
C ASN A 421 22.71 -8.08 -20.02
N ALA A 422 22.32 -8.79 -18.95
CA ALA A 422 23.26 -9.28 -17.95
C ALA A 422 24.21 -10.36 -18.48
N ALA A 423 23.77 -11.19 -19.44
CA ALA A 423 24.64 -12.15 -20.11
C ALA A 423 25.63 -11.45 -21.07
N ILE A 424 25.13 -10.50 -21.88
CA ILE A 424 25.91 -9.72 -22.85
C ILE A 424 26.98 -8.85 -22.16
N GLU A 425 26.65 -8.21 -21.02
CA GLU A 425 27.60 -7.47 -20.17
C GLU A 425 28.82 -8.32 -19.75
N ARG A 426 28.69 -9.66 -19.76
CA ARG A 426 29.69 -10.61 -19.24
C ARG A 426 30.31 -11.48 -20.34
N GLY A 427 29.90 -11.31 -21.60
CA GLY A 427 30.35 -12.14 -22.71
C GLY A 427 29.79 -13.58 -22.71
N ILE A 428 28.70 -13.82 -21.99
CA ILE A 428 28.10 -15.15 -21.77
C ILE A 428 26.84 -15.29 -22.65
N ASP A 429 26.55 -16.51 -23.11
CA ASP A 429 25.28 -16.80 -23.78
C ASP A 429 24.09 -16.65 -22.80
N PRO A 430 22.99 -15.99 -23.21
CA PRO A 430 21.82 -15.79 -22.35
C PRO A 430 21.19 -17.07 -21.77
N ALA A 431 21.20 -18.21 -22.47
CA ALA A 431 20.63 -19.45 -21.97
C ALA A 431 21.46 -20.04 -20.83
N GLU A 432 22.79 -20.06 -20.98
CA GLU A 432 23.69 -20.59 -19.95
C GLU A 432 23.75 -19.66 -18.73
N TRP A 433 23.78 -18.33 -18.92
CA TRP A 433 23.65 -17.35 -17.82
C TRP A 433 22.33 -17.52 -17.05
N THR A 434 21.22 -17.69 -17.77
CA THR A 434 19.88 -17.93 -17.19
C THR A 434 19.86 -19.21 -16.37
N LYS A 435 20.36 -20.32 -16.92
CA LYS A 435 20.45 -21.63 -16.26
C LYS A 435 21.31 -21.60 -15.00
N GLN A 436 22.43 -20.88 -14.99
CA GLN A 436 23.27 -20.71 -13.82
C GLN A 436 22.56 -19.91 -12.70
N ASN A 437 21.85 -18.83 -13.06
CA ASN A 437 21.05 -18.07 -12.10
C ASN A 437 19.88 -18.89 -11.54
N ILE A 438 19.16 -19.65 -12.39
CA ILE A 438 18.11 -20.58 -11.96
C ILE A 438 18.64 -21.56 -10.91
N ALA A 439 19.75 -22.24 -11.20
CA ALA A 439 20.36 -23.19 -10.26
C ALA A 439 20.73 -22.53 -8.92
N LYS A 440 21.36 -21.34 -8.97
CA LYS A 440 21.75 -20.60 -7.77
C LYS A 440 20.55 -20.11 -6.96
N MET A 441 19.53 -19.54 -7.60
CA MET A 441 18.33 -19.06 -6.92
C MET A 441 17.54 -20.22 -6.32
N LYS A 442 17.49 -21.38 -6.98
CA LYS A 442 16.90 -22.62 -6.43
C LYS A 442 17.63 -23.10 -5.16
N GLU A 443 18.95 -23.02 -5.14
CA GLU A 443 19.76 -23.26 -3.93
C GLU A 443 19.46 -22.23 -2.83
N GLN A 444 19.39 -20.94 -3.17
CA GLN A 444 18.99 -19.90 -2.21
C GLN A 444 17.60 -20.18 -1.61
N LEU A 445 16.60 -20.57 -2.42
CA LEU A 445 15.25 -20.93 -1.93
C LEU A 445 15.25 -22.17 -1.01
N ARG A 446 16.13 -23.15 -1.26
CA ARG A 446 16.30 -24.31 -0.37
C ARG A 446 16.95 -23.91 0.96
N SER A 447 17.95 -23.02 0.93
CA SER A 447 18.66 -22.55 2.14
C SER A 447 17.77 -21.79 3.14
N ILE A 448 16.60 -21.29 2.70
CA ILE A 448 15.59 -20.58 3.51
C ILE A 448 14.38 -21.45 3.89
N SER A 449 14.52 -22.78 3.83
CA SER A 449 13.50 -23.75 4.25
C SER A 449 12.12 -23.61 3.56
N THR A 450 12.07 -23.13 2.30
CA THR A 450 10.80 -23.07 1.53
C THR A 450 10.43 -24.41 0.90
N SER A 451 9.14 -24.75 0.93
CA SER A 451 8.55 -26.01 0.46
C SER A 451 7.74 -25.79 -0.81
N PHE A 452 8.43 -25.73 -1.95
CA PHE A 452 7.80 -25.69 -3.28
C PHE A 452 7.67 -27.08 -3.90
N ASP A 453 6.60 -27.28 -4.67
CA ASP A 453 6.46 -28.40 -5.61
C ASP A 453 7.46 -28.20 -6.77
N TRP A 454 8.62 -28.84 -6.64
CA TRP A 454 9.70 -28.81 -7.63
C TRP A 454 9.48 -29.79 -8.80
N ASP A 455 8.56 -30.74 -8.68
CA ASP A 455 8.20 -31.63 -9.79
C ASP A 455 7.37 -30.88 -10.83
N ARG A 456 6.80 -29.72 -10.47
CA ARG A 456 6.13 -28.77 -11.37
C ARG A 456 6.99 -27.56 -11.77
N GLU A 457 8.32 -27.65 -11.65
CA GLU A 457 9.20 -26.53 -12.02
C GLU A 457 9.06 -26.13 -13.51
N LEU A 458 8.92 -24.82 -13.74
CA LEU A 458 8.85 -24.23 -15.09
C LEU A 458 9.94 -23.18 -15.28
N ALA A 459 10.49 -23.08 -16.50
CA ALA A 459 11.29 -21.93 -16.94
C ALA A 459 10.74 -21.44 -18.28
N THR A 460 10.38 -20.16 -18.40
CA THR A 460 9.68 -19.66 -19.61
C THR A 460 10.56 -19.74 -20.86
N CYS A 461 11.88 -19.71 -20.71
CA CYS A 461 12.84 -19.92 -21.79
C CYS A 461 13.02 -21.39 -22.23
N SER A 462 12.34 -22.35 -21.58
CA SER A 462 12.37 -23.76 -22.00
C SER A 462 11.51 -23.96 -23.25
N PRO A 463 11.99 -24.67 -24.29
CA PRO A 463 11.17 -25.03 -25.46
C PRO A 463 9.84 -25.68 -25.07
N ASP A 464 9.87 -26.56 -24.07
CA ASP A 464 8.73 -27.32 -23.55
C ASP A 464 7.72 -26.43 -22.78
N PHE A 465 8.03 -25.14 -22.59
CA PHE A 465 7.10 -24.09 -22.16
C PHE A 465 6.68 -23.20 -23.34
N TYR A 466 7.64 -22.58 -24.04
CA TYR A 466 7.31 -21.55 -25.04
C TYR A 466 6.70 -22.11 -26.34
N GLU A 467 6.77 -23.41 -26.58
CA GLU A 467 5.92 -24.09 -27.57
C GLU A 467 4.44 -23.78 -27.33
N HIS A 468 4.00 -23.84 -26.07
CA HIS A 468 2.62 -23.56 -25.71
C HIS A 468 2.32 -22.05 -25.72
N THR A 469 3.29 -21.18 -25.42
CA THR A 469 3.16 -19.74 -25.71
C THR A 469 2.95 -19.49 -27.21
N GLN A 470 3.68 -20.19 -28.09
CA GLN A 470 3.49 -20.13 -29.55
C GLN A 470 2.11 -20.67 -29.97
N ARG A 471 1.64 -21.79 -29.41
CA ARG A 471 0.28 -22.29 -29.65
C ARG A 471 -0.80 -21.27 -29.21
N ILE A 472 -0.63 -20.62 -28.05
CA ILE A 472 -1.56 -19.58 -27.56
C ILE A 472 -1.57 -18.34 -28.49
N PHE A 473 -0.40 -17.91 -28.98
CA PHE A 473 -0.32 -16.87 -30.03
C PHE A 473 -1.10 -17.29 -31.28
N LEU A 474 -0.96 -18.53 -31.75
CA LEU A 474 -1.67 -19.02 -32.94
C LEU A 474 -3.19 -19.10 -32.71
N MET A 475 -3.64 -19.45 -31.51
CA MET A 475 -5.07 -19.41 -31.14
C MET A 475 -5.63 -17.97 -31.16
N LEU A 476 -4.85 -16.98 -30.71
CA LEU A 476 -5.20 -15.55 -30.82
C LEU A 476 -5.21 -15.08 -32.29
N TYR A 477 -4.24 -15.52 -33.10
CA TYR A 477 -4.14 -15.20 -34.52
C TYR A 477 -5.33 -15.73 -35.33
N GLN A 478 -5.69 -17.00 -35.12
CA GLN A 478 -6.88 -17.63 -35.72
C GLN A 478 -8.20 -16.94 -35.36
N LYS A 479 -8.21 -16.12 -34.30
CA LYS A 479 -9.37 -15.31 -33.86
C LYS A 479 -9.30 -13.84 -34.28
N GLY A 480 -8.27 -13.42 -35.03
CA GLY A 480 -8.04 -12.01 -35.37
C GLY A 480 -7.64 -11.12 -34.19
N LEU A 481 -7.32 -11.75 -33.04
CA LEU A 481 -6.90 -11.08 -31.81
C LEU A 481 -5.38 -10.86 -31.79
N ALA A 482 -4.58 -11.72 -32.43
CA ALA A 482 -3.19 -11.39 -32.75
C ALA A 482 -3.12 -10.86 -34.19
N TYR A 483 -2.63 -9.65 -34.39
CA TYR A 483 -2.55 -9.01 -35.69
C TYR A 483 -1.30 -8.13 -35.82
N GLN A 484 -0.93 -7.78 -37.05
CA GLN A 484 0.22 -6.93 -37.34
C GLN A 484 -0.23 -5.60 -37.95
N ALA A 485 0.30 -4.48 -37.44
CA ALA A 485 -0.02 -3.14 -37.90
C ALA A 485 1.21 -2.22 -37.87
N GLU A 486 1.16 -1.11 -38.62
CA GLU A 486 2.09 0.00 -38.41
C GLU A 486 1.65 0.84 -37.22
N ALA A 487 2.59 1.18 -36.34
CA ALA A 487 2.37 2.07 -35.21
C ALA A 487 3.56 3.01 -35.01
N LEU A 488 3.31 4.14 -34.37
CA LEU A 488 4.37 4.99 -33.81
C LEU A 488 4.75 4.43 -32.44
N VAL A 489 5.93 3.84 -32.34
CA VAL A 489 6.35 3.01 -31.21
C VAL A 489 7.48 3.65 -30.41
N ASN A 490 7.48 3.38 -29.11
CA ASN A 490 8.55 3.77 -28.20
C ASN A 490 9.79 2.96 -28.54
N TYR A 491 10.90 3.62 -28.86
CA TYR A 491 12.17 2.97 -29.17
C TYR A 491 13.26 3.43 -28.20
N ASP A 492 13.99 2.47 -27.65
CA ASP A 492 15.17 2.71 -26.83
C ASP A 492 16.41 2.74 -27.75
N PRO A 493 17.07 3.89 -27.96
CA PRO A 493 18.23 3.96 -28.86
C PRO A 493 19.49 3.27 -28.30
N VAL A 494 19.55 3.04 -26.98
CA VAL A 494 20.68 2.39 -26.29
C VAL A 494 20.54 0.87 -26.29
N ASP A 495 19.33 0.35 -26.03
CA ASP A 495 19.02 -1.09 -26.10
C ASP A 495 18.48 -1.56 -27.46
N LYS A 496 18.31 -0.63 -28.40
CA LYS A 496 17.92 -0.83 -29.81
C LYS A 496 16.69 -1.72 -29.99
N THR A 497 15.64 -1.45 -29.21
CA THR A 497 14.40 -2.21 -29.17
C THR A 497 13.19 -1.32 -29.00
N VAL A 498 12.06 -1.79 -29.51
CA VAL A 498 10.75 -1.28 -29.11
C VAL A 498 10.48 -1.61 -27.65
N LEU A 499 9.82 -0.66 -26.98
CA LEU A 499 9.27 -0.74 -25.63
C LEU A 499 7.74 -0.65 -25.67
N ALA A 500 7.05 -1.28 -24.71
CA ALA A 500 5.64 -0.99 -24.45
C ALA A 500 5.46 0.44 -23.90
N ASN A 501 4.23 0.97 -23.84
CA ASN A 501 3.97 2.27 -23.19
C ASN A 501 4.26 2.20 -21.68
N GLU A 502 4.01 1.03 -21.10
CA GLU A 502 4.24 0.64 -19.72
C GLU A 502 5.73 0.43 -19.37
N GLN A 503 6.62 0.50 -20.37
CA GLN A 503 8.08 0.41 -20.23
C GLN A 503 8.76 1.79 -20.44
N VAL A 504 7.99 2.86 -20.59
CA VAL A 504 8.47 4.25 -20.58
C VAL A 504 8.03 4.90 -19.28
N ASP A 505 8.92 5.67 -18.64
CA ASP A 505 8.60 6.41 -17.43
C ASP A 505 7.75 7.67 -17.71
N ALA A 506 7.30 8.33 -16.63
CA ALA A 506 6.47 9.54 -16.76
C ALA A 506 7.18 10.74 -17.41
N ASN A 507 8.50 10.69 -17.58
CA ASN A 507 9.34 11.73 -18.15
C ASN A 507 9.72 11.45 -19.62
N GLY A 508 9.30 10.30 -20.18
CA GLY A 508 9.66 9.89 -21.54
C GLY A 508 10.99 9.14 -21.65
N PHE A 509 11.51 8.57 -20.57
CA PHE A 509 12.76 7.80 -20.55
C PHE A 509 12.49 6.31 -20.41
N SER A 510 13.41 5.50 -20.93
CA SER A 510 13.40 4.05 -20.76
C SER A 510 13.61 3.70 -19.29
N TRP A 511 12.69 2.92 -18.72
CA TRP A 511 12.70 2.49 -17.31
C TRP A 511 13.97 1.73 -16.86
N ARG A 512 14.85 1.39 -17.81
CA ARG A 512 16.01 0.52 -17.66
C ARG A 512 17.31 1.19 -18.07
N SER A 513 17.38 1.72 -19.29
CA SER A 513 18.61 2.30 -19.83
C SER A 513 18.81 3.76 -19.39
N GLY A 514 17.76 4.44 -18.96
CA GLY A 514 17.78 5.89 -18.72
C GLY A 514 17.93 6.71 -19.99
N ALA A 515 17.82 6.12 -21.18
CA ALA A 515 17.82 6.84 -22.45
C ALA A 515 16.46 7.54 -22.67
N LYS A 516 16.46 8.74 -23.26
CA LYS A 516 15.23 9.37 -23.76
C LYS A 516 14.68 8.51 -24.89
N VAL A 517 13.38 8.23 -24.85
CA VAL A 517 12.72 7.33 -25.80
C VAL A 517 12.42 8.05 -27.11
N GLU A 518 12.82 7.44 -28.21
CA GLU A 518 12.52 7.91 -29.56
C GLU A 518 11.14 7.38 -30.02
N LYS A 519 10.53 8.05 -31.00
CA LYS A 519 9.28 7.63 -31.64
C LYS A 519 9.56 7.20 -33.07
N LEU A 520 9.58 5.90 -33.34
CA LEU A 520 9.79 5.35 -34.68
C LEU A 520 8.47 4.80 -35.25
N LYS A 521 8.24 4.91 -36.55
CA LYS A 521 7.12 4.21 -37.20
C LYS A 521 7.57 2.81 -37.60
N LEU A 522 7.05 1.78 -36.96
CA LEU A 522 7.42 0.38 -37.21
C LEU A 522 6.18 -0.50 -37.35
N ARG A 523 6.30 -1.54 -38.19
CA ARG A 523 5.29 -2.60 -38.35
C ARG A 523 5.53 -3.68 -37.29
N GLN A 524 4.54 -3.90 -36.43
CA GLN A 524 4.68 -4.67 -35.17
C GLN A 524 3.45 -5.54 -34.89
N TRP A 525 3.62 -6.57 -34.07
CA TRP A 525 2.54 -7.45 -33.61
C TRP A 525 1.86 -6.92 -32.34
N PHE A 526 0.54 -7.03 -32.34
CA PHE A 526 -0.36 -6.59 -31.28
C PHE A 526 -1.33 -7.70 -30.87
N PHE A 527 -1.66 -7.75 -29.58
CA PHE A 527 -2.84 -8.47 -29.07
C PHE A 527 -3.99 -7.50 -28.84
N ARG A 528 -5.16 -7.82 -29.39
CA ARG A 528 -6.39 -7.01 -29.40
C ARG A 528 -7.15 -7.07 -28.07
N ILE A 529 -6.47 -6.69 -26.99
CA ILE A 529 -7.01 -6.63 -25.63
C ILE A 529 -8.20 -5.65 -25.52
N THR A 530 -8.33 -4.70 -26.46
CA THR A 530 -9.48 -3.78 -26.50
C THR A 530 -10.82 -4.45 -26.77
N GLU A 531 -10.90 -5.64 -27.40
CA GLU A 531 -12.16 -6.42 -27.48
C GLU A 531 -12.66 -6.84 -26.09
N PHE A 532 -11.75 -7.05 -25.15
CA PHE A 532 -12.05 -7.51 -23.79
C PHE A 532 -12.26 -6.34 -22.81
N LYS A 533 -12.15 -5.08 -23.26
CA LYS A 533 -12.14 -3.87 -22.40
C LYS A 533 -13.32 -3.78 -21.43
N GLU A 534 -14.53 -4.15 -21.88
CA GLU A 534 -15.75 -4.13 -21.06
C GLU A 534 -15.75 -5.22 -19.99
N MET A 535 -15.35 -6.45 -20.36
CA MET A 535 -15.24 -7.58 -19.45
C MET A 535 -14.11 -7.35 -18.42
N LEU A 536 -12.99 -6.78 -18.87
CA LEU A 536 -11.87 -6.39 -18.01
C LEU A 536 -12.24 -5.26 -17.04
N LEU A 537 -13.15 -4.35 -17.40
CA LEU A 537 -13.62 -3.30 -16.50
C LEU A 537 -14.69 -3.81 -15.53
N LYS A 538 -15.78 -4.39 -16.06
CA LYS A 538 -16.95 -4.84 -15.28
C LYS A 538 -16.57 -5.87 -14.22
N ASP A 539 -15.74 -6.84 -14.57
CA ASP A 539 -15.44 -7.95 -13.67
C ASP A 539 -14.54 -7.54 -12.49
N LEU A 540 -13.92 -6.34 -12.51
CA LEU A 540 -13.19 -5.78 -11.35
C LEU A 540 -14.10 -5.62 -10.12
N ASP A 541 -15.39 -5.35 -10.32
CA ASP A 541 -16.33 -5.17 -9.21
C ASP A 541 -16.57 -6.50 -8.46
N SER A 542 -16.44 -7.65 -9.15
CA SER A 542 -16.50 -8.99 -8.53
C SER A 542 -15.28 -9.34 -7.68
N LEU A 543 -14.17 -8.61 -7.84
CA LEU A 543 -12.92 -8.77 -7.11
C LEU A 543 -12.84 -7.87 -5.86
N THR A 544 -13.89 -7.08 -5.60
CA THR A 544 -13.97 -6.17 -4.45
C THR A 544 -13.92 -6.96 -3.14
N GLY A 545 -12.91 -6.67 -2.31
CA GLY A 545 -12.72 -7.33 -1.00
C GLY A 545 -11.77 -8.53 -1.03
N THR A 546 -11.56 -9.18 -2.19
CA THR A 546 -10.52 -10.21 -2.35
C THR A 546 -9.25 -9.68 -3.02
N TRP A 547 -9.35 -8.58 -3.77
CA TRP A 547 -8.23 -7.82 -4.30
C TRP A 547 -8.09 -6.47 -3.57
N PRO A 548 -6.88 -5.87 -3.49
CA PRO A 548 -6.69 -4.58 -2.85
C PRO A 548 -7.31 -3.46 -3.68
N GLU A 549 -8.10 -2.57 -3.08
CA GLU A 549 -8.77 -1.49 -3.81
C GLU A 549 -7.79 -0.57 -4.56
N ARG A 550 -6.55 -0.40 -4.06
CA ARG A 550 -5.49 0.31 -4.81
C ARG A 550 -5.22 -0.33 -6.19
N VAL A 551 -5.22 -1.66 -6.28
CA VAL A 551 -5.02 -2.41 -7.54
C VAL A 551 -6.26 -2.25 -8.44
N LEU A 552 -7.46 -2.39 -7.89
CA LEU A 552 -8.71 -2.24 -8.64
C LEU A 552 -8.85 -0.82 -9.20
N THR A 553 -8.65 0.21 -8.38
CA THR A 553 -8.58 1.61 -8.80
C THR A 553 -7.49 1.86 -9.86
N MET A 554 -6.29 1.27 -9.73
CA MET A 554 -5.24 1.37 -10.75
C MET A 554 -5.67 0.76 -12.10
N GLN A 555 -6.35 -0.40 -12.11
CA GLN A 555 -6.87 -0.98 -13.36
C GLN A 555 -8.06 -0.20 -13.94
N ARG A 556 -9.02 0.26 -13.11
CA ARG A 556 -10.13 1.14 -13.55
C ARG A 556 -9.59 2.40 -14.25
N ASN A 557 -8.57 3.05 -13.66
CA ASN A 557 -7.91 4.25 -14.21
C ASN A 557 -7.00 3.98 -15.43
N TRP A 558 -6.56 2.74 -15.64
CA TRP A 558 -5.77 2.35 -16.81
C TRP A 558 -6.66 2.00 -18.01
N LEU A 559 -7.73 1.25 -17.76
CA LEU A 559 -8.79 0.97 -18.74
C LEU A 559 -9.42 2.29 -19.21
N GLY A 560 -9.72 3.18 -18.26
CA GLY A 560 -10.02 4.59 -18.51
C GLY A 560 -11.22 4.79 -19.43
N LYS A 561 -12.32 4.09 -19.15
CA LYS A 561 -13.59 4.29 -19.84
C LYS A 561 -14.14 5.69 -19.51
N SER A 562 -14.51 6.44 -20.55
CA SER A 562 -15.03 7.79 -20.44
C SER A 562 -16.19 8.02 -21.40
N TYR A 563 -17.20 8.76 -20.92
CA TYR A 563 -18.34 9.19 -21.72
C TYR A 563 -18.22 10.68 -22.00
N GLY A 564 -18.41 11.07 -23.25
CA GLY A 564 -18.32 12.46 -23.68
C GLY A 564 -19.00 12.68 -25.03
N ALA A 565 -18.56 13.72 -25.71
CA ALA A 565 -19.02 14.07 -27.04
C ALA A 565 -17.86 14.29 -27.99
N LYS A 566 -18.06 13.91 -29.25
CA LYS A 566 -17.30 14.39 -30.39
C LYS A 566 -18.01 15.64 -30.92
N ILE A 567 -17.30 16.75 -31.03
CA ILE A 567 -17.84 18.07 -31.38
C ILE A 567 -17.08 18.60 -32.59
N LYS A 568 -17.80 18.95 -33.65
CA LYS A 568 -17.24 19.40 -34.92
C LYS A 568 -17.16 20.92 -34.92
N PHE A 569 -15.96 21.47 -34.85
CA PHE A 569 -15.71 22.91 -34.98
C PHE A 569 -15.43 23.24 -36.45
N PRO A 570 -16.24 24.12 -37.10
CA PRO A 570 -15.91 24.65 -38.42
C PRO A 570 -14.62 25.48 -38.36
N VAL A 571 -13.75 25.33 -39.37
CA VAL A 571 -12.46 26.02 -39.47
C VAL A 571 -12.42 26.80 -40.78
N ALA A 572 -12.03 28.07 -40.69
CA ALA A 572 -11.74 28.94 -41.81
C ALA A 572 -10.22 29.16 -41.93
N VAL A 573 -9.76 29.21 -43.17
CA VAL A 573 -8.40 29.58 -43.56
C VAL A 573 -8.52 30.83 -44.44
N ASP A 574 -7.71 31.84 -44.15
CA ASP A 574 -7.69 33.17 -44.77
C ASP A 574 -8.96 34.03 -44.56
N GLU A 575 -8.85 35.33 -44.85
CA GLU A 575 -9.90 36.33 -44.59
C GLU A 575 -11.14 36.18 -45.46
N SER A 576 -11.12 35.30 -46.47
CA SER A 576 -12.28 34.93 -47.29
C SER A 576 -13.43 34.31 -46.49
N GLY A 577 -13.17 33.84 -45.26
CA GLY A 577 -14.19 33.53 -44.26
C GLY A 577 -15.00 32.24 -44.47
N ASP A 578 -14.91 31.60 -45.64
CA ASP A 578 -15.66 30.40 -45.98
C ASP A 578 -15.10 29.15 -45.28
N ALA A 579 -15.94 28.46 -44.51
CA ALA A 579 -15.52 27.42 -43.56
C ALA A 579 -15.55 26.02 -44.20
N SER A 580 -14.67 25.80 -45.18
CA SER A 580 -14.56 24.54 -45.93
C SER A 580 -13.98 23.37 -45.10
N LEU A 581 -13.24 23.66 -44.03
CA LEU A 581 -12.59 22.67 -43.17
C LEU A 581 -13.31 22.54 -41.81
N HIS A 582 -13.00 21.47 -41.09
CA HIS A 582 -13.47 21.25 -39.72
C HIS A 582 -12.46 20.44 -38.91
N VAL A 583 -12.51 20.61 -37.59
CA VAL A 583 -11.74 19.84 -36.61
C VAL A 583 -12.72 19.20 -35.64
N ASN A 584 -12.55 17.91 -35.37
CA ASN A 584 -13.38 17.21 -34.37
C ASN A 584 -12.65 17.12 -33.03
N VAL A 585 -13.22 17.75 -32.01
CA VAL A 585 -12.75 17.69 -30.62
C VAL A 585 -13.50 16.59 -29.87
N PHE A 586 -12.80 15.80 -29.05
CA PHE A 586 -13.44 15.00 -28.01
C PHE A 586 -13.44 15.75 -26.67
N THR A 587 -14.57 15.78 -25.95
CA THR A 587 -14.65 16.33 -24.60
C THR A 587 -15.63 15.57 -23.71
N THR A 588 -15.28 15.39 -22.44
CA THR A 588 -16.18 14.90 -21.38
C THR A 588 -17.00 16.03 -20.73
N ARG A 589 -16.75 17.29 -21.14
CA ARG A 589 -17.39 18.51 -20.64
C ARG A 589 -18.10 19.34 -21.74
N PRO A 590 -19.01 18.78 -22.54
CA PRO A 590 -19.82 19.57 -23.50
C PRO A 590 -20.70 20.64 -22.82
N ASP A 591 -20.98 20.51 -21.52
CA ASP A 591 -21.59 21.55 -20.69
C ASP A 591 -20.78 22.86 -20.61
N THR A 592 -19.47 22.79 -20.86
CA THR A 592 -18.57 23.94 -20.75
C THR A 592 -18.32 24.66 -22.08
N LEU A 593 -18.97 24.22 -23.18
CA LEU A 593 -18.68 24.63 -24.56
C LEU A 593 -18.89 26.14 -24.83
N TYR A 594 -19.76 26.82 -24.09
CA TYR A 594 -19.89 28.29 -24.14
C TYR A 594 -18.61 29.02 -23.69
N GLY A 595 -17.79 28.40 -22.85
CA GLY A 595 -16.54 28.95 -22.32
C GLY A 595 -15.30 28.62 -23.17
N ALA A 596 -15.47 28.09 -24.38
CA ALA A 596 -14.34 27.79 -25.26
C ALA A 596 -13.63 29.09 -25.71
N GLU A 597 -12.32 29.15 -25.45
CA GLU A 597 -11.45 30.28 -25.79
C GLU A 597 -10.52 30.00 -26.98
N TYR A 598 -10.13 28.74 -27.19
CA TYR A 598 -9.23 28.34 -28.28
C TYR A 598 -9.44 26.88 -28.69
N ILE A 599 -8.84 26.48 -29.82
CA ILE A 599 -8.63 25.08 -30.19
C ILE A 599 -7.13 24.80 -30.14
N ALA A 600 -6.71 23.67 -29.59
CA ALA A 600 -5.32 23.22 -29.63
C ALA A 600 -5.20 21.91 -30.41
N LEU A 601 -4.23 21.88 -31.33
CA LEU A 601 -3.91 20.76 -32.20
C LEU A 601 -2.58 20.12 -31.80
N SER A 602 -2.49 18.82 -32.05
CA SER A 602 -1.27 18.02 -31.98
C SER A 602 -0.23 18.46 -33.02
N LEU A 603 1.04 18.15 -32.74
CA LEU A 603 2.19 18.53 -33.57
C LEU A 603 2.15 17.90 -34.97
N ASP A 604 1.52 16.74 -35.09
CA ASP A 604 1.37 15.91 -36.29
C ASP A 604 -0.02 16.04 -36.97
N HIS A 605 -0.88 16.95 -36.50
CA HIS A 605 -2.20 17.19 -37.09
C HIS A 605 -2.08 17.71 -38.54
N PRO A 606 -2.88 17.24 -39.53
CA PRO A 606 -2.70 17.61 -40.94
C PRO A 606 -2.66 19.12 -41.23
N ILE A 607 -3.56 19.91 -40.62
CA ILE A 607 -3.57 21.39 -40.74
C ILE A 607 -2.25 22.02 -40.27
N VAL A 608 -1.62 21.45 -39.24
CA VAL A 608 -0.34 21.93 -38.68
C VAL A 608 0.81 21.61 -39.62
N LEU A 609 0.82 20.40 -40.19
CA LEU A 609 1.84 19.98 -41.14
C LEU A 609 1.81 20.81 -42.43
N GLU A 610 0.61 21.11 -42.96
CA GLU A 610 0.44 21.98 -44.13
C GLU A 610 0.81 23.44 -43.83
N ALA A 611 0.40 23.98 -42.68
CA ALA A 611 0.80 25.33 -42.26
C ALA A 611 2.32 25.45 -42.12
N ALA A 612 2.99 24.40 -41.63
CA ALA A 612 4.44 24.34 -41.47
C ALA A 612 5.23 24.17 -42.79
N GLU A 613 4.57 24.09 -43.96
CA GLU A 613 5.22 24.27 -45.26
C GLU A 613 5.37 25.76 -45.64
N LYS A 614 4.50 26.61 -45.07
CA LYS A 614 4.38 28.04 -45.41
C LYS A 614 4.93 28.94 -44.29
N ASP A 615 4.89 28.48 -43.04
CA ASP A 615 5.41 29.17 -41.85
C ASP A 615 6.71 28.50 -41.34
N ALA A 616 7.84 29.20 -41.53
CA ALA A 616 9.15 28.74 -41.10
C ALA A 616 9.37 28.81 -39.57
N ALA A 617 8.65 29.68 -38.86
CA ALA A 617 8.72 29.75 -37.40
C ALA A 617 7.89 28.63 -36.75
N LEU A 618 6.76 28.26 -37.35
CA LEU A 618 6.03 27.04 -37.00
C LEU A 618 6.87 25.79 -37.28
N ARG A 619 7.53 25.69 -38.46
CA ARG A 619 8.42 24.56 -38.77
C ARG A 619 9.49 24.39 -37.68
N LYS A 620 10.18 25.48 -37.34
CA LYS A 620 11.16 25.51 -36.25
C LYS A 620 10.56 25.07 -34.91
N PHE A 621 9.36 25.54 -34.57
CA PHE A 621 8.67 25.12 -33.34
C PHE A 621 8.40 23.61 -33.31
N LEU A 622 7.99 23.00 -34.42
CA LEU A 622 7.79 21.54 -34.51
C LEU A 622 9.11 20.77 -34.32
N ASP A 623 10.19 21.24 -34.94
CA ASP A 623 11.52 20.62 -34.83
C ASP A 623 12.07 20.72 -33.39
N GLU A 624 11.85 21.85 -32.72
CA GLU A 624 12.27 22.08 -31.33
C GLU A 624 11.32 21.41 -30.30
N ALA A 625 10.05 21.15 -30.63
CA ALA A 625 9.05 20.63 -29.70
C ALA A 625 9.41 19.25 -29.10
N ALA A 626 10.17 18.42 -29.82
CA ALA A 626 10.67 17.15 -29.32
C ALA A 626 11.66 17.28 -28.13
N SER A 627 12.19 18.49 -27.88
CA SER A 627 13.02 18.80 -26.71
C SER A 627 12.21 19.18 -25.46
N LEU A 628 10.97 19.64 -25.62
CA LEU A 628 10.15 20.18 -24.54
C LEU A 628 9.65 19.09 -23.56
N PRO A 629 9.34 19.44 -22.30
CA PRO A 629 8.63 18.57 -21.37
C PRO A 629 7.22 18.18 -21.89
N SER A 630 6.76 16.98 -21.56
CA SER A 630 5.43 16.49 -21.96
C SER A 630 4.26 17.24 -21.32
N ASP A 631 4.50 17.96 -20.22
CA ASP A 631 3.57 18.86 -19.57
C ASP A 631 3.82 20.33 -19.91
N SER A 632 4.63 20.63 -20.93
CA SER A 632 4.85 21.99 -21.43
C SER A 632 3.53 22.73 -21.68
N LYS A 633 3.57 24.05 -21.45
CA LYS A 633 2.46 24.98 -21.72
C LYS A 633 2.76 25.90 -22.90
N VAL A 634 3.93 25.81 -23.51
CA VAL A 634 4.26 26.56 -24.73
C VAL A 634 3.41 26.04 -25.90
N GLY A 635 2.83 26.94 -26.68
CA GLY A 635 2.14 26.63 -27.92
C GLY A 635 2.36 27.68 -29.01
N TYR A 636 2.25 27.26 -30.26
CA TYR A 636 2.40 28.15 -31.41
C TYR A 636 1.02 28.53 -31.97
N LYS A 637 0.69 29.81 -32.04
CA LYS A 637 -0.57 30.29 -32.61
C LYS A 637 -0.51 30.25 -34.14
N LEU A 638 -1.45 29.57 -34.80
CA LEU A 638 -1.54 29.59 -36.25
C LEU A 638 -2.01 30.98 -36.74
N SER A 639 -1.26 31.57 -37.68
CA SER A 639 -1.67 32.77 -38.40
C SER A 639 -2.66 32.40 -39.51
N GLY A 640 -3.68 33.23 -39.77
CA GLY A 640 -4.66 33.02 -40.83
C GLY A 640 -5.69 31.90 -40.61
N VAL A 641 -5.52 31.03 -39.60
CA VAL A 641 -6.42 29.90 -39.33
C VAL A 641 -7.23 30.12 -38.06
N THR A 642 -8.56 30.02 -38.14
CA THR A 642 -9.46 30.17 -36.97
C THR A 642 -10.61 29.17 -36.97
N ALA A 643 -11.06 28.79 -35.78
CA ALA A 643 -12.26 27.98 -35.59
C ALA A 643 -13.49 28.85 -35.25
N SER A 644 -14.69 28.29 -35.40
CA SER A 644 -15.95 28.88 -34.93
C SER A 644 -16.59 27.96 -33.89
N ASN A 645 -17.17 28.52 -32.82
CA ASN A 645 -17.89 27.72 -31.83
C ASN A 645 -19.19 27.15 -32.47
N PRO A 646 -19.39 25.83 -32.55
CA PRO A 646 -20.53 25.26 -33.26
C PRO A 646 -21.88 25.54 -32.59
N LEU A 647 -21.89 25.96 -31.32
CA LEU A 647 -23.09 26.51 -30.67
C LEU A 647 -23.66 27.69 -31.45
N HIS A 648 -22.83 28.49 -32.12
CA HIS A 648 -23.30 29.63 -32.90
C HIS A 648 -24.14 29.22 -34.14
N ILE A 649 -24.25 27.94 -34.46
CA ILE A 649 -25.20 27.46 -35.47
C ILE A 649 -26.65 27.50 -34.92
N ILE A 650 -26.82 27.13 -33.65
CA ILE A 650 -28.12 27.01 -32.97
C ILE A 650 -28.49 28.21 -32.08
N ASP A 651 -27.48 28.94 -31.59
CA ASP A 651 -27.62 30.13 -30.77
C ASP A 651 -27.09 31.35 -31.54
N LYS A 652 -28.03 32.21 -31.94
CA LYS A 652 -27.76 33.48 -32.64
C LYS A 652 -27.86 34.70 -31.72
N GLU A 653 -28.19 34.50 -30.46
CA GLU A 653 -28.49 35.56 -29.49
C GLU A 653 -27.27 35.87 -28.62
N SER A 654 -26.43 34.87 -28.34
CA SER A 654 -25.17 35.00 -27.58
C SER A 654 -24.02 35.54 -28.43
N PRO A 655 -23.57 36.82 -28.29
CA PRO A 655 -22.56 37.37 -29.19
C PRO A 655 -21.15 36.81 -28.94
N HIS A 656 -20.88 36.37 -27.72
CA HIS A 656 -19.56 35.91 -27.27
C HIS A 656 -19.14 34.55 -27.86
N ILE A 657 -20.06 33.76 -28.41
CA ILE A 657 -19.76 32.53 -29.17
C ILE A 657 -19.67 32.75 -30.68
N ALA A 658 -20.08 33.92 -31.18
CA ALA A 658 -19.97 34.27 -32.60
C ALA A 658 -18.53 34.68 -33.01
N ARG A 659 -17.67 35.01 -32.03
CA ARG A 659 -16.25 35.32 -32.26
C ARG A 659 -15.50 34.12 -32.86
N LYS A 660 -14.47 34.40 -33.64
CA LYS A 660 -13.52 33.40 -34.13
C LYS A 660 -12.57 32.99 -33.01
N LEU A 661 -12.38 31.68 -32.81
CA LEU A 661 -11.46 31.11 -31.83
C LEU A 661 -10.08 30.93 -32.49
N PRO A 662 -8.97 31.36 -31.86
CA PRO A 662 -7.63 31.07 -32.32
C PRO A 662 -7.34 29.56 -32.27
N ILE A 663 -6.55 29.08 -33.23
CA ILE A 663 -6.02 27.73 -33.22
C ILE A 663 -4.54 27.76 -32.82
N PHE A 664 -4.17 26.92 -31.87
CA PHE A 664 -2.80 26.71 -31.40
C PHE A 664 -2.29 25.31 -31.76
N VAL A 665 -0.98 25.18 -31.82
CA VAL A 665 -0.23 23.92 -31.91
C VAL A 665 0.43 23.70 -30.56
N ALA A 666 0.17 22.57 -29.88
CA ALA A 666 0.57 22.38 -28.48
C ALA A 666 1.07 20.94 -28.18
N PRO A 667 2.27 20.76 -27.60
CA PRO A 667 2.84 19.43 -27.33
C PRO A 667 2.02 18.53 -26.39
N TYR A 668 1.13 19.10 -25.57
CA TYR A 668 0.28 18.33 -24.65
C TYR A 668 -0.91 17.63 -25.34
N VAL A 669 -1.16 17.94 -26.62
CA VAL A 669 -2.23 17.34 -27.44
C VAL A 669 -1.63 16.18 -28.22
N LEU A 670 -2.09 14.96 -27.94
CA LEU A 670 -1.53 13.73 -28.50
C LEU A 670 -2.26 13.37 -29.82
N GLY A 671 -1.53 13.26 -30.92
CA GLY A 671 -2.09 12.91 -32.24
C GLY A 671 -2.82 11.56 -32.28
N ASP A 672 -2.42 10.59 -31.45
CA ASP A 672 -3.06 9.28 -31.35
C ASP A 672 -4.36 9.28 -30.51
N TYR A 673 -4.70 10.39 -29.84
CA TYR A 673 -5.85 10.48 -28.93
C TYR A 673 -6.96 11.38 -29.49
N GLY A 674 -8.16 10.80 -29.67
CA GLY A 674 -9.25 11.47 -30.39
C GLY A 674 -8.90 11.62 -31.88
N GLU A 675 -8.96 12.84 -32.39
CA GLU A 675 -8.42 13.22 -33.70
C GLU A 675 -7.25 14.22 -33.56
N GLY A 676 -6.48 14.12 -32.46
CA GLY A 676 -5.33 14.99 -32.24
C GLY A 676 -5.68 16.46 -32.01
N ALA A 677 -6.87 16.74 -31.47
CA ALA A 677 -7.41 18.09 -31.26
C ALA A 677 -8.27 18.20 -29.98
N VAL A 678 -8.17 19.32 -29.27
CA VAL A 678 -8.97 19.64 -28.07
C VAL A 678 -9.49 21.08 -28.10
N MET A 679 -10.62 21.32 -27.42
CA MET A 679 -11.12 22.67 -27.15
C MET A 679 -10.58 23.15 -25.80
N GLY A 680 -10.05 24.38 -25.76
CA GLY A 680 -9.55 25.00 -24.54
C GLY A 680 -10.66 25.73 -23.78
N VAL A 681 -10.89 25.36 -22.52
CA VAL A 681 -11.87 26.02 -21.64
C VAL A 681 -11.20 26.49 -20.33
N PRO A 682 -10.54 27.66 -20.33
CA PRO A 682 -9.77 28.17 -19.18
C PRO A 682 -10.57 28.36 -17.90
N GLY A 683 -11.89 28.59 -18.00
CA GLY A 683 -12.77 28.67 -16.82
C GLY A 683 -12.99 27.35 -16.09
N HIS A 684 -12.80 26.21 -16.76
CA HIS A 684 -13.26 24.90 -16.29
C HIS A 684 -12.25 23.75 -16.39
N ASP A 685 -11.11 23.92 -17.08
CA ASP A 685 -9.95 23.02 -16.98
C ASP A 685 -8.69 23.76 -16.51
N SER A 686 -7.93 23.12 -15.61
CA SER A 686 -6.72 23.71 -15.00
C SER A 686 -5.49 23.68 -15.90
N ARG A 687 -5.42 22.73 -16.85
CA ARG A 687 -4.39 22.67 -17.90
C ARG A 687 -4.63 23.79 -18.92
N ASP A 688 -5.89 23.97 -19.32
CA ASP A 688 -6.26 25.00 -20.28
C ASP A 688 -6.09 26.40 -19.69
N LEU A 689 -6.38 26.60 -18.40
CA LEU A 689 -6.11 27.86 -17.72
C LEU A 689 -4.61 28.20 -17.69
N ALA A 690 -3.75 27.22 -17.44
CA ALA A 690 -2.31 27.43 -17.48
C ALA A 690 -1.82 27.75 -18.90
N PHE A 691 -2.30 27.02 -19.91
CA PHE A 691 -1.94 27.25 -21.31
C PHE A 691 -2.43 28.62 -21.81
N PHE A 692 -3.65 29.02 -21.47
CA PHE A 692 -4.22 30.30 -21.86
C PHE A 692 -3.48 31.49 -21.24
N LYS A 693 -3.08 31.39 -19.97
CA LYS A 693 -2.24 32.41 -19.29
C LYS A 693 -0.83 32.51 -19.87
N GLU A 694 -0.29 31.45 -20.47
CA GLU A 694 1.06 31.45 -21.05
C GLU A 694 1.09 31.93 -22.51
N ASN A 695 0.03 31.67 -23.29
CA ASN A 695 -0.02 31.93 -24.73
C ASN A 695 -0.97 33.06 -25.16
N THR A 696 -1.66 33.72 -24.22
CA THR A 696 -2.55 34.85 -24.52
C THR A 696 -2.39 35.99 -23.52
N ASN A 697 -2.54 37.21 -24.01
CA ASN A 697 -2.56 38.43 -23.17
C ASN A 697 -3.98 38.72 -22.66
N SER A 698 -4.83 37.71 -22.46
CA SER A 698 -6.22 37.89 -22.01
C SER A 698 -6.30 37.91 -20.49
N GLU A 699 -6.59 39.09 -19.93
CA GLU A 699 -6.84 39.25 -18.50
C GLU A 699 -8.18 38.63 -18.05
N SER A 700 -9.12 38.36 -18.97
CA SER A 700 -10.43 37.76 -18.66
C SER A 700 -10.53 36.30 -19.10
N VAL A 701 -11.30 35.51 -18.34
CA VAL A 701 -11.56 34.08 -18.55
C VAL A 701 -13.07 33.83 -18.35
N PRO A 702 -13.77 33.15 -19.27
CA PRO A 702 -15.19 32.91 -19.16
C PRO A 702 -15.51 31.82 -18.13
N VAL A 703 -16.30 32.16 -17.11
CA VAL A 703 -16.95 31.19 -16.24
C VAL A 703 -18.36 30.96 -16.78
N VAL A 704 -18.65 29.73 -17.19
CA VAL A 704 -19.95 29.32 -17.74
C VAL A 704 -20.70 28.34 -16.84
N ILE A 705 -20.04 27.77 -15.82
CA ILE A 705 -20.64 26.92 -14.79
C ILE A 705 -20.27 27.42 -13.40
N GLU A 706 -21.25 27.49 -12.50
CA GLU A 706 -21.10 27.92 -11.11
C GLU A 706 -21.55 26.83 -10.11
N PRO A 707 -21.16 26.91 -8.82
CA PRO A 707 -21.57 25.93 -7.82
C PRO A 707 -23.08 25.95 -7.57
N GLU A 708 -23.68 24.77 -7.37
CA GLU A 708 -25.13 24.55 -7.14
C GLU A 708 -25.71 25.26 -5.90
N HIS A 709 -24.88 25.89 -5.07
CA HIS A 709 -25.29 26.60 -3.84
C HIS A 709 -24.73 28.03 -3.79
N LEU A 710 -25.43 28.95 -4.45
CA LEU A 710 -25.36 30.40 -4.25
C LEU A 710 -26.72 30.93 -3.73
N PRO A 711 -26.84 31.27 -2.44
CA PRO A 711 -28.11 31.71 -1.86
C PRO A 711 -28.31 33.24 -2.01
N ASN A 712 -28.74 33.71 -3.19
CA ASN A 712 -29.54 34.93 -3.27
C ASN A 712 -30.27 35.10 -4.64
N PRO A 713 -31.60 35.31 -4.69
CA PRO A 713 -32.31 35.55 -5.96
C PRO A 713 -32.15 36.96 -6.54
N ASN A 714 -31.59 37.91 -5.78
CA ASN A 714 -31.64 39.34 -6.09
C ASN A 714 -30.26 39.91 -6.43
N ASN A 715 -29.75 39.65 -7.65
CA ASN A 715 -28.66 40.46 -8.20
C ASN A 715 -28.61 40.42 -9.75
N ASP A 716 -29.43 41.25 -10.40
CA ASP A 716 -29.25 41.59 -11.82
C ASP A 716 -27.88 42.26 -12.01
N SER A 717 -26.89 41.45 -12.37
CA SER A 717 -25.48 41.85 -12.44
C SER A 717 -24.87 41.35 -13.75
N THR A 718 -25.27 42.01 -14.83
CA THR A 718 -24.66 41.91 -16.17
C THR A 718 -23.22 42.44 -16.15
N GLY A 719 -22.30 41.65 -15.60
CA GLY A 719 -20.92 42.04 -15.36
C GLY A 719 -19.89 41.02 -15.88
N THR A 720 -18.99 41.47 -16.75
CA THR A 720 -17.73 40.77 -16.98
C THR A 720 -16.85 40.96 -15.74
N VAL A 721 -16.69 39.91 -14.94
CA VAL A 721 -15.77 39.94 -13.80
C VAL A 721 -14.34 39.99 -14.32
N SER A 722 -13.64 41.11 -14.12
CA SER A 722 -12.19 41.17 -14.19
C SER A 722 -11.63 40.30 -13.06
N PRO A 723 -10.90 39.21 -13.35
CA PRO A 723 -10.54 38.25 -12.32
C PRO A 723 -9.33 38.73 -11.49
N PRO A 724 -9.30 38.46 -10.18
CA PRO A 724 -8.09 38.67 -9.38
C PRO A 724 -6.97 37.72 -9.83
N ASN A 725 -5.72 38.15 -9.64
CA ASN A 725 -4.49 37.47 -10.13
C ASN A 725 -4.41 35.96 -9.82
N ASP A 726 -5.04 35.49 -8.75
CA ASP A 726 -5.01 34.12 -8.26
C ASP A 726 -6.14 33.20 -8.80
N MET A 727 -6.84 33.58 -9.89
CA MET A 727 -7.93 32.78 -10.47
C MET A 727 -7.52 31.33 -10.79
N LYS A 728 -8.38 30.38 -10.37
CA LYS A 728 -8.31 28.93 -10.61
C LYS A 728 -9.56 28.46 -11.39
N ALA A 729 -9.40 27.44 -12.22
CA ALA A 729 -10.51 26.87 -13.00
C ALA A 729 -11.52 26.10 -12.11
N PHE A 730 -12.81 26.27 -12.37
CA PHE A 730 -13.88 25.54 -11.70
C PHE A 730 -14.13 24.19 -12.39
N THR A 731 -13.42 23.16 -11.95
CA THR A 731 -13.38 21.83 -12.61
C THR A 731 -14.56 20.91 -12.28
N GLN A 732 -15.44 21.28 -11.34
CA GLN A 732 -16.54 20.43 -10.89
C GLN A 732 -17.75 20.47 -11.85
N GLU A 733 -18.76 19.65 -11.56
CA GLU A 733 -20.12 19.85 -12.07
C GLU A 733 -20.82 20.97 -11.27
N GLY A 734 -21.83 21.59 -11.87
CA GLY A 734 -22.57 22.71 -11.27
C GLY A 734 -23.71 23.19 -12.17
N ILE A 735 -24.19 24.42 -11.95
CA ILE A 735 -25.27 25.04 -12.72
C ILE A 735 -24.70 25.89 -13.84
N LEU A 736 -25.30 25.88 -15.03
CA LEU A 736 -24.89 26.73 -16.13
C LEU A 736 -25.35 28.18 -15.90
N THR A 737 -24.41 29.12 -16.00
CA THR A 737 -24.66 30.55 -15.80
C THR A 737 -25.50 31.15 -16.94
N SER A 738 -25.98 32.39 -16.76
CA SER A 738 -26.73 33.17 -17.76
C SER A 738 -26.00 33.41 -19.09
N ARG A 739 -24.68 33.12 -19.17
CA ARG A 739 -23.95 33.08 -20.45
C ARG A 739 -24.40 31.95 -21.38
N CYS A 740 -25.12 30.94 -20.88
CA CYS A 740 -25.42 29.72 -21.63
C CYS A 740 -26.81 29.73 -22.31
N TRP A 741 -27.38 30.91 -22.59
CA TRP A 741 -28.67 31.07 -23.29
C TRP A 741 -29.77 30.16 -22.70
N LYS A 742 -30.47 29.35 -23.52
CA LYS A 742 -31.53 28.43 -23.09
C LYS A 742 -31.06 27.29 -22.18
N TYR A 743 -29.76 27.09 -21.99
CA TYR A 743 -29.19 26.09 -21.10
C TYR A 743 -28.85 26.66 -19.71
N GLN A 744 -29.01 27.97 -19.48
CA GLN A 744 -28.84 28.57 -18.16
C GLN A 744 -29.76 27.92 -17.11
N GLY A 745 -29.29 27.81 -15.87
CA GLY A 745 -30.04 27.16 -14.78
C GLY A 745 -30.04 25.63 -14.82
N LEU A 746 -29.65 24.98 -15.93
CA LEU A 746 -29.49 23.52 -15.98
C LEU A 746 -28.25 23.07 -15.22
N HIS A 747 -28.33 21.92 -14.55
CA HIS A 747 -27.14 21.27 -14.00
C HIS A 747 -26.31 20.60 -15.12
N SER A 748 -24.99 20.57 -14.97
CA SER A 748 -24.01 19.99 -15.90
C SER A 748 -24.46 18.68 -16.55
N ARG A 749 -25.03 17.74 -15.79
CA ARG A 749 -25.45 16.41 -16.30
C ARG A 749 -26.59 16.45 -17.30
N GLU A 750 -27.43 17.47 -17.23
CA GLU A 750 -28.55 17.68 -18.13
C GLU A 750 -28.12 18.53 -19.32
N ALA A 751 -27.39 19.63 -19.07
CA ALA A 751 -26.77 20.45 -20.11
C ALA A 751 -25.87 19.61 -21.05
N LYS A 752 -25.04 18.70 -20.52
CA LYS A 752 -24.24 17.74 -21.31
C LYS A 752 -25.09 16.94 -22.29
N LYS A 753 -26.33 16.57 -21.93
CA LYS A 753 -27.23 15.82 -22.82
C LYS A 753 -27.88 16.73 -23.84
N GLN A 754 -28.43 17.88 -23.42
CA GLN A 754 -29.17 18.75 -24.33
C GLN A 754 -28.27 19.41 -25.36
N ILE A 755 -27.10 19.95 -24.97
CA ILE A 755 -26.14 20.58 -25.89
C ILE A 755 -25.70 19.61 -26.98
N VAL A 756 -25.37 18.36 -26.62
CA VAL A 756 -24.92 17.34 -27.59
C VAL A 756 -26.07 16.87 -28.47
N THR A 757 -27.29 16.77 -27.95
CA THR A 757 -28.49 16.43 -28.73
C THR A 757 -28.83 17.51 -29.76
N ASP A 758 -28.76 18.78 -29.35
CA ASP A 758 -29.03 19.92 -30.23
C ASP A 758 -27.95 20.07 -31.32
N LEU A 759 -26.67 19.91 -30.95
CA LEU A 759 -25.55 19.88 -31.90
C LEU A 759 -25.64 18.67 -32.85
N LYS A 760 -26.13 17.52 -32.40
CA LYS A 760 -26.43 16.36 -33.26
C LYS A 760 -27.54 16.66 -34.25
N GLY A 761 -28.56 17.41 -33.83
CA GLY A 761 -29.65 17.90 -34.71
C GLY A 761 -29.15 18.75 -35.88
N VAL A 762 -28.02 19.45 -35.74
CA VAL A 762 -27.34 20.19 -36.82
C VAL A 762 -26.06 19.51 -37.35
N GLY A 763 -25.86 18.21 -37.05
CA GLY A 763 -24.73 17.42 -37.58
C GLY A 763 -23.33 17.87 -37.11
N HIS A 764 -23.24 18.54 -35.96
CA HIS A 764 -21.99 19.08 -35.39
C HIS A 764 -21.65 18.52 -33.99
N GLY A 765 -22.42 17.55 -33.49
CA GLY A 765 -22.15 16.86 -32.22
C GLY A 765 -22.60 15.41 -32.25
N ASP A 766 -21.89 14.55 -31.53
CA ASP A 766 -22.26 13.15 -31.31
C ASP A 766 -21.82 12.66 -29.94
N PHE A 767 -22.63 11.84 -29.27
CA PHE A 767 -22.22 11.15 -28.04
C PHE A 767 -21.20 10.07 -28.39
N VAL A 768 -20.06 10.06 -27.71
CA VAL A 768 -18.97 9.12 -27.97
C VAL A 768 -18.41 8.57 -26.66
N GLU A 769 -18.21 7.25 -26.62
CA GLU A 769 -17.48 6.55 -25.58
C GLU A 769 -16.00 6.44 -25.99
N GLN A 770 -15.09 6.83 -25.10
CA GLN A 770 -13.64 6.76 -25.32
C GLN A 770 -12.95 5.96 -24.22
N TRP A 771 -11.86 5.29 -24.59
CA TRP A 771 -11.09 4.41 -23.70
C TRP A 771 -9.62 4.78 -23.73
N ARG A 772 -8.97 4.69 -22.57
CA ARG A 772 -7.51 4.85 -22.45
C ARG A 772 -6.75 3.59 -22.88
N LEU A 773 -7.34 2.40 -22.69
CA LEU A 773 -6.74 1.13 -23.08
C LEU A 773 -6.37 1.14 -24.58
N ARG A 774 -5.14 0.73 -24.88
CA ARG A 774 -4.64 0.46 -26.24
C ARG A 774 -4.44 -1.05 -26.42
N ASP A 775 -4.32 -1.49 -27.66
CA ASP A 775 -3.93 -2.87 -27.96
C ASP A 775 -2.46 -3.13 -27.60
N TRP A 776 -2.17 -4.34 -27.12
CA TRP A 776 -0.92 -4.68 -26.43
C TRP A 776 0.18 -5.04 -27.45
N LEU A 777 1.20 -4.17 -27.57
CA LEU A 777 2.35 -4.37 -28.45
C LEU A 777 3.31 -5.43 -27.89
N ILE A 778 3.37 -6.59 -28.55
CA ILE A 778 4.14 -7.76 -28.09
C ILE A 778 5.47 -7.97 -28.82
N SER A 779 5.66 -7.44 -30.03
CA SER A 779 6.94 -7.55 -30.78
C SER A 779 8.12 -6.92 -30.06
N ARG A 780 9.26 -7.62 -29.98
CA ARG A 780 10.56 -7.10 -29.51
C ARG A 780 11.66 -7.50 -30.48
N GLN A 781 12.56 -6.57 -30.81
CA GLN A 781 13.63 -6.76 -31.80
C GLN A 781 14.89 -7.34 -31.14
N ARG A 782 14.70 -8.40 -30.34
CA ARG A 782 15.70 -8.98 -29.45
C ARG A 782 15.85 -10.48 -29.74
N TYR A 783 16.84 -11.11 -29.13
CA TYR A 783 17.09 -12.54 -29.31
C TYR A 783 16.46 -13.37 -28.19
N TRP A 784 16.57 -12.92 -26.94
CA TRP A 784 16.16 -13.71 -25.79
C TRP A 784 14.67 -13.58 -25.46
N GLY A 785 13.82 -14.16 -26.31
CA GLY A 785 12.37 -14.25 -26.10
C GLY A 785 11.75 -15.35 -26.95
N ALA A 786 10.51 -15.74 -26.66
CA ALA A 786 9.79 -16.74 -27.44
C ALA A 786 9.57 -16.24 -28.89
N PRO A 787 10.08 -16.94 -29.94
CA PRO A 787 9.91 -16.49 -31.33
C PRO A 787 8.45 -16.42 -31.76
N ILE A 788 8.07 -15.41 -32.54
CA ILE A 788 6.72 -15.29 -33.09
C ILE A 788 6.50 -16.38 -34.17
N PRO A 789 5.47 -17.24 -34.06
CA PRO A 789 5.30 -18.42 -34.92
C PRO A 789 4.63 -18.08 -36.26
N ILE A 790 5.16 -17.09 -36.98
CA ILE A 790 4.69 -16.65 -38.30
C ILE A 790 5.83 -16.77 -39.34
N ILE A 791 5.45 -17.09 -40.57
CA ILE A 791 6.29 -17.12 -41.76
C ILE A 791 5.74 -16.12 -42.78
N HIS A 792 6.55 -15.14 -43.16
CA HIS A 792 6.25 -14.15 -44.19
C HIS A 792 6.63 -14.70 -45.56
N CYS A 793 5.67 -14.78 -46.47
CA CYS A 793 5.84 -15.22 -47.85
C CYS A 793 5.32 -14.16 -48.81
N ASP A 794 6.12 -13.80 -49.82
CA ASP A 794 5.80 -12.71 -50.76
C ASP A 794 4.51 -12.97 -51.57
N SER A 795 4.11 -14.25 -51.74
CA SER A 795 2.87 -14.64 -52.43
C SER A 795 1.66 -14.88 -51.53
N CYS A 796 1.88 -15.18 -50.23
CA CYS A 796 0.80 -15.59 -49.31
C CYS A 796 0.61 -14.62 -48.12
N GLY A 797 1.47 -13.61 -47.98
CA GLY A 797 1.49 -12.72 -46.81
C GLY A 797 2.04 -13.42 -45.55
N PRO A 798 1.60 -13.01 -44.34
CA PRO A 798 1.94 -13.67 -43.09
C PRO A 798 1.12 -14.97 -42.93
N VAL A 799 1.83 -16.09 -42.81
CA VAL A 799 1.26 -17.44 -42.70
C VAL A 799 1.65 -18.06 -41.35
N PRO A 800 0.73 -18.70 -40.60
CA PRO A 800 1.08 -19.35 -39.34
C PRO A 800 2.02 -20.55 -39.56
N VAL A 801 2.92 -20.77 -38.61
CA VAL A 801 3.72 -22.01 -38.52
C VAL A 801 2.78 -23.18 -38.16
N PRO A 802 2.84 -24.31 -38.88
CA PRO A 802 2.06 -25.52 -38.56
C PRO A 802 2.36 -26.07 -37.15
N GLU A 803 1.35 -26.66 -36.51
CA GLU A 803 1.45 -27.13 -35.12
C GLU A 803 2.47 -28.28 -34.93
N ASP A 804 2.67 -29.10 -35.97
CA ASP A 804 3.71 -30.15 -36.03
C ASP A 804 5.14 -29.61 -36.24
N GLN A 805 5.28 -28.30 -36.50
CA GLN A 805 6.56 -27.60 -36.66
C GLN A 805 6.90 -26.70 -35.46
N LEU A 806 6.14 -26.80 -34.37
CA LEU A 806 6.43 -26.15 -33.11
C LEU A 806 7.34 -27.02 -32.22
N PRO A 807 8.13 -26.43 -31.31
CA PRO A 807 8.37 -25.00 -31.18
C PRO A 807 9.31 -24.48 -32.27
N VAL A 808 9.09 -23.23 -32.71
CA VAL A 808 10.12 -22.48 -33.42
C VAL A 808 11.21 -22.13 -32.40
N ARG A 809 12.28 -22.92 -32.38
CA ARG A 809 13.38 -22.79 -31.41
C ARG A 809 14.33 -21.65 -31.78
N LEU A 810 14.89 -20.98 -30.78
CA LEU A 810 15.95 -19.98 -30.98
C LEU A 810 17.24 -20.64 -31.55
N PRO A 811 17.92 -20.02 -32.53
CA PRO A 811 19.24 -20.44 -32.98
C PRO A 811 20.31 -19.98 -31.99
N LYS A 812 21.48 -20.63 -31.93
CA LYS A 812 22.60 -20.11 -31.12
C LYS A 812 23.10 -18.77 -31.67
N ILE A 813 23.57 -17.89 -30.78
CA ILE A 813 24.29 -16.67 -31.13
C ILE A 813 25.76 -16.80 -30.78
N GLU A 814 26.63 -16.27 -31.65
CA GLU A 814 28.08 -16.39 -31.52
C GLU A 814 28.79 -15.09 -31.92
N GLY A 815 30.11 -15.02 -31.69
CA GLY A 815 30.95 -13.92 -32.11
C GLY A 815 30.58 -12.58 -31.45
N ASP A 816 30.50 -11.52 -32.25
CA ASP A 816 30.37 -10.15 -31.74
C ASP A 816 29.00 -9.85 -31.09
N TRP A 817 27.98 -10.69 -31.32
CA TRP A 817 26.70 -10.59 -30.61
C TRP A 817 26.86 -10.82 -29.11
N LEU A 818 27.72 -11.78 -28.71
CA LEU A 818 28.09 -11.99 -27.30
C LEU A 818 28.98 -10.86 -26.76
N LYS A 819 29.65 -10.09 -27.62
CA LYS A 819 30.52 -8.95 -27.26
C LYS A 819 29.80 -7.60 -27.25
N GLY A 820 28.47 -7.57 -27.13
CA GLY A 820 27.71 -6.32 -26.99
C GLY A 820 27.30 -5.63 -28.29
N LYS A 821 27.41 -6.29 -29.46
CA LYS A 821 26.87 -5.76 -30.73
C LYS A 821 25.35 -5.52 -30.61
N LYS A 822 24.93 -4.25 -30.67
CA LYS A 822 23.54 -3.82 -30.50
C LYS A 822 22.71 -3.98 -31.78
N GLY A 823 21.54 -4.62 -31.68
CA GLY A 823 20.58 -4.87 -32.76
C GLY A 823 19.81 -6.18 -32.53
N ASN A 824 19.07 -6.65 -33.52
CA ASN A 824 18.40 -7.96 -33.48
C ASN A 824 19.33 -9.05 -34.08
N PRO A 825 19.81 -10.04 -33.30
CA PRO A 825 20.68 -11.10 -33.81
C PRO A 825 20.00 -12.04 -34.81
N LEU A 826 18.70 -12.33 -34.65
CA LEU A 826 17.94 -13.28 -35.48
C LEU A 826 17.97 -12.86 -36.96
N LYS A 827 17.88 -11.55 -37.24
CA LYS A 827 17.98 -10.98 -38.60
C LYS A 827 19.31 -11.30 -39.32
N SER A 828 20.36 -11.68 -38.59
CA SER A 828 21.65 -12.10 -39.18
C SER A 828 21.78 -13.61 -39.40
N SER A 829 20.92 -14.44 -38.78
CA SER A 829 20.98 -15.91 -38.89
C SER A 829 20.25 -16.39 -40.15
N GLN A 830 20.91 -16.31 -41.31
CA GLN A 830 20.29 -16.62 -42.60
C GLN A 830 19.78 -18.07 -42.71
N GLU A 831 20.43 -19.03 -42.06
CA GLU A 831 19.98 -20.43 -42.02
C GLU A 831 18.67 -20.60 -41.23
N TRP A 832 18.47 -19.82 -40.17
CA TRP A 832 17.25 -19.88 -39.35
C TRP A 832 16.10 -19.08 -39.95
N VAL A 833 16.39 -17.89 -40.50
CA VAL A 833 15.39 -16.97 -41.06
C VAL A 833 14.77 -17.54 -42.32
N ASN A 834 15.57 -18.04 -43.26
CA ASN A 834 15.05 -18.49 -44.56
C ASN A 834 14.41 -19.89 -44.41
N THR A 835 13.17 -20.02 -44.87
CA THR A 835 12.35 -21.23 -44.75
C THR A 835 11.47 -21.38 -46.00
N LYS A 836 10.61 -22.41 -46.02
CA LYS A 836 9.54 -22.52 -47.03
C LYS A 836 8.22 -22.03 -46.44
N CYS A 837 7.36 -21.47 -47.29
CA CYS A 837 5.99 -21.14 -46.94
C CYS A 837 5.18 -22.44 -46.74
N PRO A 838 4.47 -22.63 -45.61
CA PRO A 838 3.69 -23.84 -45.38
C PRO A 838 2.43 -23.92 -46.28
N SER A 839 1.97 -22.81 -46.87
CA SER A 839 0.81 -22.78 -47.78
C SER A 839 1.14 -23.03 -49.25
N CYS A 840 2.31 -22.59 -49.74
CA CYS A 840 2.67 -22.68 -51.17
C CYS A 840 4.01 -23.37 -51.46
N ASN A 841 4.76 -23.78 -50.43
CA ASN A 841 6.09 -24.41 -50.51
C ASN A 841 7.20 -23.54 -51.17
N GLY A 842 6.89 -22.30 -51.58
CA GLY A 842 7.84 -21.33 -52.11
C GLY A 842 8.76 -20.73 -51.03
N PRO A 843 9.79 -19.95 -51.41
CA PRO A 843 10.68 -19.26 -50.47
C PRO A 843 9.91 -18.33 -49.54
N ALA A 844 10.30 -18.31 -48.27
CA ALA A 844 9.69 -17.48 -47.23
C ALA A 844 10.67 -17.19 -46.09
N LYS A 845 10.30 -16.31 -45.16
CA LYS A 845 11.14 -15.92 -44.02
C LYS A 845 10.36 -16.01 -42.72
N ARG A 846 10.95 -16.60 -41.67
CA ARG A 846 10.39 -16.55 -40.32
C ARG A 846 10.31 -15.11 -39.83
N ASP A 847 9.32 -14.81 -38.99
CA ASP A 847 9.35 -13.56 -38.23
C ASP A 847 10.61 -13.54 -37.35
N THR A 848 11.26 -12.38 -37.27
CA THR A 848 12.52 -12.18 -36.55
C THR A 848 12.34 -11.49 -35.22
N ASP A 849 11.14 -11.01 -34.91
CA ASP A 849 10.84 -10.41 -33.61
C ASP A 849 10.37 -11.51 -32.64
N THR A 850 10.76 -11.38 -31.38
CA THR A 850 10.29 -12.25 -30.29
C THR A 850 9.09 -11.62 -29.58
N MET A 851 8.34 -12.43 -28.84
CA MET A 851 7.31 -11.95 -27.93
C MET A 851 7.95 -11.32 -26.67
N ASP A 852 7.25 -10.36 -26.05
CA ASP A 852 7.61 -9.78 -24.76
C ASP A 852 7.41 -10.80 -23.61
N THR A 853 8.24 -10.72 -22.57
CA THR A 853 8.22 -11.63 -21.41
C THR A 853 6.88 -11.64 -20.66
N PHE A 854 6.10 -10.55 -20.75
CA PHE A 854 4.74 -10.52 -20.20
C PHE A 854 3.76 -11.46 -20.93
N VAL A 855 4.07 -11.89 -22.16
CA VAL A 855 3.29 -12.94 -22.83
C VAL A 855 3.47 -14.26 -22.10
N ASP A 856 4.69 -14.66 -21.74
CA ASP A 856 4.92 -15.89 -20.97
C ASP A 856 4.34 -15.83 -19.55
N SER A 857 4.55 -14.71 -18.82
CA SER A 857 4.00 -14.55 -17.47
C SER A 857 2.47 -14.28 -17.42
N SER A 858 1.79 -14.13 -18.58
CA SER A 858 0.32 -13.99 -18.64
C SER A 858 -0.45 -15.30 -18.43
N TRP A 859 0.21 -16.47 -18.52
CA TRP A 859 -0.47 -17.78 -18.48
C TRP A 859 0.23 -18.87 -17.66
N TYR A 860 1.47 -18.64 -17.17
CA TYR A 860 2.28 -19.64 -16.44
C TYR A 860 1.56 -20.34 -15.26
N TYR A 861 0.67 -19.63 -14.57
CA TYR A 861 -0.12 -20.17 -13.46
C TYR A 861 -1.15 -21.23 -13.90
N LEU A 862 -1.56 -21.24 -15.17
CA LEU A 862 -2.31 -22.37 -15.75
C LEU A 862 -1.37 -23.54 -16.07
N ARG A 863 -0.16 -23.27 -16.59
CA ARG A 863 0.81 -24.34 -16.92
C ARG A 863 1.21 -25.18 -15.71
N PHE A 864 1.40 -24.56 -14.55
CA PHE A 864 1.73 -25.31 -13.31
C PHE A 864 0.70 -26.40 -12.96
N LEU A 865 -0.57 -26.25 -13.36
CA LEU A 865 -1.60 -27.26 -13.10
C LEU A 865 -1.32 -28.58 -13.84
N ASP A 866 -0.60 -28.52 -14.97
CA ASP A 866 -0.32 -29.66 -15.86
C ASP A 866 1.05 -29.48 -16.56
N ALA A 867 2.10 -29.32 -15.76
CA ALA A 867 3.41 -28.81 -16.18
C ALA A 867 4.12 -29.63 -17.28
N HIS A 868 3.83 -30.93 -17.36
CA HIS A 868 4.49 -31.90 -18.25
C HIS A 868 3.69 -32.25 -19.51
N ASN A 869 2.53 -31.62 -19.73
CA ASN A 869 1.68 -31.92 -20.87
C ASN A 869 2.32 -31.48 -22.19
N LYS A 870 2.59 -32.44 -23.09
CA LYS A 870 3.22 -32.18 -24.40
C LYS A 870 2.22 -31.94 -25.53
N GLU A 871 0.95 -32.29 -25.32
CA GLU A 871 -0.09 -32.20 -26.34
C GLU A 871 -0.82 -30.86 -26.31
N GLN A 872 -0.97 -30.27 -25.11
CA GLN A 872 -1.74 -29.05 -24.87
C GLN A 872 -1.05 -28.16 -23.81
N PRO A 873 -1.31 -26.83 -23.79
CA PRO A 873 -0.81 -25.94 -22.74
C PRO A 873 -1.16 -26.41 -21.32
N PHE A 874 -2.35 -26.98 -21.13
CA PHE A 874 -2.82 -27.66 -19.93
C PHE A 874 -4.09 -28.45 -20.27
N SER A 875 -4.37 -29.54 -19.54
CA SER A 875 -5.59 -30.32 -19.69
C SER A 875 -6.85 -29.53 -19.28
N PRO A 876 -7.98 -29.62 -20.00
CA PRO A 876 -9.20 -28.91 -19.65
C PRO A 876 -9.78 -29.24 -18.27
N SER A 877 -9.56 -30.48 -17.79
CA SER A 877 -9.96 -30.92 -16.45
C SER A 877 -9.09 -30.35 -15.31
N ALA A 878 -7.89 -29.85 -15.63
CA ALA A 878 -6.99 -29.24 -14.65
C ALA A 878 -7.23 -27.73 -14.48
N ALA A 879 -7.86 -27.08 -15.46
CA ALA A 879 -8.03 -25.62 -15.53
C ALA A 879 -8.83 -25.06 -14.33
N ARG A 880 -8.15 -24.28 -13.48
CA ARG A 880 -8.73 -23.58 -12.33
C ARG A 880 -8.00 -22.25 -12.06
N PRO A 881 -8.64 -21.28 -11.41
CA PRO A 881 -7.94 -20.10 -10.90
C PRO A 881 -7.03 -20.44 -9.73
N VAL A 882 -6.09 -19.53 -9.43
CA VAL A 882 -5.33 -19.52 -8.18
C VAL A 882 -6.24 -19.06 -7.04
N ASP A 883 -6.18 -19.70 -5.88
CA ASP A 883 -6.95 -19.30 -4.70
C ASP A 883 -6.34 -18.09 -4.01
N ILE A 884 -5.02 -18.08 -3.79
CA ILE A 884 -4.28 -16.93 -3.25
C ILE A 884 -3.05 -16.65 -4.11
N TYR A 885 -2.98 -15.45 -4.68
CA TYR A 885 -1.85 -14.96 -5.46
C TYR A 885 -1.08 -13.87 -4.71
N ILE A 886 0.23 -14.06 -4.48
CA ILE A 886 1.07 -13.18 -3.67
C ILE A 886 2.12 -12.48 -4.55
N GLY A 887 2.22 -11.15 -4.45
CA GLY A 887 3.09 -10.39 -5.36
C GLY A 887 3.40 -8.95 -4.95
N GLY A 888 4.14 -8.25 -5.81
CA GLY A 888 4.46 -6.83 -5.66
C GLY A 888 3.43 -5.91 -6.30
N VAL A 889 3.17 -4.75 -5.68
CA VAL A 889 2.18 -3.76 -6.17
C VAL A 889 2.62 -3.09 -7.49
N GLU A 890 3.90 -3.16 -7.87
CA GLU A 890 4.39 -2.70 -9.18
C GLU A 890 3.74 -3.45 -10.36
N HIS A 891 3.26 -4.68 -10.14
CA HIS A 891 2.62 -5.49 -11.18
C HIS A 891 1.10 -5.28 -11.27
N ALA A 892 0.54 -4.33 -10.53
CA ALA A 892 -0.90 -4.06 -10.41
C ALA A 892 -1.62 -3.78 -11.74
N ILE A 893 -0.92 -3.17 -12.71
CA ILE A 893 -1.43 -2.94 -14.07
C ILE A 893 -0.90 -4.07 -14.97
N LEU A 894 0.25 -3.86 -15.63
CA LEU A 894 0.99 -4.79 -16.51
C LEU A 894 0.57 -6.27 -16.40
N HIS A 895 1.24 -7.03 -15.53
CA HIS A 895 1.11 -8.48 -15.47
C HIS A 895 -0.31 -8.91 -15.05
N LEU A 896 -0.93 -8.26 -14.04
CA LEU A 896 -2.27 -8.65 -13.61
C LEU A 896 -3.32 -8.41 -14.71
N LEU A 897 -3.24 -7.30 -15.46
CA LEU A 897 -4.18 -7.00 -16.54
C LEU A 897 -4.02 -7.97 -17.72
N TYR A 898 -2.78 -8.26 -18.12
CA TYR A 898 -2.51 -9.21 -19.20
C TYR A 898 -2.89 -10.65 -18.81
N ALA A 899 -2.65 -11.06 -17.56
CA ALA A 899 -3.10 -12.35 -17.04
C ALA A 899 -4.63 -12.47 -17.06
N ARG A 900 -5.36 -11.42 -16.64
CA ARG A 900 -6.84 -11.38 -16.72
C ARG A 900 -7.33 -11.48 -18.17
N PHE A 901 -6.70 -10.77 -19.11
CA PHE A 901 -7.02 -10.85 -20.54
C PHE A 901 -6.82 -12.26 -21.09
N ILE A 902 -5.66 -12.86 -20.88
CA ILE A 902 -5.35 -14.19 -21.42
C ILE A 902 -6.19 -15.28 -20.75
N TYR A 903 -6.51 -15.17 -19.46
CA TYR A 903 -7.46 -16.07 -18.80
C TYR A 903 -8.87 -15.99 -19.41
N LYS A 904 -9.39 -14.78 -19.63
CA LYS A 904 -10.71 -14.54 -20.26
C LYS A 904 -10.76 -14.97 -21.72
N PHE A 905 -9.64 -14.89 -22.44
CA PHE A 905 -9.53 -15.47 -23.77
C PHE A 905 -9.54 -17.01 -23.70
N LEU A 906 -8.66 -17.61 -22.90
CA LEU A 906 -8.51 -19.06 -22.82
C LEU A 906 -9.77 -19.77 -22.30
N SER A 907 -10.55 -19.14 -21.40
CA SER A 907 -11.81 -19.72 -20.90
C SER A 907 -12.91 -19.85 -21.97
N GLN A 908 -12.79 -19.13 -23.08
CA GLN A 908 -13.66 -19.26 -24.26
C GLN A 908 -13.21 -20.37 -25.23
N THR A 909 -12.08 -21.06 -24.93
CA THR A 909 -11.46 -22.06 -25.83
C THR A 909 -11.69 -23.50 -25.34
N LYS A 910 -11.36 -24.48 -26.20
CA LYS A 910 -11.44 -25.91 -25.85
C LYS A 910 -10.54 -26.30 -24.67
N LEU A 911 -9.57 -25.47 -24.29
CA LEU A 911 -8.70 -25.67 -23.12
C LEU A 911 -9.44 -25.50 -21.77
N PHE A 912 -10.69 -25.06 -21.77
CA PHE A 912 -11.55 -25.02 -20.58
C PHE A 912 -12.76 -25.97 -20.71
N PRO A 913 -13.33 -26.44 -19.58
CA PRO A 913 -14.52 -27.28 -19.56
C PRO A 913 -15.70 -26.65 -20.31
N GLU A 914 -16.59 -27.47 -20.85
CA GLU A 914 -17.72 -26.98 -21.63
C GLU A 914 -18.72 -26.17 -20.78
N ILE A 915 -18.93 -26.55 -19.52
CA ILE A 915 -19.72 -25.79 -18.55
C ILE A 915 -19.15 -24.37 -18.34
N ALA A 916 -17.82 -24.21 -18.38
CA ALA A 916 -17.16 -22.90 -18.29
C ALA A 916 -17.34 -22.07 -19.58
N ARG A 917 -17.27 -22.71 -20.75
CA ARG A 917 -17.53 -22.06 -22.06
C ARG A 917 -18.98 -21.64 -22.26
N LEU A 918 -19.94 -22.39 -21.71
CA LEU A 918 -21.39 -22.12 -21.85
C LEU A 918 -21.91 -21.03 -20.91
N GLY A 919 -21.07 -20.44 -20.06
CA GLY A 919 -21.48 -19.41 -19.10
C GLY A 919 -22.24 -19.95 -17.87
N ASN A 920 -22.37 -21.27 -17.72
CA ASN A 920 -23.03 -21.93 -16.59
C ASN A 920 -22.13 -22.00 -15.33
N VAL A 921 -21.34 -20.95 -15.09
CA VAL A 921 -20.48 -20.79 -13.91
C VAL A 921 -21.03 -19.62 -13.08
N SER A 922 -21.06 -19.79 -11.76
CA SER A 922 -21.66 -18.83 -10.82
C SER A 922 -20.91 -17.50 -10.65
N GLY A 923 -19.99 -17.14 -11.55
CA GLY A 923 -19.15 -15.95 -11.49
C GLY A 923 -18.26 -15.77 -12.73
N PRO A 924 -17.61 -14.59 -12.88
CA PRO A 924 -16.80 -14.27 -14.04
C PRO A 924 -15.49 -15.07 -14.12
N SER A 925 -14.94 -15.17 -15.33
CA SER A 925 -13.61 -15.77 -15.56
C SER A 925 -12.50 -14.84 -15.09
N GLU A 926 -11.95 -15.07 -13.91
CA GLU A 926 -10.79 -14.36 -13.36
C GLU A 926 -9.70 -15.36 -12.89
N PRO A 927 -8.40 -15.08 -13.11
CA PRO A 927 -7.31 -16.03 -12.85
C PRO A 927 -6.92 -16.17 -11.37
N PHE A 928 -7.20 -15.17 -10.54
CA PHE A 928 -6.79 -15.11 -9.14
C PHE A 928 -7.99 -14.72 -8.27
N LYS A 929 -8.44 -15.61 -7.36
CA LYS A 929 -9.56 -15.32 -6.46
C LYS A 929 -9.21 -14.20 -5.49
N THR A 930 -8.08 -14.35 -4.78
CA THR A 930 -7.55 -13.38 -3.81
C THR A 930 -6.16 -12.92 -4.25
N VAL A 931 -5.87 -11.62 -4.12
CA VAL A 931 -4.55 -11.03 -4.40
C VAL A 931 -3.98 -10.35 -3.16
N LEU A 932 -2.79 -10.78 -2.74
CA LEU A 932 -2.03 -10.21 -1.64
C LEU A 932 -0.83 -9.42 -2.19
N THR A 933 -0.92 -8.08 -2.15
CA THR A 933 0.20 -7.21 -2.52
C THR A 933 1.08 -6.92 -1.31
N GLN A 934 2.34 -7.37 -1.33
CA GLN A 934 3.31 -6.96 -0.33
C GLN A 934 3.78 -5.51 -0.55
N GLY A 935 4.11 -4.83 0.54
CA GLY A 935 4.90 -3.61 0.53
C GLY A 935 6.38 -3.89 0.25
N MET A 936 7.10 -2.87 -0.21
CA MET A 936 8.48 -3.01 -0.64
C MET A 936 9.43 -3.33 0.53
N VAL A 937 10.44 -4.15 0.28
CA VAL A 937 11.60 -4.24 1.20
C VAL A 937 12.63 -3.18 0.81
N HIS A 938 12.96 -2.33 1.78
CA HIS A 938 13.94 -1.26 1.62
C HIS A 938 15.26 -1.66 2.30
N GLY A 939 16.36 -1.50 1.57
CA GLY A 939 17.72 -1.70 2.07
C GLY A 939 18.34 -0.38 2.51
N LYS A 940 19.16 -0.43 3.56
CA LYS A 940 20.03 0.69 3.96
C LYS A 940 20.98 1.00 2.81
N THR A 941 20.93 2.23 2.32
CA THR A 941 21.55 2.67 1.06
C THR A 941 22.48 3.82 1.35
N TYR A 942 23.65 3.80 0.71
CA TYR A 942 24.72 4.77 0.90
C TYR A 942 24.94 5.56 -0.39
N THR A 943 24.91 6.89 -0.31
CA THR A 943 25.24 7.78 -1.43
C THR A 943 26.34 8.78 -1.09
N GLU A 944 27.13 9.13 -2.09
CA GLU A 944 28.21 10.11 -2.00
C GLU A 944 27.62 11.53 -1.91
N PRO A 945 27.87 12.32 -0.84
CA PRO A 945 27.13 13.56 -0.58
C PRO A 945 27.24 14.66 -1.65
N SER A 946 28.33 14.67 -2.41
CA SER A 946 28.61 15.68 -3.45
C SER A 946 28.09 15.32 -4.84
N THR A 947 27.83 14.04 -5.11
CA THR A 947 27.47 13.53 -6.45
C THR A 947 26.10 12.84 -6.48
N GLY A 948 25.56 12.43 -5.33
CA GLY A 948 24.37 11.57 -5.22
C GLY A 948 24.60 10.12 -5.67
N ARG A 949 25.83 9.76 -6.09
CA ARG A 949 26.17 8.42 -6.60
C ARG A 949 25.98 7.35 -5.52
N PHE A 950 25.36 6.23 -5.89
CA PHE A 950 25.30 5.04 -5.03
C PHE A 950 26.69 4.44 -4.81
N LEU A 951 27.01 4.15 -3.55
CA LEU A 951 28.28 3.58 -3.12
C LEU A 951 28.20 2.06 -3.07
N LEU A 952 29.24 1.38 -3.54
CA LEU A 952 29.39 -0.06 -3.38
C LEU A 952 29.64 -0.40 -1.89
N PRO A 953 29.23 -1.58 -1.39
CA PRO A 953 29.58 -2.04 -0.04
C PRO A 953 31.11 -2.11 0.21
N SER A 954 31.91 -2.25 -0.85
CA SER A 954 33.37 -2.18 -0.79
C SER A 954 33.90 -0.75 -0.54
N GLU A 955 33.17 0.29 -0.93
CA GLU A 955 33.54 1.70 -0.76
C GLU A 955 33.19 2.26 0.64
N VAL A 956 32.31 1.61 1.40
CA VAL A 956 31.88 2.09 2.73
C VAL A 956 32.66 1.40 3.85
N ASP A 957 33.18 2.16 4.81
CA ASP A 957 33.72 1.67 6.08
C ASP A 957 32.58 1.54 7.11
N LEU A 958 32.40 0.33 7.63
CA LEU A 958 31.39 -0.01 8.64
C LEU A 958 32.04 -0.48 9.96
N SER A 959 33.34 -0.26 10.15
CA SER A 959 34.05 -0.56 11.42
C SER A 959 33.45 0.15 12.63
N ASN A 960 32.80 1.29 12.42
CA ASN A 960 31.84 1.89 13.35
C ASN A 960 30.47 2.04 12.66
N PRO A 961 29.52 1.10 12.84
CA PRO A 961 28.22 1.15 12.18
C PRO A 961 27.37 2.41 12.50
N ASN A 962 27.66 3.09 13.61
CA ASN A 962 26.98 4.33 14.02
C ASN A 962 27.59 5.59 13.39
N LYS A 963 28.78 5.48 12.78
CA LYS A 963 29.49 6.55 12.05
C LYS A 963 30.21 5.96 10.83
N PRO A 964 29.47 5.52 9.79
CA PRO A 964 30.08 5.01 8.58
C PRO A 964 30.84 6.12 7.84
N LEU A 965 31.89 5.76 7.11
CA LEU A 965 32.72 6.67 6.31
C LEU A 965 32.91 6.11 4.90
N ILE A 966 33.20 6.96 3.93
CA ILE A 966 33.66 6.51 2.60
C ILE A 966 35.16 6.16 2.73
N LYS A 967 35.54 4.92 2.38
CA LYS A 967 36.91 4.40 2.54
C LYS A 967 37.93 5.29 1.81
N GLY A 968 39.08 5.52 2.45
CA GLY A 968 40.12 6.43 1.95
C GLY A 968 39.80 7.92 2.17
N THR A 969 38.65 8.26 2.76
CA THR A 969 38.26 9.64 3.08
C THR A 969 38.01 9.82 4.58
N GLN A 970 37.59 11.02 5.00
CA GLN A 970 36.96 11.28 6.30
C GLN A 970 35.52 11.80 6.14
N VAL A 971 34.88 11.51 5.01
CA VAL A 971 33.52 11.94 4.67
C VAL A 971 32.52 10.86 5.05
N ALA A 972 31.45 11.23 5.76
CA ALA A 972 30.32 10.34 6.00
C ALA A 972 29.42 10.30 4.75
N PRO A 973 28.97 9.11 4.29
CA PRO A 973 28.00 9.02 3.22
C PRO A 973 26.61 9.49 3.68
N ASN A 974 25.79 9.95 2.73
CA ASN A 974 24.35 10.07 2.96
C ASN A 974 23.74 8.67 3.14
N ILE A 975 22.76 8.52 4.02
CA ILE A 975 22.15 7.23 4.38
C ILE A 975 20.62 7.35 4.24
N SER A 976 20.01 6.49 3.42
CA SER A 976 18.55 6.37 3.30
C SER A 976 18.10 4.90 3.26
N PHE A 977 16.79 4.66 3.38
CA PHE A 977 16.17 3.35 3.18
C PHE A 977 15.42 3.33 1.85
N GLU A 978 15.98 2.63 0.86
CA GLU A 978 15.50 2.61 -0.53
C GLU A 978 15.06 1.21 -0.94
N LYS A 979 14.11 1.08 -1.88
CA LYS A 979 13.79 -0.19 -2.54
C LYS A 979 15.07 -0.95 -2.92
N MET A 980 15.17 -2.21 -2.46
CA MET A 980 16.31 -3.07 -2.78
C MET A 980 16.45 -3.26 -4.29
N SER A 981 17.64 -3.02 -4.83
CA SER A 981 17.93 -3.15 -6.26
C SER A 981 19.43 -3.30 -6.52
N LYS A 982 19.78 -3.88 -7.68
CA LYS A 982 21.18 -4.12 -8.07
C LYS A 982 21.94 -2.82 -8.32
N SER A 983 21.27 -1.78 -8.85
CA SER A 983 21.83 -0.46 -9.17
C SER A 983 22.03 0.46 -7.96
N LYS A 984 21.26 0.27 -6.88
CA LYS A 984 21.49 0.98 -5.59
C LYS A 984 22.48 0.26 -4.67
N HIS A 985 22.99 -0.90 -5.08
CA HIS A 985 23.92 -1.76 -4.34
C HIS A 985 23.50 -2.12 -2.90
N ASN A 986 22.20 -2.04 -2.61
CA ASN A 986 21.58 -2.13 -1.28
C ASN A 986 20.80 -3.45 -1.04
N GLY A 987 20.85 -4.38 -1.99
CA GLY A 987 20.19 -5.68 -1.90
C GLY A 987 20.96 -6.65 -1.02
N VAL A 988 20.36 -7.07 0.11
CA VAL A 988 20.96 -8.07 1.02
C VAL A 988 20.59 -9.48 0.58
N ASP A 989 21.59 -10.38 0.54
CA ASP A 989 21.45 -11.79 0.17
C ASP A 989 20.85 -12.61 1.34
N PRO A 990 19.67 -13.24 1.18
CA PRO A 990 19.01 -13.97 2.25
C PRO A 990 19.82 -15.17 2.76
N THR A 991 20.68 -15.76 1.92
CA THR A 991 21.52 -16.91 2.32
C THR A 991 22.58 -16.48 3.32
N SER A 992 23.09 -15.26 3.24
CA SER A 992 24.05 -14.73 4.24
C SER A 992 23.40 -14.57 5.62
N CYS A 993 22.17 -14.07 5.68
CA CYS A 993 21.40 -13.96 6.92
C CYS A 993 21.06 -15.34 7.50
N ALA A 994 20.60 -16.28 6.65
CA ALA A 994 20.28 -17.64 7.07
C ALA A 994 21.50 -18.39 7.63
N LEU A 995 22.68 -18.23 7.02
CA LEU A 995 23.93 -18.83 7.52
C LEU A 995 24.40 -18.22 8.85
N GLN A 996 24.08 -16.96 9.13
CA GLN A 996 24.52 -16.25 10.34
C GLN A 996 23.58 -16.44 11.54
N TYR A 997 22.26 -16.36 11.32
CA TYR A 997 21.25 -16.32 12.38
C TYR A 997 20.26 -17.52 12.34
N GLY A 998 20.33 -18.35 11.30
CA GLY A 998 19.34 -19.39 11.01
C GLY A 998 18.28 -18.93 10.00
N ALA A 999 17.81 -19.86 9.16
CA ALA A 999 16.78 -19.63 8.16
C ALA A 999 15.45 -19.26 8.83
N ASP A 1000 15.03 -20.04 9.82
CA ASP A 1000 13.79 -19.82 10.56
C ASP A 1000 13.76 -18.48 11.32
N ALA A 1001 14.88 -18.04 11.89
CA ALA A 1001 14.97 -16.74 12.56
C ALA A 1001 14.87 -15.59 11.55
N THR A 1002 15.49 -15.75 10.38
CA THR A 1002 15.41 -14.80 9.27
C THR A 1002 13.97 -14.69 8.74
N ARG A 1003 13.28 -15.83 8.53
CA ARG A 1003 11.86 -15.90 8.12
C ARG A 1003 10.95 -15.19 9.12
N ALA A 1004 11.02 -15.55 10.40
CA ALA A 1004 10.18 -14.97 11.44
C ALA A 1004 10.44 -13.47 11.62
N HIS A 1005 11.70 -13.00 11.47
CA HIS A 1005 12.01 -11.58 11.47
C HIS A 1005 11.41 -10.83 10.26
N VAL A 1006 11.49 -11.39 9.05
CA VAL A 1006 10.88 -10.82 7.84
C VAL A 1006 9.35 -10.67 7.96
N LEU A 1007 8.69 -11.61 8.63
CA LEU A 1007 7.24 -11.54 8.90
C LEU A 1007 6.89 -10.55 10.03
N PHE A 1008 7.76 -10.42 11.04
CA PHE A 1008 7.51 -9.57 12.22
C PHE A 1008 7.71 -8.07 11.93
N SER A 1009 8.71 -7.72 11.13
CA SER A 1009 9.19 -6.33 11.00
C SER A 1009 8.17 -5.33 10.43
N ALA A 1010 7.21 -5.78 9.61
CA ALA A 1010 6.14 -4.92 9.09
C ALA A 1010 4.94 -5.78 8.63
N PRO A 1011 3.67 -5.29 8.80
CA PRO A 1011 2.49 -5.89 8.16
C PRO A 1011 2.70 -6.03 6.65
N VAL A 1012 2.06 -7.02 6.01
CA VAL A 1012 2.41 -7.42 4.63
C VAL A 1012 2.31 -6.27 3.64
N SER A 1013 1.30 -5.40 3.75
CA SER A 1013 1.09 -4.24 2.87
C SER A 1013 2.16 -3.14 3.01
N GLU A 1014 2.82 -3.06 4.16
CA GLU A 1014 3.67 -1.94 4.52
C GLU A 1014 5.11 -2.13 4.05
N VAL A 1015 5.82 -1.01 3.87
CA VAL A 1015 7.26 -1.00 3.58
C VAL A 1015 8.02 -1.61 4.77
N LEU A 1016 8.95 -2.50 4.47
CA LEU A 1016 9.82 -3.15 5.45
C LEU A 1016 11.24 -2.61 5.30
N GLU A 1017 11.67 -1.79 6.26
CA GLU A 1017 13.06 -1.35 6.38
C GLU A 1017 13.92 -2.48 6.94
N TRP A 1018 14.85 -3.00 6.13
CA TRP A 1018 15.62 -4.18 6.50
C TRP A 1018 16.78 -3.84 7.45
N ASP A 1019 16.80 -4.50 8.61
CA ASP A 1019 17.80 -4.31 9.67
C ASP A 1019 18.07 -5.63 10.39
N ASP A 1020 19.05 -6.38 9.87
CA ASP A 1020 19.40 -7.73 10.33
C ASP A 1020 19.85 -7.77 11.80
N THR A 1021 20.33 -6.65 12.34
CA THR A 1021 20.73 -6.52 13.76
C THR A 1021 19.57 -6.81 14.73
N LYS A 1022 18.33 -6.70 14.25
CA LYS A 1022 17.11 -6.99 15.02
C LYS A 1022 16.75 -8.48 15.07
N ILE A 1023 17.36 -9.35 14.24
CA ILE A 1023 17.10 -10.81 14.22
C ILE A 1023 17.43 -11.44 15.58
N VAL A 1024 18.40 -10.88 16.32
CA VAL A 1024 18.78 -11.30 17.69
C VAL A 1024 17.59 -11.29 18.66
N GLY A 1025 16.55 -10.48 18.42
CA GLY A 1025 15.30 -10.54 19.19
C GLY A 1025 14.52 -11.86 19.00
N ILE A 1026 14.52 -12.39 17.78
CA ILE A 1026 13.89 -13.67 17.41
C ILE A 1026 14.72 -14.84 17.95
N GLU A 1027 16.06 -14.82 17.79
CA GLU A 1027 16.94 -15.85 18.37
C GLU A 1027 16.73 -16.01 19.89
N ARG A 1028 16.60 -14.89 20.61
CA ARG A 1028 16.31 -14.87 22.05
C ARG A 1028 14.92 -15.42 22.39
N TRP A 1029 13.93 -15.28 21.51
CA TRP A 1029 12.61 -15.88 21.69
C TRP A 1029 12.64 -17.39 21.41
N PHE A 1030 13.24 -17.81 20.31
CA PHE A 1030 13.46 -19.22 19.97
C PHE A 1030 14.24 -19.96 21.06
N GLY A 1031 15.26 -19.33 21.67
CA GLY A 1031 15.97 -19.86 22.83
C GLY A 1031 15.09 -20.08 24.07
N ARG A 1032 14.07 -19.23 24.30
CA ARG A 1032 13.08 -19.46 25.37
C ARG A 1032 12.10 -20.58 25.03
N LEU A 1033 11.61 -20.61 23.78
CA LEU A 1033 10.70 -21.66 23.29
C LEU A 1033 11.36 -23.04 23.35
N TRP A 1034 12.61 -23.15 22.91
CA TRP A 1034 13.42 -24.37 23.02
C TRP A 1034 13.60 -24.82 24.47
N LYS A 1035 13.90 -23.90 25.40
CA LYS A 1035 13.96 -24.23 26.84
C LYS A 1035 12.61 -24.73 27.36
N LEU A 1036 11.51 -24.04 27.05
CA LEU A 1036 10.15 -24.45 27.43
C LEU A 1036 9.82 -25.87 26.93
N VAL A 1037 10.23 -26.22 25.71
CA VAL A 1037 10.06 -27.58 25.16
C VAL A 1037 10.91 -28.61 25.90
N LEU A 1038 12.17 -28.31 26.26
CA LEU A 1038 13.01 -29.21 27.05
C LEU A 1038 12.51 -29.40 28.49
N ASP A 1039 12.13 -28.31 29.16
CA ASP A 1039 11.56 -28.33 30.52
C ASP A 1039 10.24 -29.12 30.54
N ALA A 1040 9.39 -28.93 29.52
CA ALA A 1040 8.16 -29.71 29.32
C ALA A 1040 8.46 -31.19 29.04
N LYS A 1041 9.41 -31.51 28.14
CA LYS A 1041 9.86 -32.89 27.86
C LYS A 1041 10.24 -33.63 29.15
N GLN A 1042 11.04 -33.00 30.00
CA GLN A 1042 11.47 -33.57 31.27
C GLN A 1042 10.28 -33.77 32.24
N SER A 1043 9.36 -32.79 32.31
CA SER A 1043 8.20 -32.83 33.18
C SER A 1043 7.21 -33.94 32.78
N LEU A 1044 6.90 -34.06 31.49
CA LEU A 1044 5.99 -35.09 30.95
C LEU A 1044 6.57 -36.51 31.12
N ALA A 1045 7.87 -36.68 30.85
CA ALA A 1045 8.56 -37.95 31.07
C ALA A 1045 8.58 -38.34 32.57
N SER A 1046 8.80 -37.37 33.47
CA SER A 1046 8.75 -37.59 34.92
C SER A 1046 7.35 -37.98 35.41
N ALA A 1047 6.30 -37.48 34.76
CA ALA A 1047 4.91 -37.84 35.02
C ALA A 1047 4.46 -39.16 34.35
N SER A 1048 5.34 -39.83 33.58
CA SER A 1048 4.99 -40.99 32.74
C SER A 1048 3.79 -40.74 31.81
N PHE A 1049 3.69 -39.53 31.26
CA PHE A 1049 2.62 -39.14 30.34
C PHE A 1049 2.82 -39.80 28.96
N ILE A 1050 1.75 -40.34 28.37
CA ILE A 1050 1.78 -41.11 27.11
C ILE A 1050 0.69 -40.60 26.15
N VAL A 1051 1.00 -40.58 24.85
CA VAL A 1051 0.13 -40.20 23.72
C VAL A 1051 0.19 -41.31 22.66
N SER A 1052 -0.94 -41.66 22.02
CA SER A 1052 -0.92 -42.65 20.93
C SER A 1052 -0.48 -42.01 19.61
N GLN A 1053 0.11 -42.80 18.70
CA GLN A 1053 0.44 -42.31 17.36
C GLN A 1053 -0.81 -41.85 16.59
N THR A 1054 -1.97 -42.46 16.85
CA THR A 1054 -3.26 -42.07 16.27
C THR A 1054 -3.73 -40.68 16.70
N ASP A 1055 -3.49 -40.27 17.96
CA ASP A 1055 -3.84 -38.92 18.43
C ASP A 1055 -2.94 -37.85 17.78
N LEU A 1056 -1.69 -38.19 17.48
CA LEU A 1056 -0.77 -37.28 16.78
C LEU A 1056 -1.19 -37.05 15.32
N GLN A 1057 -1.89 -38.00 14.69
CA GLN A 1057 -2.20 -37.95 13.24
C GLN A 1057 -3.66 -37.60 12.92
N ASN A 1058 -4.64 -38.10 13.70
CA ASN A 1058 -6.06 -38.10 13.33
C ASN A 1058 -6.99 -37.47 14.39
N SER A 1059 -6.50 -36.52 15.18
CA SER A 1059 -7.35 -35.76 16.11
C SER A 1059 -8.07 -34.61 15.40
N ALA A 1060 -9.32 -34.85 15.00
CA ALA A 1060 -10.28 -33.82 14.55
C ALA A 1060 -10.76 -32.90 15.72
N GLY A 1061 -9.82 -32.50 16.58
CA GLY A 1061 -10.02 -31.89 17.89
C GLY A 1061 -8.70 -31.83 18.67
N PRO A 1062 -8.71 -31.62 19.99
CA PRO A 1062 -7.50 -31.65 20.81
C PRO A 1062 -6.85 -33.05 20.83
N ILE A 1063 -5.51 -33.11 20.74
CA ILE A 1063 -4.68 -34.35 20.79
C ILE A 1063 -4.83 -35.11 22.13
N SER A 1064 -5.44 -34.48 23.13
CA SER A 1064 -5.94 -35.14 24.35
C SER A 1064 -7.24 -34.49 24.78
N THR A 1065 -8.17 -35.29 25.31
CA THR A 1065 -9.33 -34.77 26.04
C THR A 1065 -8.90 -33.83 27.17
N LEU A 1066 -9.67 -32.77 27.38
CA LEU A 1066 -9.52 -31.85 28.52
C LEU A 1066 -9.84 -32.56 29.85
N PRO A 1067 -9.28 -32.10 30.98
CA PRO A 1067 -9.73 -32.52 32.30
C PRO A 1067 -11.22 -32.23 32.51
N THR A 1068 -11.99 -33.24 32.95
CA THR A 1068 -13.46 -33.25 32.96
C THR A 1068 -14.10 -32.16 33.84
N LEU A 1069 -13.35 -31.56 34.77
CA LEU A 1069 -13.81 -30.51 35.68
C LEU A 1069 -12.91 -29.28 35.58
N LEU A 1070 -13.21 -28.38 34.63
CA LEU A 1070 -12.52 -27.08 34.49
C LEU A 1070 -12.55 -26.24 35.78
N GLN A 1071 -13.58 -26.43 36.62
CA GLN A 1071 -13.71 -25.79 37.93
C GLN A 1071 -12.64 -26.24 38.95
N GLY A 1072 -11.98 -27.38 38.73
CA GLY A 1072 -10.92 -27.91 39.60
C GLY A 1072 -9.48 -27.59 39.15
N LEU A 1073 -9.27 -26.93 38.01
CA LEU A 1073 -7.93 -26.59 37.52
C LEU A 1073 -7.24 -25.55 38.42
N CYS A 1074 -5.92 -25.66 38.62
CA CYS A 1074 -5.16 -24.59 39.25
C CYS A 1074 -5.03 -23.37 38.30
N ASP A 1075 -4.62 -22.22 38.83
CA ASP A 1075 -4.56 -20.99 38.05
C ASP A 1075 -3.59 -21.10 36.85
N SER A 1076 -2.43 -21.75 37.02
CA SER A 1076 -1.47 -21.95 35.92
C SER A 1076 -1.98 -22.84 34.79
N ASP A 1077 -2.77 -23.87 35.11
CA ASP A 1077 -3.41 -24.72 34.09
C ASP A 1077 -4.52 -23.95 33.36
N ALA A 1078 -5.30 -23.16 34.10
CA ALA A 1078 -6.38 -22.35 33.55
C ALA A 1078 -5.86 -21.22 32.64
N ASP A 1079 -4.83 -20.48 33.08
CA ASP A 1079 -4.13 -19.47 32.28
C ASP A 1079 -3.50 -20.10 31.03
N GLY A 1080 -2.85 -21.25 31.18
CA GLY A 1080 -2.22 -21.98 30.08
C GLY A 1080 -3.23 -22.36 28.99
N LEU A 1081 -4.35 -23.00 29.36
CA LEU A 1081 -5.42 -23.34 28.42
C LEU A 1081 -6.04 -22.11 27.77
N LEU A 1082 -6.37 -21.08 28.56
CA LEU A 1082 -7.06 -19.88 28.07
C LEU A 1082 -6.20 -19.11 27.06
N HIS A 1083 -4.93 -18.85 27.38
CA HIS A 1083 -4.02 -18.15 26.47
C HIS A 1083 -3.69 -19.00 25.24
N THR A 1084 -3.58 -20.33 25.37
CA THR A 1084 -3.37 -21.22 24.21
C THR A 1084 -4.58 -21.17 23.28
N HIS A 1085 -5.81 -21.32 23.82
CA HIS A 1085 -7.05 -21.21 23.07
C HIS A 1085 -7.15 -19.87 22.32
N GLN A 1086 -6.93 -18.75 23.03
CA GLN A 1086 -6.97 -17.41 22.43
C GLN A 1086 -5.92 -17.24 21.32
N THR A 1087 -4.72 -17.80 21.51
CA THR A 1087 -3.65 -17.76 20.50
C THR A 1087 -4.01 -18.60 19.26
N ILE A 1088 -4.58 -19.80 19.44
CA ILE A 1088 -5.08 -20.62 18.32
C ILE A 1088 -6.13 -19.85 17.51
N VAL A 1089 -7.14 -19.27 18.18
CA VAL A 1089 -8.19 -18.49 17.51
C VAL A 1089 -7.62 -17.26 16.80
N SER A 1090 -6.74 -16.49 17.45
CA SER A 1090 -6.10 -15.31 16.87
C SER A 1090 -5.26 -15.64 15.64
N VAL A 1091 -4.36 -16.63 15.75
CA VAL A 1091 -3.45 -17.01 14.67
C VAL A 1091 -4.21 -17.63 13.49
N THR A 1092 -5.18 -18.52 13.74
CA THR A 1092 -5.99 -19.15 12.67
C THR A 1092 -6.78 -18.09 11.91
N ASN A 1093 -7.51 -17.23 12.61
CA ASN A 1093 -8.26 -16.14 11.98
C ASN A 1093 -7.36 -15.13 11.26
N CYS A 1094 -6.15 -14.87 11.78
CA CYS A 1094 -5.18 -14.02 11.09
C CYS A 1094 -4.72 -14.65 9.77
N ILE A 1095 -4.42 -15.94 9.73
CA ILE A 1095 -3.91 -16.58 8.52
C ILE A 1095 -5.02 -16.78 7.48
N GLU A 1096 -6.23 -17.16 7.90
CA GLU A 1096 -7.38 -17.38 7.01
C GLU A 1096 -8.01 -16.08 6.50
N ASN A 1097 -8.30 -15.13 7.41
CA ASN A 1097 -9.19 -14.00 7.11
C ASN A 1097 -8.47 -12.63 7.06
N ASN A 1098 -7.23 -12.53 7.55
CA ASN A 1098 -6.45 -11.28 7.51
C ASN A 1098 -4.94 -11.52 7.32
N PRO A 1099 -4.50 -12.18 6.22
CA PRO A 1099 -3.08 -12.48 5.99
C PRO A 1099 -2.19 -11.24 5.83
N TYR A 1100 -2.75 -10.03 5.81
CA TYR A 1100 -1.97 -8.79 5.95
C TYR A 1100 -1.34 -8.63 7.35
N GLY A 1101 -1.93 -9.26 8.38
CA GLY A 1101 -1.51 -9.18 9.78
C GLY A 1101 -0.47 -10.20 10.24
N LEU A 1102 0.28 -10.88 9.36
CA LEU A 1102 1.22 -11.95 9.76
C LEU A 1102 2.27 -11.55 10.83
N ASN A 1103 2.54 -10.25 11.03
CA ASN A 1103 3.35 -9.76 12.13
C ASN A 1103 2.69 -9.94 13.53
N THR A 1104 1.36 -9.99 13.62
CA THR A 1104 0.64 -10.30 14.86
C THR A 1104 0.72 -11.77 15.21
N VAL A 1105 0.84 -12.68 14.23
CA VAL A 1105 1.10 -14.11 14.48
C VAL A 1105 2.40 -14.27 15.29
N ILE A 1106 3.49 -13.65 14.84
CA ILE A 1106 4.78 -13.67 15.57
C ILE A 1106 4.63 -13.07 16.98
N SER A 1107 3.85 -11.99 17.09
CA SER A 1107 3.57 -11.32 18.37
C SER A 1107 2.81 -12.23 19.34
N ASP A 1108 1.80 -12.95 18.88
CA ASP A 1108 0.93 -13.79 19.71
C ASP A 1108 1.62 -15.10 20.12
N LEU A 1109 2.40 -15.72 19.22
CA LEU A 1109 3.27 -16.85 19.58
C LEU A 1109 4.34 -16.45 20.60
N THR A 1110 4.89 -15.22 20.49
CA THR A 1110 5.83 -14.68 21.49
C THR A 1110 5.14 -14.47 22.85
N LYS A 1111 3.90 -13.95 22.88
CA LYS A 1111 3.11 -13.82 24.11
C LYS A 1111 2.86 -15.19 24.75
N LEU A 1112 2.35 -16.16 24.00
CA LEU A 1112 2.06 -17.51 24.50
C LEU A 1112 3.31 -18.19 25.05
N THR A 1113 4.44 -18.08 24.34
CA THR A 1113 5.73 -18.59 24.82
C THR A 1113 6.11 -17.97 26.17
N ASN A 1114 5.96 -16.65 26.31
CA ASN A 1114 6.26 -15.96 27.56
C ASN A 1114 5.31 -16.41 28.69
N THR A 1115 3.99 -16.45 28.45
CA THR A 1115 2.98 -16.88 29.44
C THR A 1115 3.28 -18.28 29.97
N LEU A 1116 3.50 -19.27 29.08
CA LEU A 1116 3.81 -20.65 29.46
C LEU A 1116 5.19 -20.80 30.13
N THR A 1117 6.09 -19.83 29.96
CA THR A 1117 7.38 -19.77 30.67
C THR A 1117 7.25 -19.12 32.06
N SER A 1118 6.31 -18.20 32.26
CA SER A 1118 6.09 -17.51 33.55
C SER A 1118 5.08 -18.21 34.46
N SER A 1119 4.11 -18.92 33.87
CA SER A 1119 3.06 -19.69 34.55
C SER A 1119 2.94 -21.02 33.82
N THR A 1120 3.90 -21.91 34.07
CA THR A 1120 3.98 -23.22 33.42
C THR A 1120 2.90 -24.15 33.99
N PRO A 1121 2.02 -24.74 33.18
CA PRO A 1121 0.99 -25.67 33.66
C PRO A 1121 1.58 -26.84 34.44
N THR A 1122 0.87 -27.24 35.50
CA THR A 1122 1.29 -28.34 36.41
C THR A 1122 0.69 -29.68 36.01
N SER A 1123 -0.49 -29.67 35.38
CA SER A 1123 -1.11 -30.88 34.83
C SER A 1123 -0.37 -31.34 33.57
N PRO A 1124 0.15 -32.59 33.50
CA PRO A 1124 0.86 -33.10 32.32
C PRO A 1124 0.01 -33.00 31.04
N GLN A 1125 -1.29 -33.30 31.15
CA GLN A 1125 -2.25 -33.19 30.05
C GLN A 1125 -2.30 -31.75 29.49
N VAL A 1126 -2.37 -30.76 30.38
CA VAL A 1126 -2.48 -29.34 30.01
C VAL A 1126 -1.16 -28.82 29.47
N LEU A 1127 -0.04 -29.13 30.14
CA LEU A 1127 1.31 -28.77 29.71
C LEU A 1127 1.58 -29.28 28.27
N TYR A 1128 1.23 -30.54 28.00
CA TYR A 1128 1.36 -31.11 26.67
C TYR A 1128 0.44 -30.42 25.65
N LEU A 1129 -0.85 -30.22 25.95
CA LEU A 1129 -1.79 -29.52 25.06
C LEU A 1129 -1.33 -28.10 24.71
N CYS A 1130 -0.81 -27.36 25.69
CA CYS A 1130 -0.28 -26.01 25.50
C CYS A 1130 0.96 -25.98 24.61
N VAL A 1131 1.98 -26.79 24.93
CA VAL A 1131 3.27 -26.78 24.22
C VAL A 1131 3.15 -27.40 22.82
N SER A 1132 2.43 -28.51 22.67
CA SER A 1132 2.17 -29.13 21.35
C SER A 1132 1.36 -28.22 20.41
N SER A 1133 0.47 -27.38 20.94
CA SER A 1133 -0.26 -26.38 20.15
C SER A 1133 0.63 -25.21 19.77
N LEU A 1134 1.43 -24.65 20.70
CA LEU A 1134 2.42 -23.60 20.39
C LEU A 1134 3.39 -24.03 19.27
N VAL A 1135 3.88 -25.27 19.33
CA VAL A 1135 4.80 -25.82 18.32
C VAL A 1135 4.11 -26.00 16.95
N ARG A 1136 2.86 -26.48 16.89
CA ARG A 1136 2.10 -26.57 15.62
C ARG A 1136 1.75 -25.22 15.03
N LEU A 1137 1.36 -24.22 15.85
CA LEU A 1137 1.12 -22.86 15.36
C LEU A 1137 2.39 -22.18 14.82
N LEU A 1138 3.57 -22.56 15.34
CA LEU A 1138 4.87 -22.06 14.88
C LEU A 1138 5.30 -22.66 13.53
N ALA A 1139 4.87 -23.88 13.20
CA ALA A 1139 5.40 -24.68 12.09
C ALA A 1139 5.35 -24.01 10.71
N PRO A 1140 4.33 -23.23 10.32
CA PRO A 1140 4.37 -22.48 9.06
C PRO A 1140 5.45 -21.39 9.01
N VAL A 1141 5.72 -20.76 10.15
CA VAL A 1141 6.66 -19.64 10.29
C VAL A 1141 8.11 -20.13 10.35
N ALA A 1142 8.38 -21.04 11.28
CA ALA A 1142 9.70 -21.56 11.60
C ALA A 1142 9.67 -23.11 11.51
N PRO A 1143 9.64 -23.65 10.28
CA PRO A 1143 9.40 -25.08 10.05
C PRO A 1143 10.48 -26.00 10.63
N ALA A 1144 11.76 -25.63 10.61
CA ALA A 1144 12.83 -26.50 11.09
C ALA A 1144 12.89 -26.56 12.62
N LEU A 1145 12.79 -25.40 13.28
CA LEU A 1145 12.73 -25.32 14.74
C LEU A 1145 11.46 -25.97 15.29
N ALA A 1146 10.29 -25.74 14.65
CA ALA A 1146 9.06 -26.38 15.08
C ALA A 1146 9.13 -27.91 14.96
N SER A 1147 9.71 -28.42 13.87
CA SER A 1147 9.87 -29.87 13.66
C SER A 1147 10.88 -30.48 14.64
N GLU A 1148 11.97 -29.78 14.98
CA GLU A 1148 12.89 -30.21 16.04
C GLU A 1148 12.19 -30.27 17.40
N CYS A 1149 11.47 -29.21 17.77
CA CYS A 1149 10.67 -29.17 18.99
C CYS A 1149 9.61 -30.29 19.03
N TRP A 1150 9.04 -30.65 17.89
CA TRP A 1150 8.03 -31.71 17.76
C TRP A 1150 8.60 -33.11 17.93
N GLU A 1151 9.71 -33.44 17.26
CA GLU A 1151 10.44 -34.71 17.52
C GLU A 1151 10.87 -34.78 18.99
N VAL A 1152 11.46 -33.70 19.52
CA VAL A 1152 12.01 -33.67 20.88
C VAL A 1152 10.94 -33.76 21.96
N LEU A 1153 9.77 -33.15 21.78
CA LEU A 1153 8.64 -33.29 22.72
C LEU A 1153 8.05 -34.70 22.69
N ASN A 1154 7.75 -35.21 21.49
CA ASN A 1154 6.95 -36.42 21.31
C ASN A 1154 7.73 -37.73 21.48
N ASP A 1155 9.03 -37.77 21.17
CA ASP A 1155 9.87 -38.97 21.32
C ASP A 1155 9.88 -39.55 22.76
N SER A 1156 9.63 -38.72 23.76
CA SER A 1156 9.54 -39.12 25.18
C SER A 1156 8.15 -39.54 25.66
N VAL A 1157 7.09 -39.30 24.87
CA VAL A 1157 5.69 -39.54 25.28
C VAL A 1157 4.89 -40.38 24.29
N ILE A 1158 5.37 -40.63 23.07
CA ILE A 1158 4.72 -41.55 22.13
C ILE A 1158 4.78 -42.99 22.64
N ASP A 1159 3.66 -43.73 22.59
CA ASP A 1159 3.65 -45.13 23.04
C ASP A 1159 4.49 -46.04 22.13
N LYS A 1160 5.70 -46.37 22.59
CA LYS A 1160 6.64 -47.26 21.91
C LYS A 1160 6.30 -48.75 22.08
N ASN A 1161 5.27 -49.11 22.84
CA ASN A 1161 4.80 -50.49 22.99
C ASN A 1161 3.73 -50.86 21.95
N ALA A 1162 3.07 -49.88 21.33
CA ALA A 1162 1.89 -50.09 20.49
C ALA A 1162 2.15 -50.85 19.17
N SER A 1163 3.35 -50.76 18.59
CA SER A 1163 3.78 -51.58 17.43
C SER A 1163 5.28 -51.49 17.14
N VAL A 1164 5.81 -52.45 16.38
CA VAL A 1164 7.19 -52.42 15.85
C VAL A 1164 7.27 -51.42 14.69
N GLY A 1165 7.71 -50.19 14.97
CA GLY A 1165 7.90 -49.15 13.95
C GLY A 1165 7.36 -47.76 14.32
N THR A 1166 6.86 -47.58 15.54
CA THR A 1166 6.41 -46.28 16.08
C THR A 1166 7.52 -45.23 16.02
N HIS A 1167 7.28 -44.21 15.20
CA HIS A 1167 8.10 -43.01 15.07
C HIS A 1167 7.20 -41.79 15.26
N VAL A 1168 7.79 -40.66 15.65
CA VAL A 1168 7.04 -39.39 15.71
C VAL A 1168 6.64 -38.99 14.29
N PRO A 1169 5.35 -38.78 13.99
CA PRO A 1169 4.90 -38.28 12.69
C PRO A 1169 5.48 -36.89 12.39
N ASP A 1170 5.71 -36.57 11.11
CA ASP A 1170 6.13 -35.21 10.74
C ASP A 1170 5.01 -34.20 11.06
N ILE A 1171 5.39 -33.03 11.56
CA ILE A 1171 4.46 -31.98 12.00
C ILE A 1171 3.55 -31.47 10.88
N PHE A 1172 3.97 -31.55 9.61
CA PHE A 1172 3.17 -31.16 8.45
C PHE A 1172 2.21 -32.25 7.96
N ASP A 1173 2.22 -33.42 8.59
CA ASP A 1173 1.22 -34.49 8.44
C ASP A 1173 0.27 -34.58 9.65
N CYS A 1174 0.45 -33.71 10.65
CA CYS A 1174 -0.44 -33.55 11.81
C CYS A 1174 -1.44 -32.41 11.57
N GLU A 1175 -2.67 -32.56 12.08
CA GLU A 1175 -3.70 -31.51 11.95
C GLU A 1175 -3.34 -30.22 12.71
N TRP A 1176 -3.74 -29.09 12.14
CA TRP A 1176 -3.68 -27.77 12.74
C TRP A 1176 -4.51 -27.72 14.03
N PRO A 1177 -4.00 -27.13 15.14
CA PRO A 1177 -4.70 -27.14 16.42
C PRO A 1177 -6.10 -26.51 16.36
N SER A 1178 -7.12 -27.28 16.74
CA SER A 1178 -8.47 -26.79 17.00
C SER A 1178 -8.50 -25.91 18.27
N PRO A 1179 -9.44 -24.95 18.40
CA PRO A 1179 -9.64 -24.22 19.65
C PRO A 1179 -9.87 -25.17 20.84
N LEU A 1180 -9.09 -25.01 21.92
CA LEU A 1180 -9.05 -25.97 23.04
C LEU A 1180 -10.22 -25.85 24.04
N LEU A 1181 -11.24 -25.03 23.78
CA LEU A 1181 -12.34 -24.71 24.70
C LEU A 1181 -13.58 -24.34 23.86
N THR A 1182 -14.79 -24.58 24.38
CA THR A 1182 -15.99 -23.89 23.87
C THR A 1182 -15.99 -22.43 24.33
N SER A 1183 -16.84 -21.58 23.72
CA SER A 1183 -16.99 -20.18 24.15
C SER A 1183 -17.35 -20.07 25.64
N GLU A 1184 -18.31 -20.88 26.11
CA GLU A 1184 -18.72 -20.95 27.51
C GLU A 1184 -17.57 -21.35 28.44
N GLN A 1185 -16.74 -22.31 28.02
CA GLN A 1185 -15.57 -22.75 28.78
C GLN A 1185 -14.47 -21.67 28.81
N ALA A 1186 -14.26 -20.96 27.70
CA ALA A 1186 -13.34 -19.83 27.62
C ALA A 1186 -13.80 -18.63 28.47
N ASP A 1187 -15.11 -18.38 28.54
CA ASP A 1187 -15.70 -17.36 29.43
C ASP A 1187 -15.61 -17.79 30.90
N VAL A 1188 -15.87 -19.06 31.23
CA VAL A 1188 -15.72 -19.59 32.60
C VAL A 1188 -14.27 -19.58 33.06
N LEU A 1189 -13.29 -19.97 32.22
CA LEU A 1189 -11.87 -19.83 32.57
C LEU A 1189 -11.45 -18.36 32.63
N SER A 1190 -11.98 -17.50 31.75
CA SER A 1190 -11.79 -16.04 31.86
C SER A 1190 -12.41 -15.46 33.14
N ALA A 1191 -13.43 -16.09 33.71
CA ALA A 1191 -14.08 -15.69 34.96
C ALA A 1191 -13.31 -16.16 36.21
N ARG A 1192 -12.38 -17.11 36.08
CA ARG A 1192 -11.48 -17.55 37.15
C ARG A 1192 -10.32 -16.56 37.28
N GLY A 1193 -9.89 -16.31 38.51
CA GLY A 1193 -9.04 -15.16 38.83
C GLY A 1193 -9.81 -13.84 38.88
N GLY A 1194 -9.27 -12.87 39.60
CA GLY A 1194 -9.89 -11.56 39.73
C GLY A 1194 -9.74 -10.69 38.48
N GLN A 1195 -10.72 -9.82 38.26
CA GLN A 1195 -10.62 -8.76 37.26
C GLN A 1195 -9.82 -7.59 37.79
N ILE A 1196 -8.74 -7.26 37.08
CA ILE A 1196 -8.01 -6.01 37.29
C ILE A 1196 -8.89 -4.86 36.78
N VAL A 1197 -9.31 -4.01 37.71
CA VAL A 1197 -9.97 -2.74 37.49
C VAL A 1197 -8.91 -1.64 37.55
N ALA A 1198 -8.75 -0.88 36.46
CA ALA A 1198 -8.10 0.42 36.55
C ALA A 1198 -9.07 1.41 37.22
N VAL A 1199 -8.70 1.99 38.37
CA VAL A 1199 -9.54 2.99 39.06
C VAL A 1199 -9.00 4.40 38.83
N GLN A 1200 -9.79 5.21 38.12
CA GLN A 1200 -9.54 6.63 37.90
C GLN A 1200 -10.36 7.46 38.89
N ILE A 1201 -9.78 8.57 39.34
CA ILE A 1201 -10.50 9.63 40.07
C ILE A 1201 -10.34 10.93 39.28
N ASN A 1202 -11.46 11.50 38.84
CA ASN A 1202 -11.51 12.66 37.94
C ASN A 1202 -10.59 12.46 36.72
N GLY A 1203 -10.73 11.30 36.05
CA GLY A 1203 -9.99 10.92 34.83
C GLY A 1203 -8.51 10.53 35.02
N LYS A 1204 -7.91 10.82 36.19
CA LYS A 1204 -6.51 10.48 36.47
C LYS A 1204 -6.44 9.13 37.21
N LEU A 1205 -5.71 8.16 36.64
CA LEU A 1205 -5.50 6.82 37.23
C LEU A 1205 -4.86 6.96 38.62
N ARG A 1206 -5.45 6.31 39.64
CA ARG A 1206 -4.97 6.37 41.03
C ARG A 1206 -4.42 5.06 41.53
N PHE A 1207 -5.09 3.96 41.21
CA PHE A 1207 -4.68 2.61 41.55
C PHE A 1207 -5.28 1.61 40.55
N THR A 1208 -4.75 0.39 40.55
CA THR A 1208 -5.32 -0.77 39.89
C THR A 1208 -5.64 -1.80 40.97
N VAL A 1209 -6.86 -2.33 40.98
CA VAL A 1209 -7.32 -3.27 42.01
C VAL A 1209 -7.90 -4.52 41.38
N THR A 1210 -7.65 -5.67 42.00
CA THR A 1210 -8.14 -6.97 41.55
C THR A 1210 -9.39 -7.34 42.34
N ILE A 1211 -10.57 -7.22 41.72
CA ILE A 1211 -11.85 -7.67 42.33
C ILE A 1211 -12.26 -9.05 41.80
N PRO A 1212 -13.11 -9.82 42.48
CA PRO A 1212 -13.73 -11.01 41.88
C PRO A 1212 -14.52 -10.65 40.61
N ARG A 1213 -14.77 -11.61 39.72
CA ARG A 1213 -15.72 -11.45 38.59
C ARG A 1213 -17.10 -11.95 38.98
N ARG A 1214 -18.16 -11.27 38.51
CA ARG A 1214 -19.54 -11.71 38.69
C ARG A 1214 -19.83 -12.84 37.69
N LEU A 1215 -20.20 -14.01 38.18
CA LEU A 1215 -20.78 -15.06 37.35
C LEU A 1215 -22.25 -14.70 37.09
N SER A 1216 -22.62 -14.50 35.83
CA SER A 1216 -24.02 -14.29 35.44
C SER A 1216 -24.81 -15.60 35.61
N PRO A 1217 -26.05 -15.58 36.11
CA PRO A 1217 -26.87 -16.78 36.21
C PRO A 1217 -27.18 -17.37 34.82
N ILE A 1218 -27.09 -18.69 34.70
CA ILE A 1218 -27.65 -19.42 33.56
C ILE A 1218 -29.14 -19.65 33.85
N THR A 1219 -30.00 -18.97 33.10
CA THR A 1219 -31.44 -19.27 33.04
C THR A 1219 -31.89 -19.38 31.58
N SER A 1220 -32.92 -20.21 31.37
CA SER A 1220 -33.45 -20.59 30.06
C SER A 1220 -34.10 -19.44 29.29
N ALA A 1221 -34.52 -19.73 28.05
CA ALA A 1221 -35.23 -18.81 27.17
C ALA A 1221 -36.52 -18.22 27.80
N GLU A 1222 -37.01 -17.15 27.17
CA GLU A 1222 -38.27 -16.43 27.42
C GLU A 1222 -38.34 -15.55 28.69
N SER A 1223 -37.82 -14.33 28.58
CA SER A 1223 -38.56 -13.10 28.94
C SER A 1223 -37.85 -11.84 28.42
N SER A 1224 -38.61 -10.78 28.12
CA SER A 1224 -38.12 -9.60 27.42
C SER A 1224 -38.16 -8.33 28.28
N ASP A 1225 -37.32 -8.24 29.31
CA ASP A 1225 -37.00 -6.96 29.93
C ASP A 1225 -35.56 -6.93 30.46
N ASN A 1226 -34.67 -6.21 29.77
CA ASN A 1226 -33.22 -6.33 29.90
C ASN A 1226 -32.57 -5.05 30.46
N SER A 1227 -33.34 -4.29 31.23
CA SER A 1227 -33.00 -2.95 31.74
C SER A 1227 -32.32 -2.98 33.12
N GLY A 1228 -32.79 -3.81 34.04
CA GLY A 1228 -32.28 -3.86 35.43
C GLY A 1228 -30.94 -4.60 35.62
N ALA A 1229 -30.65 -5.62 34.81
CA ALA A 1229 -29.45 -6.46 35.00
C ALA A 1229 -28.12 -5.69 34.86
N VAL A 1230 -28.11 -4.60 34.08
CA VAL A 1230 -26.93 -3.79 33.78
C VAL A 1230 -26.58 -2.83 34.92
N THR A 1231 -27.55 -2.38 35.73
CA THR A 1231 -27.30 -1.60 36.95
C THR A 1231 -26.69 -2.47 38.04
N ASP A 1232 -27.26 -3.66 38.29
CA ASP A 1232 -26.76 -4.61 39.28
C ASP A 1232 -25.28 -4.97 39.09
N GLU A 1233 -24.82 -5.13 37.84
CA GLU A 1233 -23.41 -5.45 37.56
C GLU A 1233 -22.49 -4.29 37.96
N GLN A 1234 -22.90 -3.06 37.64
CA GLN A 1234 -22.10 -1.86 37.94
C GLN A 1234 -22.04 -1.60 39.44
N ASP A 1235 -23.17 -1.66 40.14
CA ASP A 1235 -23.21 -1.49 41.59
C ASP A 1235 -22.47 -2.61 42.32
N TRP A 1236 -22.51 -3.85 41.82
CA TRP A 1236 -21.71 -4.95 42.34
C TRP A 1236 -20.20 -4.69 42.16
N ILE A 1237 -19.75 -4.32 40.96
CA ILE A 1237 -18.35 -3.95 40.68
C ILE A 1237 -17.88 -2.83 41.61
N ILE A 1238 -18.70 -1.78 41.78
CA ILE A 1238 -18.42 -0.65 42.66
C ILE A 1238 -18.32 -1.11 44.13
N SER A 1239 -19.21 -2.00 44.59
CA SER A 1239 -19.16 -2.55 45.95
C SER A 1239 -17.84 -3.29 46.22
N ARG A 1240 -17.37 -4.13 45.27
CA ARG A 1240 -16.11 -4.88 45.43
C ARG A 1240 -14.90 -3.93 45.50
N ILE A 1241 -14.92 -2.83 44.75
CA ILE A 1241 -13.85 -1.82 44.80
C ILE A 1241 -13.82 -1.14 46.17
N LEU A 1242 -14.96 -0.74 46.73
CA LEU A 1242 -15.05 -0.08 48.05
C LEU A 1242 -14.63 -0.97 49.23
N GLU A 1243 -14.68 -2.30 49.05
CA GLU A 1243 -14.22 -3.28 50.05
C GLU A 1243 -12.70 -3.49 50.07
N THR A 1244 -11.97 -2.96 49.09
CA THR A 1244 -10.49 -3.04 49.04
C THR A 1244 -9.83 -1.92 49.83
N ASP A 1245 -8.58 -2.11 50.25
CA ASP A 1245 -7.85 -1.10 51.03
C ASP A 1245 -7.53 0.14 50.21
N GLU A 1246 -7.08 0.00 48.95
CA GLU A 1246 -6.91 1.12 48.04
C GLU A 1246 -8.24 1.83 47.78
N GLY A 1247 -9.34 1.08 47.68
CA GLY A 1247 -10.69 1.61 47.57
C GLY A 1247 -11.10 2.46 48.78
N ARG A 1248 -10.93 1.96 50.01
CA ARG A 1248 -11.18 2.73 51.24
C ARG A 1248 -10.35 4.02 51.26
N VAL A 1249 -9.04 3.89 51.12
CA VAL A 1249 -8.09 5.00 51.23
C VAL A 1249 -8.34 6.07 50.16
N TRP A 1250 -8.57 5.67 48.90
CA TRP A 1250 -8.74 6.65 47.81
C TRP A 1250 -10.17 7.16 47.64
N LEU A 1251 -11.20 6.40 48.01
CA LEU A 1251 -12.61 6.72 47.70
C LEU A 1251 -13.46 7.10 48.91
N ARG A 1252 -12.98 6.88 50.14
CA ARG A 1252 -13.67 7.30 51.38
C ARG A 1252 -12.82 8.23 52.26
N GLU A 1253 -11.51 8.01 52.34
CA GLU A 1253 -10.62 8.81 53.21
C GLU A 1253 -10.06 10.04 52.49
N LYS A 1254 -9.45 9.85 51.30
CA LYS A 1254 -8.85 10.95 50.52
C LYS A 1254 -9.86 11.72 49.66
N ASN A 1255 -11.04 11.16 49.43
CA ASN A 1255 -12.17 11.77 48.75
C ASN A 1255 -13.44 11.26 49.46
N ASP A 1256 -14.47 12.10 49.58
CA ASP A 1256 -15.71 11.75 50.29
C ASP A 1256 -16.65 10.98 49.36
N TRP A 1257 -16.86 9.68 49.63
CA TRP A 1257 -17.66 8.80 48.78
C TRP A 1257 -19.07 9.33 48.53
N GLU A 1258 -19.73 9.91 49.54
CA GLU A 1258 -21.12 10.38 49.40
C GLU A 1258 -21.23 11.74 48.70
N LYS A 1259 -20.09 12.39 48.39
CA LYS A 1259 -20.02 13.55 47.50
C LYS A 1259 -19.67 13.20 46.04
N ARG A 1260 -19.60 11.90 45.68
CA ARG A 1260 -19.39 11.47 44.28
C ARG A 1260 -20.54 11.96 43.39
N ARG A 1261 -20.21 12.68 42.30
CA ARG A 1261 -21.18 13.14 41.28
C ARG A 1261 -21.60 12.01 40.34
N ARG A 1262 -20.64 11.15 39.95
CA ARG A 1262 -20.90 10.06 39.00
C ARG A 1262 -19.85 8.97 39.10
N VAL A 1263 -20.25 7.72 38.96
CA VAL A 1263 -19.34 6.59 38.69
C VAL A 1263 -19.57 6.12 37.26
N VAL A 1264 -18.50 5.76 36.54
CA VAL A 1264 -18.57 5.25 35.18
C VAL A 1264 -17.80 3.94 35.09
N VAL A 1265 -18.54 2.83 34.96
CA VAL A 1265 -18.00 1.48 34.79
C VAL A 1265 -17.88 1.20 33.28
N VAL A 1266 -16.70 0.79 32.81
CA VAL A 1266 -16.40 0.64 31.37
C VAL A 1266 -15.93 -0.78 31.06
N LYS A 1267 -16.51 -1.39 30.02
CA LYS A 1267 -16.20 -2.75 29.54
C LYS A 1267 -16.25 -3.80 30.67
N GLY A 1268 -17.41 -3.95 31.31
CA GLY A 1268 -17.61 -4.88 32.43
C GLY A 1268 -16.70 -4.60 33.63
N GLY A 1269 -16.26 -3.35 33.82
CA GLY A 1269 -15.38 -2.94 34.93
C GLY A 1269 -13.88 -2.98 34.66
N LYS A 1270 -13.39 -3.20 33.44
CA LYS A 1270 -11.93 -3.12 33.16
C LYS A 1270 -11.34 -1.73 33.45
N LEU A 1271 -12.19 -0.71 33.44
CA LEU A 1271 -11.89 0.64 33.89
C LEU A 1271 -13.12 1.16 34.68
N VAL A 1272 -12.89 1.75 35.85
CA VAL A 1272 -13.91 2.47 36.63
C VAL A 1272 -13.41 3.88 36.91
N ASN A 1273 -14.10 4.89 36.39
CA ASN A 1273 -13.77 6.30 36.60
C ASN A 1273 -14.81 6.94 37.53
N ILE A 1274 -14.35 7.44 38.66
CA ILE A 1274 -15.18 8.01 39.72
C ILE A 1274 -14.97 9.52 39.72
N VAL A 1275 -16.08 10.24 39.63
CA VAL A 1275 -16.14 11.70 39.58
C VAL A 1275 -16.64 12.24 40.91
N PHE A 1276 -15.84 13.09 41.55
CA PHE A 1276 -16.17 13.89 42.74
C PHE A 1276 -16.11 15.37 42.34
#